data_AF-A0A0G0WRH9-F1
#
_entry.id   AF-A0A0G0WRH9-F1
#
_cell.length_a   1.000
_cell.length_b   1.000
_cell.length_c   1.000
_cell.angle_alpha   90.00
_cell.angle_beta   90.00
_cell.angle_gamma   90.00
#
_symmetry.space_group_name_H-M   'P 1'
#
loop_
_entity.id
_entity.type
_entity.pdbx_description
1 polymer ?
#
loop_
_entity_poly.entity_id
_entity_poly.type
_entity_poly.pdbx_seq_one_letter_code
_entity_poly.pdbx_strand_id
1 'polypeptide(L)'
;MTDVLKLGKRTFTVAVALATIFWSVGISAFVLPSNASAASAGDVIKGTTLSTLYYYAADGSRYAFPNEKTYYTWYSDFSSVKTITDSELAAIPLAGNIVYRPGSRWIKIQSDPKTYAVTPQGQIRWIESESVAQGLAGSDWNAFIDDVSDTFFVDYTVGTSLMDAGDAYNGALVKMSDKKYLVWNGVKREVTSSGWSGNRYQDRVLLDGTSIDLAGVTSGSSVSGQESVLVDVAQLGEEVTGGLSVSLASDTPASATVPADAASVPFTKIKFTATSGSASIDQLVFKLGGVGAVGNLGNVYLYDDGTRLTDGRSVNSSTREVTFSALNIDLSSGESKYLTVRADIAAAPNGGDTASFYLSSESSVSSSATVSGNFSISGNTMTFSETQAGTIVVDKTGTISDPTIGEEGAVIAKFTVEAQDEAASIERITVRVDDAPDHSNYDLWQSDTLLAAGEQSGDLVAFILTNPLELAEGKSATLKVTADIGGQANDTVHVAIEEEADILAIGGDYGFNMSADITGYDETGSSCASSADDCSYGTIIGGELTFAFNGPASDDVQIDGDDQVFMEFSITAQNWTDLKELAVIIACEDGSASGCDADPVADDGDLYNDGADEPNLQDITIRETDGTTWMGPEEYDDTSDITHTLTFSDDQILQTGETLDLMITADISTDAIQGDIYSMTLDMSAIVAEDANGDELSTADDIVPSSDIGGNNFTLTDASLTVDLAEPPSSGTYVKGANNVDTVGFSFVAGGASDLTVTEVKYTAMGDNDGAFTDLDGDIDVGDHVSSCSVYDSESGALVDGPESLNSDDEVTFSDFDWSVEAGETSKMVLRCNYSNQDTESATDDAYAFYIAAAGDITAEDADGDQIDPTLSDDNSDGAVAIVIASTGDLDITLDGSTAKSTIILGSSTGVSMAKYKFDATDEAFTVKKLTLRNCVAAAADADDDCADGGEADGSDSIASAVKISYLDKAGATQTKTGFISGGKVVFDNLDFYVPTDSTRTLSVTADTATVSSTGAASGSSIQLNLDAESTGAIGDFEAIGAGSGETLTEDDVDTYVVANDMVARKTKPTISLASGSPSGASVPGLSEVFRFNVSADSRGYVALNAITFKVTSTDGGAGDWNICSALGSATKWEFYDNADPSTKLDDATDWFFLDNTTDDDACTAAQDLKYAILDLATSATTPVEEIGAGETKTYVLRIDTTGASSTDDDSIRIDIIDETEADGLVEDCVAGGAPDCASYDDDDNDLQAIAWDDDVEADNVNGDFVKNLPVTGGTIVY
;
A
#
# COMPACT_ATOMS: atom_id res chain seq x y z
N MET A 1 36.10 -50.55 69.21
CA MET A 1 37.49 -50.62 68.73
C MET A 1 37.39 -50.90 67.25
N THR A 2 37.25 -49.84 66.47
CA THR A 2 38.38 -49.00 66.01
C THR A 2 39.09 -49.79 64.91
N ASP A 3 39.26 -49.26 63.71
CA ASP A 3 40.00 -48.03 63.52
C ASP A 3 39.84 -47.53 62.08
N VAL A 4 39.70 -46.21 62.00
CA VAL A 4 40.28 -45.33 60.98
C VAL A 4 39.49 -45.25 59.65
N LEU A 5 38.49 -44.37 59.55
CA LEU A 5 38.58 -42.90 59.34
C LEU A 5 39.24 -42.53 58.01
N LYS A 6 38.42 -42.03 57.06
CA LYS A 6 38.19 -40.59 56.76
C LYS A 6 39.33 -39.97 55.92
N LEU A 7 38.91 -39.03 55.06
CA LEU A 7 39.67 -38.14 54.17
C LEU A 7 40.08 -38.76 52.82
N GLY A 8 39.68 -38.18 51.68
CA GLY A 8 38.87 -36.99 51.51
C GLY A 8 38.89 -36.42 50.09
N LYS A 9 37.88 -35.57 49.84
CA LYS A 9 37.93 -34.31 49.08
C LYS A 9 38.29 -34.43 47.59
N ARG A 10 37.33 -34.15 46.70
CA ARG A 10 37.08 -32.77 46.19
C ARG A 10 38.40 -31.98 46.09
N THR A 11 38.99 -31.96 44.89
CA THR A 11 39.64 -30.74 44.39
C THR A 11 38.59 -30.17 43.44
N PHE A 12 37.73 -29.24 43.86
CA PHE A 12 38.01 -27.85 44.24
C PHE A 12 38.51 -27.05 43.02
N THR A 13 37.53 -26.49 42.32
CA THR A 13 37.52 -25.20 41.63
C THR A 13 38.29 -24.11 42.39
N VAL A 14 38.66 -23.03 41.69
CA VAL A 14 39.02 -21.70 42.22
C VAL A 14 40.51 -21.38 42.39
N ALA A 15 41.06 -20.75 41.35
CA ALA A 15 41.41 -19.32 41.40
C ALA A 15 41.04 -18.74 40.02
N VAL A 16 39.79 -18.31 39.81
CA VAL A 16 39.35 -16.90 39.87
C VAL A 16 40.47 -15.90 39.55
N ALA A 17 40.24 -15.21 38.43
CA ALA A 17 40.55 -13.82 38.13
C ALA A 17 41.70 -13.17 38.91
N LEU A 18 42.72 -12.73 38.16
CA LEU A 18 43.19 -11.34 38.15
C LEU A 18 44.41 -11.24 37.22
N ALA A 19 44.19 -10.61 36.07
CA ALA A 19 45.08 -9.66 35.40
C ALA A 19 45.01 -9.83 33.88
N THR A 20 44.00 -9.18 33.32
CA THR A 20 44.21 -8.19 32.26
C THR A 20 45.62 -7.60 32.29
N ILE A 21 46.15 -7.34 31.09
CA ILE A 21 47.15 -6.31 30.78
C ILE A 21 48.62 -6.76 30.88
N PHE A 22 49.12 -7.06 29.68
CA PHE A 22 50.35 -6.54 29.07
C PHE A 22 51.58 -7.45 28.94
N TRP A 23 51.84 -7.69 27.64
CA TRP A 23 53.12 -7.56 26.93
C TRP A 23 53.93 -8.81 26.66
N SER A 24 53.84 -9.23 25.38
CA SER A 24 54.95 -9.23 24.42
C SER A 24 56.30 -9.83 24.85
N VAL A 25 56.84 -10.62 23.92
CA VAL A 25 58.21 -11.16 23.80
C VAL A 25 58.62 -12.29 24.76
N GLY A 26 58.80 -13.49 24.19
CA GLY A 26 59.82 -14.43 24.69
C GLY A 26 59.46 -15.93 24.65
N ILE A 27 59.59 -16.54 23.47
CA ILE A 27 59.96 -17.95 23.20
C ILE A 27 60.25 -18.82 24.44
N SER A 28 59.47 -19.89 24.65
CA SER A 28 59.95 -21.25 25.01
C SER A 28 58.83 -22.31 25.03
N ALA A 29 58.73 -23.04 23.92
CA ALA A 29 58.41 -24.47 23.78
C ALA A 29 57.35 -25.11 24.71
N PHE A 30 56.09 -25.15 24.25
CA PHE A 30 55.22 -26.29 24.50
C PHE A 30 55.42 -27.30 23.37
N VAL A 31 56.12 -28.39 23.67
CA VAL A 31 56.25 -29.54 22.76
C VAL A 31 54.95 -30.32 22.86
N LEU A 32 54.03 -30.10 21.91
CA LEU A 32 52.95 -31.04 21.65
C LEU A 32 53.55 -32.42 21.30
N PRO A 33 52.94 -33.54 21.72
CA PRO A 33 53.36 -34.85 21.24
C PRO A 33 53.17 -34.86 19.72
N SER A 34 54.27 -34.85 18.97
CA SER A 34 54.25 -35.10 17.54
C SER A 34 53.92 -36.58 17.33
N ASN A 35 52.63 -36.90 17.22
CA ASN A 35 52.25 -37.97 16.33
C ASN A 35 52.76 -37.53 14.96
N ALA A 36 53.81 -38.18 14.48
CA ALA A 36 54.35 -37.93 13.17
C ALA A 36 53.27 -38.30 12.15
N SER A 37 52.43 -37.34 11.74
CA SER A 37 51.50 -37.53 10.64
C SER A 37 52.33 -37.86 9.40
N ALA A 38 52.06 -39.01 8.78
CA ALA A 38 52.67 -39.37 7.49
C ALA A 38 52.22 -38.44 6.34
N ALA A 39 51.21 -37.58 6.58
CA ALA A 39 50.65 -36.63 5.64
C ALA A 39 51.13 -35.19 5.90
N SER A 40 51.43 -34.46 4.83
CA SER A 40 51.77 -33.04 4.82
C SER A 40 50.70 -32.26 4.06
N ALA A 41 50.46 -30.99 4.43
CA ALA A 41 49.53 -30.13 3.70
C ALA A 41 49.85 -30.14 2.19
N GLY A 42 48.81 -30.26 1.36
CA GLY A 42 48.90 -30.48 -0.09
C GLY A 42 48.86 -31.96 -0.52
N ASP A 43 48.92 -32.91 0.40
CA ASP A 43 48.79 -34.34 0.11
C ASP A 43 47.33 -34.74 -0.13
N VAL A 44 47.12 -35.69 -1.06
CA VAL A 44 45.87 -36.44 -1.14
C VAL A 44 46.05 -37.72 -0.35
N ILE A 45 45.17 -37.92 0.62
CA ILE A 45 45.24 -39.00 1.59
C ILE A 45 44.00 -39.89 1.52
N LYS A 46 44.15 -41.14 1.92
CA LYS A 46 43.04 -42.07 2.18
C LYS A 46 43.36 -42.98 3.36
N GLY A 47 42.31 -43.53 3.97
CA GLY A 47 42.41 -44.52 5.02
C GLY A 47 42.90 -45.87 4.52
N THR A 48 43.27 -46.75 5.46
CA THR A 48 43.62 -48.14 5.18
C THR A 48 42.41 -48.98 4.78
N THR A 49 41.23 -48.65 5.32
CA THR A 49 39.97 -49.39 5.04
C THR A 49 38.98 -48.61 4.18
N LEU A 50 39.20 -47.30 4.00
CA LEU A 50 38.30 -46.41 3.26
C LEU A 50 38.79 -46.14 1.83
N SER A 51 37.85 -46.05 0.88
CA SER A 51 38.13 -45.69 -0.52
C SER A 51 38.03 -44.20 -0.81
N THR A 52 37.38 -43.41 0.06
CA THR A 52 37.24 -41.95 -0.09
C THR A 52 38.59 -41.26 -0.06
N LEU A 53 38.81 -40.36 -1.02
CA LEU A 53 40.02 -39.53 -1.09
C LEU A 53 39.75 -38.20 -0.40
N TYR A 54 40.73 -37.75 0.37
CA TYR A 54 40.70 -36.44 1.02
C TYR A 54 41.92 -35.62 0.62
N TYR A 55 41.74 -34.33 0.37
CA TYR A 55 42.83 -33.38 0.29
C TYR A 55 43.14 -32.86 1.70
N TYR A 56 44.40 -32.95 2.14
CA TYR A 56 44.83 -32.39 3.42
C TYR A 56 45.33 -30.96 3.18
N ALA A 57 44.59 -29.97 3.65
CA ALA A 57 44.82 -28.56 3.35
C ALA A 57 45.76 -27.89 4.37
N ALA A 58 46.16 -26.65 4.09
CA ALA A 58 47.10 -25.90 4.90
C ALA A 58 46.52 -25.38 6.23
N ASP A 59 45.19 -25.32 6.33
CA ASP A 59 44.42 -25.01 7.54
C ASP A 59 44.43 -26.13 8.59
N GLY A 60 45.01 -27.30 8.25
CA GLY A 60 45.04 -28.47 9.13
C GLY A 60 43.81 -29.37 9.01
N SER A 61 42.91 -29.10 8.08
CA SER A 61 41.69 -29.87 7.83
C SER A 61 41.80 -30.76 6.59
N ARG A 62 40.94 -31.78 6.52
CA ARG A 62 40.77 -32.64 5.34
C ARG A 62 39.48 -32.27 4.61
N TYR A 63 39.52 -32.29 3.28
CA TYR A 63 38.38 -32.01 2.40
C TYR A 63 38.12 -33.22 1.51
N ALA A 64 36.88 -33.70 1.45
CA ALA A 64 36.53 -34.90 0.71
C ALA A 64 36.41 -34.63 -0.79
N PHE A 65 36.91 -35.51 -1.65
CA PHE A 65 36.53 -35.49 -3.06
C PHE A 65 35.17 -36.18 -3.25
N PRO A 66 34.14 -35.49 -3.74
CA PRO A 66 32.80 -36.07 -3.89
C PRO A 66 32.74 -37.25 -4.84
N ASN A 67 33.53 -37.21 -5.92
CA ASN A 67 33.61 -38.29 -6.90
C ASN A 67 34.93 -38.26 -7.69
N GLU A 68 35.15 -39.31 -8.48
CA GLU A 68 36.34 -39.49 -9.31
C GLU A 68 36.48 -38.41 -10.41
N LYS A 69 35.37 -37.88 -10.94
CA LYS A 69 35.43 -36.84 -11.98
C LYS A 69 35.98 -35.53 -11.41
N THR A 70 35.55 -35.12 -10.22
CA THR A 70 36.10 -33.96 -9.50
C THR A 70 37.59 -34.13 -9.21
N TYR A 71 38.01 -35.32 -8.77
CA TYR A 71 39.44 -35.61 -8.56
C TYR A 71 40.26 -35.41 -9.84
N TYR A 72 39.73 -35.91 -10.96
CA TYR A 72 40.40 -35.85 -12.26
C TYR A 72 40.53 -34.43 -12.83
N THR A 73 39.76 -33.45 -12.36
CA THR A 73 39.99 -32.05 -12.76
C THR A 73 41.27 -31.46 -12.16
N TRP A 74 41.71 -32.01 -11.02
CA TRP A 74 42.90 -31.55 -10.29
C TRP A 74 44.14 -32.44 -10.50
N TYR A 75 43.93 -33.75 -10.70
CA TYR A 75 45.00 -34.75 -10.84
C TYR A 75 44.84 -35.58 -12.12
N SER A 76 45.95 -36.08 -12.68
CA SER A 76 45.93 -36.89 -13.90
C SER A 76 45.72 -38.39 -13.64
N ASP A 77 46.13 -38.87 -12.46
CA ASP A 77 46.05 -40.25 -12.01
C ASP A 77 46.14 -40.31 -10.48
N PHE A 78 45.96 -41.50 -9.90
CA PHE A 78 46.00 -41.72 -8.45
C PHE A 78 47.41 -41.94 -7.88
N SER A 79 48.49 -41.70 -8.64
CA SER A 79 49.85 -42.00 -8.19
C SER A 79 50.32 -41.12 -7.03
N SER A 80 49.68 -39.96 -6.82
CA SER A 80 49.97 -39.04 -5.73
C SER A 80 49.17 -39.32 -4.45
N VAL A 81 48.27 -40.31 -4.44
CA VAL A 81 47.46 -40.65 -3.26
C VAL A 81 48.31 -41.42 -2.25
N LYS A 82 48.39 -40.88 -1.04
CA LYS A 82 49.06 -41.50 0.11
C LYS A 82 48.05 -42.26 0.96
N THR A 83 48.43 -43.44 1.45
CA THR A 83 47.60 -44.21 2.41
C THR A 83 48.13 -43.95 3.82
N ILE A 84 47.25 -43.49 4.71
CA ILE A 84 47.51 -43.32 6.14
C ILE A 84 46.61 -44.25 6.95
N THR A 85 46.87 -44.44 8.24
CA THR A 85 46.00 -45.28 9.08
C THR A 85 44.64 -44.61 9.31
N ASP A 86 43.57 -45.39 9.50
CA ASP A 86 42.23 -44.84 9.73
C ASP A 86 42.15 -43.98 11.01
N SER A 87 42.99 -44.28 12.02
CA SER A 87 43.11 -43.47 13.24
C SER A 87 43.79 -42.12 13.00
N GLU A 88 44.84 -42.06 12.16
CA GLU A 88 45.47 -40.79 11.78
C GLU A 88 44.53 -39.96 10.93
N LEU A 89 43.78 -40.60 10.02
CA LEU A 89 42.77 -39.92 9.23
C LEU A 89 41.73 -39.31 10.17
N ALA A 90 41.12 -40.09 11.07
CA ALA A 90 40.10 -39.64 12.04
C ALA A 90 40.52 -38.45 12.91
N ALA A 91 41.82 -38.29 13.19
CA ALA A 91 42.35 -37.17 13.96
C ALA A 91 42.43 -35.84 13.19
N ILE A 92 42.22 -35.85 11.86
CA ILE A 92 42.20 -34.65 11.01
C ILE A 92 40.74 -34.22 10.80
N PRO A 93 40.33 -33.00 11.21
CA PRO A 93 38.96 -32.49 11.05
C PRO A 93 38.49 -32.47 9.60
N LEU A 94 37.24 -32.89 9.35
CA LEU A 94 36.62 -32.80 8.01
C LEU A 94 35.95 -31.43 7.86
N ALA A 95 36.38 -30.64 6.87
CA ALA A 95 35.93 -29.26 6.70
C ALA A 95 34.99 -29.03 5.50
N GLY A 96 34.80 -30.03 4.63
CA GLY A 96 33.87 -29.92 3.51
C GLY A 96 34.28 -30.75 2.29
N ASN A 97 33.68 -30.43 1.14
CA ASN A 97 33.90 -31.09 -0.13
C ASN A 97 34.80 -30.26 -1.06
N ILE A 98 35.60 -30.94 -1.87
CA ILE A 98 36.36 -30.33 -2.97
C ILE A 98 35.42 -30.16 -4.17
N VAL A 99 35.42 -28.96 -4.74
CA VAL A 99 34.69 -28.63 -5.99
C VAL A 99 35.55 -28.87 -7.25
N TYR A 100 34.89 -28.86 -8.42
CA TYR A 100 35.57 -28.92 -9.72
C TYR A 100 36.60 -27.80 -9.86
N ARG A 101 37.72 -28.10 -10.53
CA ARG A 101 38.79 -27.12 -10.72
C ARG A 101 38.31 -25.93 -11.57
N PRO A 102 38.60 -24.68 -11.19
CA PRO A 102 38.26 -23.52 -12.01
C PRO A 102 38.78 -23.62 -13.44
N GLY A 103 37.92 -23.26 -14.40
CA GLY A 103 38.22 -23.28 -15.83
C GLY A 103 38.47 -24.66 -16.42
N SER A 104 38.02 -25.74 -15.76
CA SER A 104 38.29 -27.11 -16.21
C SER A 104 37.18 -27.75 -17.05
N ARG A 105 36.22 -28.39 -16.40
CA ARG A 105 34.98 -28.92 -16.98
C ARG A 105 33.82 -28.02 -16.59
N TRP A 106 32.79 -28.02 -17.41
CA TRP A 106 31.51 -27.42 -17.06
C TRP A 106 30.65 -28.45 -16.34
N ILE A 107 29.73 -27.98 -15.51
CA ILE A 107 28.87 -28.85 -14.71
C ILE A 107 27.41 -28.60 -15.01
N LYS A 108 26.58 -29.62 -14.78
CA LYS A 108 25.13 -29.52 -14.72
C LYS A 108 24.57 -30.53 -13.73
N ILE A 109 23.30 -30.38 -13.37
CA ILE A 109 22.53 -31.37 -12.61
C ILE A 109 21.46 -31.98 -13.52
N GLN A 110 20.84 -33.08 -13.09
CA GLN A 110 19.79 -33.73 -13.89
C GLN A 110 18.43 -33.03 -13.78
N SER A 111 18.21 -32.35 -12.65
CA SER A 111 16.98 -31.61 -12.31
C SER A 111 16.87 -30.27 -13.06
N ASP A 112 17.99 -29.68 -13.51
CA ASP A 112 18.04 -28.41 -14.24
C ASP A 112 18.87 -28.56 -15.54
N PRO A 113 18.31 -28.24 -16.73
CA PRO A 113 19.05 -28.32 -17.99
C PRO A 113 20.19 -27.30 -18.16
N LYS A 114 20.36 -26.34 -17.24
CA LYS A 114 21.40 -25.31 -17.32
C LYS A 114 22.82 -25.90 -17.21
N THR A 115 23.73 -25.34 -18.01
CA THR A 115 25.16 -25.69 -17.99
C THR A 115 25.95 -24.54 -17.39
N TYR A 116 26.86 -24.84 -16.47
CA TYR A 116 27.62 -23.83 -15.74
C TYR A 116 29.13 -23.97 -15.92
N ALA A 117 29.80 -22.84 -16.15
CA ALA A 117 31.26 -22.73 -16.10
C ALA A 117 31.74 -22.56 -14.65
N VAL A 118 32.70 -23.38 -14.22
CA VAL A 118 33.26 -23.32 -12.86
C VAL A 118 34.37 -22.27 -12.78
N THR A 119 34.27 -21.39 -11.79
CA THR A 119 35.19 -20.29 -11.48
C THR A 119 35.86 -20.50 -10.11
N PRO A 120 36.86 -19.69 -9.71
CA PRO A 120 37.50 -19.81 -8.40
C PRO A 120 36.53 -19.76 -7.22
N GLN A 121 36.89 -20.43 -6.12
CA GLN A 121 36.13 -20.52 -4.86
C GLN A 121 34.76 -21.20 -4.98
N GLY A 122 34.58 -22.06 -5.98
CA GLY A 122 33.32 -22.81 -6.14
C GLY A 122 32.16 -22.01 -6.74
N GLN A 123 32.41 -20.78 -7.22
CA GLN A 123 31.39 -20.04 -7.95
C GLN A 123 31.17 -20.62 -9.35
N ILE A 124 29.92 -20.69 -9.81
CA ILE A 124 29.52 -21.20 -11.12
C ILE A 124 28.75 -20.16 -11.91
N ARG A 125 29.00 -20.05 -13.21
CA ARG A 125 28.36 -19.06 -14.09
C ARG A 125 27.54 -19.75 -15.17
N TRP A 126 26.25 -19.43 -15.25
CA TRP A 126 25.35 -20.04 -16.23
C TRP A 126 25.74 -19.64 -17.66
N ILE A 127 25.90 -20.62 -18.55
CA ILE A 127 26.08 -20.41 -19.98
C ILE A 127 24.71 -20.44 -20.64
N GLU A 128 24.19 -19.26 -21.01
CA GLU A 128 22.76 -19.12 -21.34
C GLU A 128 22.38 -19.67 -22.72
N SER A 129 23.34 -19.86 -23.62
CA SER A 129 23.05 -20.30 -24.98
C SER A 129 24.10 -21.26 -25.54
N GLU A 130 23.64 -22.13 -26.45
CA GLU A 130 24.52 -22.99 -27.23
C GLU A 130 25.54 -22.18 -28.05
N SER A 131 25.17 -20.99 -28.55
CA SER A 131 26.11 -20.12 -29.27
C SER A 131 27.27 -19.65 -28.41
N VAL A 132 27.01 -19.32 -27.13
CA VAL A 132 28.06 -18.94 -26.18
C VAL A 132 28.93 -20.16 -25.85
N ALA A 133 28.32 -21.33 -25.62
CA ALA A 133 29.03 -22.58 -25.38
C ALA A 133 29.96 -22.97 -26.54
N GLN A 134 29.45 -22.92 -27.79
CA GLN A 134 30.24 -23.17 -29.00
C GLN A 134 31.35 -22.13 -29.17
N GLY A 135 31.11 -20.86 -28.82
CA GLY A 135 32.12 -19.82 -28.87
C GLY A 135 33.25 -20.01 -27.86
N LEU A 136 32.94 -20.50 -26.66
CA LEU A 136 33.91 -20.73 -25.57
C LEU A 136 34.74 -22.01 -25.75
N ALA A 137 34.13 -23.11 -26.21
CA ALA A 137 34.77 -24.43 -26.22
C ALA A 137 34.83 -25.11 -27.61
N GLY A 138 34.25 -24.50 -28.65
CA GLY A 138 34.19 -25.06 -30.00
C GLY A 138 33.02 -26.03 -30.21
N SER A 139 33.02 -26.74 -31.35
CA SER A 139 31.91 -27.64 -31.73
C SER A 139 31.70 -28.84 -30.80
N ASP A 140 32.73 -29.20 -30.02
CA ASP A 140 32.72 -30.34 -29.10
C ASP A 140 32.41 -29.91 -27.64
N TRP A 141 31.83 -28.72 -27.44
CA TRP A 141 31.53 -28.15 -26.11
C TRP A 141 30.67 -29.08 -25.23
N ASN A 142 29.78 -29.84 -25.83
CA ASN A 142 28.93 -30.79 -25.11
C ASN A 142 29.74 -31.93 -24.45
N ALA A 143 30.95 -32.23 -24.94
CA ALA A 143 31.87 -33.18 -24.32
C ALA A 143 32.71 -32.57 -23.17
N PHE A 144 32.53 -31.28 -22.88
CA PHE A 144 33.13 -30.56 -21.75
C PHE A 144 32.25 -30.56 -20.49
N ILE A 145 31.04 -31.10 -20.57
CA ILE A 145 30.06 -31.06 -19.48
C ILE A 145 30.07 -32.37 -18.70
N ASP A 146 30.16 -32.27 -17.38
CA ASP A 146 30.02 -33.38 -16.45
C ASP A 146 28.78 -33.19 -15.57
N ASP A 147 28.02 -34.27 -15.36
CA ASP A 147 26.92 -34.27 -14.39
C ASP A 147 27.44 -34.30 -12.95
N VAL A 148 26.84 -33.47 -12.10
CA VAL A 148 27.02 -33.43 -10.64
C VAL A 148 25.71 -33.87 -9.98
N SER A 149 25.80 -34.59 -8.86
CA SER A 149 24.62 -34.97 -8.07
C SER A 149 24.05 -33.74 -7.37
N ASP A 150 22.72 -33.64 -7.24
CA ASP A 150 22.07 -32.48 -6.58
C ASP A 150 22.65 -32.25 -5.16
N THR A 151 22.91 -33.33 -4.42
CA THR A 151 23.54 -33.30 -3.07
C THR A 151 24.92 -32.64 -3.01
N PHE A 152 25.69 -32.63 -4.11
CA PHE A 152 27.01 -31.96 -4.17
C PHE A 152 26.94 -30.65 -4.96
N PHE A 153 25.78 -30.29 -5.50
CA PHE A 153 25.59 -29.02 -6.20
C PHE A 153 25.49 -27.86 -5.22
N VAL A 154 25.04 -28.11 -3.99
CA VAL A 154 25.01 -27.15 -2.88
C VAL A 154 26.38 -26.64 -2.46
N ASP A 155 27.46 -27.34 -2.84
CA ASP A 155 28.85 -26.89 -2.61
C ASP A 155 29.27 -25.75 -3.56
N TYR A 156 28.40 -25.31 -4.49
CA TYR A 156 28.65 -24.25 -5.46
C TYR A 156 27.74 -23.04 -5.26
N THR A 157 28.24 -21.84 -5.59
CA THR A 157 27.45 -20.59 -5.56
C THR A 157 27.24 -20.06 -6.97
N VAL A 158 26.00 -19.73 -7.34
CA VAL A 158 25.71 -19.19 -8.68
C VAL A 158 26.12 -17.72 -8.77
N GLY A 159 26.97 -17.38 -9.74
CA GLY A 159 27.36 -16.02 -10.09
C GLY A 159 26.73 -15.54 -11.39
N THR A 160 27.09 -14.32 -11.82
CA THR A 160 26.56 -13.68 -13.04
C THR A 160 26.67 -14.59 -14.27
N SER A 161 25.62 -14.69 -15.09
CA SER A 161 25.64 -15.48 -16.32
C SER A 161 26.72 -15.07 -17.32
N LEU A 162 27.01 -15.95 -18.27
CA LEU A 162 27.84 -15.73 -19.45
C LEU A 162 26.93 -15.60 -20.67
N MET A 163 26.73 -14.36 -21.12
CA MET A 163 25.86 -14.01 -22.25
C MET A 163 26.63 -13.84 -23.57
N ASP A 164 27.95 -13.63 -23.51
CA ASP A 164 28.83 -13.49 -24.67
C ASP A 164 30.05 -14.43 -24.56
N ALA A 165 30.44 -15.06 -25.67
CA ALA A 165 31.65 -15.89 -25.74
C ALA A 165 32.95 -15.04 -25.67
N GLY A 166 32.86 -13.75 -25.98
CA GLY A 166 33.95 -12.79 -25.86
C GLY A 166 34.38 -12.54 -24.41
N ASP A 167 33.48 -12.75 -23.45
CA ASP A 167 33.71 -12.55 -22.02
C ASP A 167 34.53 -13.70 -21.43
N ALA A 168 35.85 -13.53 -21.46
CA ALA A 168 36.76 -14.47 -20.82
C ALA A 168 36.48 -14.51 -19.29
N TYR A 169 35.99 -15.63 -18.78
CA TYR A 169 35.61 -15.75 -17.37
C TYR A 169 36.80 -16.08 -16.45
N ASN A 170 36.72 -15.69 -15.18
CA ASN A 170 37.77 -15.94 -14.21
C ASN A 170 38.01 -17.45 -14.02
N GLY A 171 39.25 -17.89 -14.14
CA GLY A 171 39.65 -19.29 -14.13
C GLY A 171 39.84 -19.91 -15.51
N ALA A 172 39.32 -19.33 -16.60
CA ALA A 172 39.32 -19.94 -17.92
C ALA A 172 40.74 -20.27 -18.45
N LEU A 173 40.94 -21.52 -18.88
CA LEU A 173 42.14 -21.99 -19.58
C LEU A 173 41.86 -22.08 -21.07
N VAL A 174 42.58 -21.27 -21.83
CA VAL A 174 42.22 -20.99 -23.22
C VAL A 174 43.40 -21.23 -24.16
N LYS A 175 43.18 -21.92 -25.28
CA LYS A 175 44.16 -22.04 -26.37
C LYS A 175 43.89 -20.99 -27.44
N MET A 176 44.91 -20.18 -27.77
CA MET A 176 44.84 -19.20 -28.85
C MET A 176 46.17 -19.14 -29.62
N SER A 177 46.13 -19.31 -30.95
CA SER A 177 47.31 -19.22 -31.85
C SER A 177 48.55 -19.98 -31.33
N ASP A 178 48.39 -21.26 -31.01
CA ASP A 178 49.39 -22.19 -30.45
C ASP A 178 49.92 -21.87 -29.03
N LYS A 179 49.41 -20.83 -28.38
CA LYS A 179 49.71 -20.49 -26.99
C LYS A 179 48.55 -20.84 -26.06
N LYS A 180 48.88 -21.04 -24.78
CA LYS A 180 47.91 -21.33 -23.71
C LYS A 180 47.87 -20.14 -22.76
N TYR A 181 46.67 -19.68 -22.43
CA TYR A 181 46.43 -18.56 -21.54
C TYR A 181 45.55 -18.99 -20.37
N LEU A 182 45.85 -18.50 -19.18
CA LEU A 182 44.97 -18.53 -18.02
C LEU A 182 44.40 -17.14 -17.82
N VAL A 183 43.08 -17.04 -17.70
CA VAL A 183 42.40 -15.82 -17.25
C VAL A 183 42.24 -15.94 -15.75
N TRP A 184 42.88 -15.05 -14.99
CA TRP A 184 42.85 -15.09 -13.53
C TRP A 184 42.74 -13.66 -13.00
N ASN A 185 41.72 -13.39 -12.19
CA ASN A 185 41.44 -12.07 -11.59
C ASN A 185 41.49 -10.92 -12.62
N GLY A 186 40.80 -11.08 -13.75
CA GLY A 186 40.67 -10.05 -14.78
C GLY A 186 41.91 -9.82 -15.65
N VAL A 187 42.99 -10.60 -15.48
CA VAL A 187 44.18 -10.54 -16.35
C VAL A 187 44.39 -11.84 -17.13
N LYS A 188 44.87 -11.73 -18.38
CA LYS A 188 45.29 -12.88 -19.18
C LYS A 188 46.77 -13.15 -18.95
N ARG A 189 47.13 -14.41 -18.69
CA ARG A 189 48.49 -14.83 -18.32
C ARG A 189 48.93 -15.96 -19.25
N GLU A 190 50.00 -15.77 -20.01
CA GLU A 190 50.57 -16.85 -20.85
C GLU A 190 51.10 -17.97 -19.94
N VAL A 191 50.66 -19.21 -20.18
CA VAL A 191 51.10 -20.39 -19.43
C VAL A 191 52.20 -21.11 -20.21
N THR A 192 53.43 -21.06 -19.68
CA THR A 192 54.58 -21.73 -20.32
C THR A 192 54.52 -23.25 -20.12
N SER A 193 55.33 -24.04 -20.84
CA SER A 193 55.38 -25.49 -20.63
C SER A 193 55.71 -25.87 -19.18
N SER A 194 56.59 -25.11 -18.51
CA SER A 194 56.94 -25.31 -17.09
C SER A 194 55.80 -24.94 -16.15
N GLY A 195 55.07 -23.86 -16.44
CA GLY A 195 53.86 -23.48 -15.70
C GLY A 195 52.72 -24.48 -15.88
N TRP A 196 52.59 -25.04 -17.09
CA TRP A 196 51.61 -26.07 -17.40
C TRP A 196 51.81 -27.33 -16.55
N SER A 197 53.03 -27.87 -16.55
CA SER A 197 53.37 -29.04 -15.73
C SER A 197 53.39 -28.71 -14.23
N GLY A 198 53.88 -27.54 -13.85
CA GLY A 198 54.01 -27.13 -12.44
C GLY A 198 52.67 -26.98 -11.73
N ASN A 199 51.62 -26.55 -12.46
CA ASN A 199 50.28 -26.40 -11.92
C ASN A 199 49.35 -27.56 -12.28
N ARG A 200 49.88 -28.72 -12.69
CA ARG A 200 49.09 -29.94 -12.97
C ARG A 200 47.97 -29.73 -13.99
N TYR A 201 48.14 -28.81 -14.94
CA TYR A 201 47.14 -28.59 -16.00
C TYR A 201 47.13 -29.75 -17.00
N GLN A 202 45.98 -30.03 -17.58
CA GLN A 202 45.74 -31.18 -18.45
C GLN A 202 45.11 -30.72 -19.78
N ASP A 203 45.46 -31.33 -20.90
CA ASP A 203 44.95 -30.85 -22.20
C ASP A 203 43.44 -31.05 -22.37
N ARG A 204 42.84 -31.99 -21.63
CA ARG A 204 41.39 -32.26 -21.64
C ARG A 204 40.54 -31.15 -21.01
N VAL A 205 41.16 -30.19 -20.33
CA VAL A 205 40.49 -29.07 -19.65
C VAL A 205 40.74 -27.73 -20.36
N LEU A 206 41.31 -27.77 -21.56
CA LEU A 206 41.70 -26.59 -22.32
C LEU A 206 40.60 -26.22 -23.32
N LEU A 207 40.08 -25.00 -23.19
CA LEU A 207 39.03 -24.47 -24.06
C LEU A 207 39.59 -23.98 -25.41
N ASP A 208 38.77 -24.09 -26.46
CA ASP A 208 39.04 -23.51 -27.77
C ASP A 208 38.73 -22.01 -27.77
N GLY A 209 39.76 -21.20 -27.55
CA GLY A 209 39.65 -19.75 -27.41
C GLY A 209 39.48 -18.95 -28.69
N THR A 210 39.15 -19.57 -29.81
CA THR A 210 39.11 -18.88 -31.10
C THR A 210 38.07 -17.76 -31.17
N SER A 211 37.00 -17.83 -30.36
CA SER A 211 35.97 -16.78 -30.27
C SER A 211 36.05 -15.95 -28.97
N ILE A 212 37.02 -16.22 -28.09
CA ILE A 212 37.22 -15.45 -26.84
C ILE A 212 38.03 -14.19 -27.16
N ASP A 213 37.50 -13.01 -26.82
CA ASP A 213 38.21 -11.75 -27.00
C ASP A 213 39.22 -11.52 -25.87
N LEU A 214 40.37 -12.16 -26.00
CA LEU A 214 41.50 -11.86 -25.12
C LEU A 214 42.14 -10.50 -25.44
N ALA A 215 41.83 -9.81 -26.54
CA ALA A 215 42.47 -8.54 -26.89
C ALA A 215 42.10 -7.41 -25.92
N GLY A 216 40.87 -7.42 -25.39
CA GLY A 216 40.39 -6.49 -24.35
C GLY A 216 40.91 -6.76 -22.94
N VAL A 217 41.44 -7.96 -22.67
CA VAL A 217 41.93 -8.35 -21.32
C VAL A 217 43.39 -7.93 -21.11
N THR A 218 43.65 -7.25 -19.99
CA THR A 218 44.99 -6.79 -19.60
C THR A 218 45.98 -7.95 -19.46
N SER A 219 47.18 -7.82 -20.03
CA SER A 219 48.21 -8.88 -19.95
C SER A 219 48.89 -8.88 -18.57
N GLY A 220 48.78 -9.99 -17.85
CA GLY A 220 49.49 -10.24 -16.61
C GLY A 220 50.83 -10.96 -16.81
N SER A 221 51.54 -11.20 -15.70
CA SER A 221 52.77 -11.99 -15.67
C SER A 221 52.50 -13.45 -16.06
N SER A 222 53.38 -14.02 -16.90
CA SER A 222 53.28 -15.41 -17.36
C SER A 222 53.35 -16.39 -16.20
N VAL A 223 52.52 -17.44 -16.25
CA VAL A 223 52.61 -18.60 -15.36
C VAL A 223 53.80 -19.44 -15.83
N SER A 224 54.94 -19.26 -15.17
CA SER A 224 56.23 -19.82 -15.60
C SER A 224 56.73 -21.00 -14.76
N GLY A 225 56.03 -21.31 -13.68
CA GLY A 225 56.26 -22.44 -12.78
C GLY A 225 55.00 -22.74 -11.96
N GLN A 226 55.14 -23.55 -10.91
CA GLN A 226 54.06 -23.80 -9.95
C GLN A 226 53.75 -22.51 -9.16
N GLU A 227 52.46 -22.21 -9.01
CA GLU A 227 51.94 -21.12 -8.19
C GLU A 227 51.00 -21.71 -7.14
N SER A 228 51.17 -21.30 -5.87
CA SER A 228 50.44 -21.86 -4.73
C SER A 228 48.92 -21.81 -4.91
N VAL A 229 48.39 -20.66 -5.34
CA VAL A 229 46.96 -20.44 -5.58
C VAL A 229 46.37 -21.33 -6.67
N LEU A 230 47.18 -21.76 -7.65
CA LEU A 230 46.70 -22.56 -8.79
C LEU A 230 46.75 -24.08 -8.53
N VAL A 231 47.44 -24.50 -7.47
CA VAL A 231 47.54 -25.90 -7.04
C VAL A 231 46.82 -26.18 -5.73
N ASP A 232 46.26 -25.15 -5.10
CA ASP A 232 45.46 -25.32 -3.89
C ASP A 232 44.08 -25.87 -4.25
N VAL A 233 43.87 -27.13 -3.88
CA VAL A 233 42.67 -27.88 -4.26
C VAL A 233 41.47 -27.45 -3.40
N ALA A 234 41.71 -27.06 -2.15
CA ALA A 234 40.67 -26.53 -1.26
C ALA A 234 40.33 -25.06 -1.55
N GLN A 235 41.09 -24.38 -2.42
CA GLN A 235 40.87 -22.99 -2.83
C GLN A 235 40.79 -21.99 -1.66
N LEU A 236 41.57 -22.24 -0.60
CA LEU A 236 41.69 -21.41 0.60
C LEU A 236 42.64 -20.21 0.39
N GLY A 237 42.73 -19.69 -0.85
CA GLY A 237 43.79 -18.77 -1.29
C GLY A 237 44.01 -17.54 -0.37
N GLU A 238 45.21 -16.95 -0.40
CA GLU A 238 45.49 -15.66 0.26
C GLU A 238 44.43 -14.62 -0.13
N GLU A 239 43.88 -13.94 0.89
CA GLU A 239 43.02 -12.75 0.87
C GLU A 239 43.10 -11.98 -0.46
N VAL A 240 42.13 -12.24 -1.35
CA VAL A 240 41.84 -11.32 -2.44
C VAL A 240 41.10 -10.17 -1.78
N THR A 241 41.78 -9.03 -1.56
CA THR A 241 41.13 -7.82 -1.04
C THR A 241 39.84 -7.58 -1.82
N GLY A 242 38.70 -7.62 -1.13
CA GLY A 242 37.39 -7.50 -1.74
C GLY A 242 37.22 -6.19 -2.51
N GLY A 243 36.15 -6.01 -3.29
CA GLY A 243 35.82 -4.73 -3.93
C GLY A 243 34.52 -4.18 -3.37
N LEU A 244 34.50 -2.96 -2.83
CA LEU A 244 33.29 -2.31 -2.30
C LEU A 244 32.93 -1.10 -3.16
N SER A 245 31.80 -1.14 -3.85
CA SER A 245 31.26 0.01 -4.59
C SER A 245 30.32 0.81 -3.70
N VAL A 246 30.46 2.14 -3.71
CA VAL A 246 29.64 3.07 -2.92
C VAL A 246 28.95 4.07 -3.85
N SER A 247 27.64 4.22 -3.70
CA SER A 247 26.81 5.16 -4.50
C SER A 247 25.65 5.73 -3.68
N LEU A 248 25.08 6.85 -4.11
CA LEU A 248 23.83 7.36 -3.53
C LEU A 248 22.70 6.37 -3.84
N ALA A 249 21.85 6.08 -2.86
CA ALA A 249 20.65 5.28 -3.11
C ALA A 249 19.62 6.12 -3.90
N SER A 250 18.84 5.48 -4.78
CA SER A 250 17.84 6.17 -5.61
C SER A 250 16.68 6.75 -4.81
N ASP A 251 16.44 6.18 -3.63
CA ASP A 251 15.43 6.54 -2.63
C ASP A 251 16.01 7.40 -1.49
N THR A 252 17.13 8.10 -1.73
CA THR A 252 17.63 9.08 -0.75
C THR A 252 16.57 10.15 -0.49
N PRO A 253 16.42 10.64 0.76
CA PRO A 253 15.38 11.61 1.12
C PRO A 253 15.35 12.84 0.21
N ALA A 254 14.16 13.26 -0.21
CA ALA A 254 13.95 14.47 -1.00
C ALA A 254 14.25 15.73 -0.17
N SER A 255 14.57 16.85 -0.84
CA SER A 255 14.76 18.13 -0.16
C SER A 255 13.47 18.57 0.52
N ALA A 256 13.53 18.89 1.81
CA ALA A 256 12.39 19.34 2.60
C ALA A 256 12.75 20.53 3.50
N THR A 257 11.72 21.24 3.96
CA THR A 257 11.82 22.20 5.07
C THR A 257 11.51 21.46 6.36
N VAL A 258 12.47 21.40 7.28
CA VAL A 258 12.41 20.61 8.50
C VAL A 258 12.11 21.53 9.69
N PRO A 259 11.08 21.23 10.51
CA PRO A 259 10.76 22.01 11.71
C PRO A 259 11.86 21.92 12.78
N ALA A 260 11.86 22.89 13.68
CA ALA A 260 12.67 22.88 14.89
C ALA A 260 12.25 21.70 15.78
N ASP A 261 13.21 21.13 16.51
CA ASP A 261 13.00 20.00 17.43
C ASP A 261 12.58 18.67 16.79
N ALA A 262 12.47 18.58 15.47
CA ALA A 262 12.27 17.29 14.81
C ALA A 262 13.44 16.33 15.07
N ALA A 263 13.15 15.12 15.53
CA ALA A 263 14.15 14.10 15.81
C ALA A 263 14.42 13.20 14.60
N SER A 264 15.58 12.52 14.57
CA SER A 264 15.93 11.45 13.63
C SER A 264 15.56 11.72 12.15
N VAL A 265 15.74 12.96 11.70
CA VAL A 265 15.36 13.39 10.35
C VAL A 265 16.32 12.77 9.32
N PRO A 266 15.83 12.06 8.29
CA PRO A 266 16.70 11.38 7.34
C PRO A 266 17.28 12.37 6.32
N PHE A 267 18.61 12.39 6.16
CA PHE A 267 19.31 13.30 5.25
C PHE A 267 19.82 12.60 3.97
N THR A 268 20.51 11.48 4.14
CA THR A 268 21.26 10.84 3.04
C THR A 268 21.20 9.33 3.17
N LYS A 269 20.74 8.63 2.12
CA LYS A 269 20.76 7.16 2.03
C LYS A 269 21.81 6.70 1.01
N ILE A 270 22.70 5.81 1.42
CA ILE A 270 23.83 5.33 0.62
C ILE A 270 23.74 3.83 0.42
N LYS A 271 24.00 3.42 -0.81
CA LYS A 271 24.14 2.03 -1.21
C LYS A 271 25.61 1.61 -1.21
N PHE A 272 25.89 0.53 -0.50
CA PHE A 272 27.17 -0.18 -0.51
C PHE A 272 26.96 -1.52 -1.20
N THR A 273 27.85 -1.92 -2.12
CA THR A 273 27.77 -3.21 -2.82
C THR A 273 29.13 -3.90 -2.84
N ALA A 274 29.18 -5.14 -2.35
CA ALA A 274 30.37 -5.98 -2.45
C ALA A 274 30.51 -6.53 -3.88
N THR A 275 31.32 -5.87 -4.70
CA THR A 275 31.47 -6.13 -6.14
C THR A 275 32.44 -7.26 -6.51
N SER A 276 33.39 -7.60 -5.62
CA SER A 276 34.33 -8.70 -5.86
C SER A 276 34.84 -9.30 -4.56
N GLY A 277 34.24 -10.39 -4.08
CA GLY A 277 34.55 -10.96 -2.75
C GLY A 277 33.75 -10.29 -1.64
N SER A 278 33.80 -10.84 -0.42
CA SER A 278 33.17 -10.23 0.75
C SER A 278 33.85 -8.90 1.11
N ALA A 279 33.11 -8.04 1.81
CA ALA A 279 33.61 -6.76 2.32
C ALA A 279 33.02 -6.52 3.71
N SER A 280 33.81 -6.01 4.63
CA SER A 280 33.36 -5.52 5.93
C SER A 280 33.50 -4.00 5.99
N ILE A 281 32.61 -3.30 6.67
CA ILE A 281 32.67 -1.84 6.90
C ILE A 281 32.82 -1.59 8.40
N ASP A 282 33.94 -0.98 8.80
CA ASP A 282 34.28 -0.74 10.20
C ASP A 282 34.04 0.72 10.62
N GLN A 283 34.12 1.66 9.68
CA GLN A 283 33.98 3.09 9.95
C GLN A 283 33.41 3.84 8.74
N LEU A 284 32.52 4.80 9.02
CA LEU A 284 32.03 5.79 8.05
C LEU A 284 32.22 7.21 8.60
N VAL A 285 32.72 8.12 7.76
CA VAL A 285 32.93 9.54 8.10
C VAL A 285 32.14 10.42 7.15
N PHE A 286 31.09 11.04 7.67
CA PHE A 286 30.25 11.96 6.93
C PHE A 286 30.65 13.40 7.18
N LYS A 287 30.50 14.24 6.15
CA LYS A 287 30.75 15.68 6.25
C LYS A 287 29.46 16.46 6.06
N LEU A 288 29.27 17.46 6.91
CA LEU A 288 28.14 18.37 6.86
C LEU A 288 28.36 19.43 5.77
N GLY A 289 27.45 19.43 4.79
CA GLY A 289 27.28 20.41 3.72
C GLY A 289 26.33 21.55 4.11
N GLY A 290 26.07 22.45 3.17
CA GLY A 290 25.23 23.63 3.39
C GLY A 290 25.90 24.76 4.20
N VAL A 291 25.20 25.90 4.31
CA VAL A 291 25.68 27.11 4.99
C VAL A 291 25.25 27.23 6.46
N GLY A 292 24.43 26.30 6.95
CA GLY A 292 23.91 26.33 8.32
C GLY A 292 24.98 26.10 9.40
N ALA A 293 24.75 26.67 10.59
CA ALA A 293 25.60 26.45 11.74
C ALA A 293 25.53 24.98 12.21
N VAL A 294 26.66 24.44 12.69
CA VAL A 294 26.71 23.07 13.24
C VAL A 294 25.74 22.91 14.42
N GLY A 295 25.50 23.97 15.20
CA GLY A 295 24.57 23.97 16.32
C GLY A 295 23.08 23.95 15.94
N ASN A 296 22.72 23.98 14.65
CA ASN A 296 21.34 23.73 14.22
C ASN A 296 20.99 22.23 14.26
N LEU A 297 21.99 21.35 14.43
CA LEU A 297 21.83 19.91 14.52
C LEU A 297 22.16 19.45 15.95
N GLY A 298 21.39 18.50 16.45
CA GLY A 298 21.67 17.73 17.64
C GLY A 298 22.59 16.54 17.33
N ASN A 299 22.16 15.35 17.75
CA ASN A 299 22.87 14.11 17.46
C ASN A 299 22.63 13.64 16.01
N VAL A 300 23.61 12.93 15.47
CA VAL A 300 23.54 12.28 14.16
C VAL A 300 23.72 10.79 14.36
N TYR A 301 22.91 10.02 13.66
CA TYR A 301 22.84 8.57 13.77
C TYR A 301 23.05 7.92 12.42
N LEU A 302 23.41 6.64 12.46
CA LEU A 302 23.48 5.78 11.30
C LEU A 302 22.45 4.66 11.46
N TYR A 303 21.60 4.50 10.46
CA TYR A 303 20.54 3.52 10.43
C TYR A 303 20.76 2.54 9.29
N ASP A 304 20.49 1.26 9.54
CA ASP A 304 20.25 0.26 8.51
C ASP A 304 18.74 0.04 8.46
N ASP A 305 18.13 0.58 7.42
CA ASP A 305 16.68 0.69 7.29
C ASP A 305 16.00 1.33 8.53
N GLY A 306 15.27 0.54 9.32
CA GLY A 306 14.66 0.95 10.58
C GLY A 306 15.62 0.91 11.78
N THR A 307 16.66 0.07 11.76
CA THR A 307 17.47 -0.22 12.96
C THR A 307 18.63 0.78 13.12
N ARG A 308 18.76 1.37 14.31
CA ARG A 308 19.88 2.23 14.66
C ARG A 308 21.14 1.39 14.89
N LEU A 309 22.25 1.74 14.24
CA LEU A 309 23.51 0.98 14.34
C LEU A 309 24.48 1.53 15.40
N THR A 310 24.29 2.78 15.84
CA THR A 310 25.20 3.46 16.79
C THR A 310 24.47 4.51 17.61
N ASP A 311 24.96 4.77 18.81
CA ASP A 311 24.61 5.94 19.63
C ASP A 311 24.76 7.26 18.86
N GLY A 312 24.06 8.29 19.34
CA GLY A 312 24.13 9.64 18.82
C GLY A 312 25.56 10.22 18.77
N ARG A 313 25.95 10.79 17.62
CA ARG A 313 27.24 11.48 17.44
C ARG A 313 27.05 12.95 17.09
N SER A 314 27.78 13.82 17.79
CA SER A 314 27.80 15.25 17.44
C SER A 314 28.72 15.54 16.25
N VAL A 315 28.34 16.51 15.42
CA VAL A 315 29.19 16.99 14.32
C VAL A 315 30.32 17.87 14.86
N ASN A 316 31.56 17.59 14.46
CA ASN A 316 32.71 18.38 14.88
C ASN A 316 32.64 19.81 14.32
N SER A 317 32.61 20.82 15.18
CA SER A 317 32.45 22.23 14.76
C SER A 317 33.59 22.79 13.91
N SER A 318 34.79 22.18 13.95
CA SER A 318 35.97 22.64 13.20
C SER A 318 36.15 21.92 11.86
N THR A 319 35.97 20.60 11.83
CA THR A 319 36.10 19.80 10.59
C THR A 319 34.79 19.66 9.83
N ARG A 320 33.65 19.92 10.48
CA ARG A 320 32.29 19.64 10.02
C ARG A 320 32.07 18.16 9.69
N GLU A 321 32.74 17.27 10.41
CA GLU A 321 32.66 15.81 10.19
C GLU A 321 32.01 15.11 11.39
N VAL A 322 31.30 14.02 11.12
CA VAL A 322 30.80 13.06 12.09
C VAL A 322 31.32 11.66 11.73
N THR A 323 31.78 10.91 12.73
CA THR A 323 32.45 9.62 12.55
C THR A 323 31.69 8.53 13.29
N PHE A 324 31.30 7.50 12.56
CA PHE A 324 30.74 6.25 13.08
C PHE A 324 31.80 5.17 12.98
N SER A 325 32.16 4.54 14.10
CA SER A 325 33.23 3.52 14.20
C SER A 325 32.67 2.24 14.81
N ALA A 326 33.43 1.14 14.69
CA ALA A 326 33.06 -0.17 15.23
C ALA A 326 31.73 -0.72 14.67
N LEU A 327 31.47 -0.42 13.40
CA LEU A 327 30.22 -0.81 12.73
C LEU A 327 30.11 -2.32 12.48
N ASN A 328 31.23 -3.01 12.22
CA ASN A 328 31.29 -4.45 11.96
C ASN A 328 30.24 -4.95 10.95
N ILE A 329 29.94 -4.17 9.90
CA ILE A 329 28.92 -4.53 8.91
C ILE A 329 29.57 -5.41 7.86
N ASP A 330 29.19 -6.69 7.81
CA ASP A 330 29.67 -7.63 6.81
C ASP A 330 28.73 -7.68 5.59
N LEU A 331 29.32 -7.76 4.40
CA LEU A 331 28.65 -7.98 3.12
C LEU A 331 29.26 -9.19 2.41
N SER A 332 28.40 -10.15 2.05
CA SER A 332 28.75 -11.26 1.18
C SER A 332 29.00 -10.79 -0.26
N SER A 333 29.75 -11.55 -1.06
CA SER A 333 30.02 -11.17 -2.44
C SER A 333 28.72 -11.02 -3.26
N GLY A 334 28.51 -9.87 -3.87
CA GLY A 334 27.29 -9.51 -4.62
C GLY A 334 26.19 -8.86 -3.78
N GLU A 335 26.32 -8.87 -2.44
CA GLU A 335 25.35 -8.28 -1.53
C GLU A 335 25.40 -6.75 -1.58
N SER A 336 24.24 -6.12 -1.33
CA SER A 336 24.12 -4.67 -1.17
C SER A 336 23.48 -4.31 0.16
N LYS A 337 24.03 -3.29 0.82
CA LYS A 337 23.52 -2.73 2.08
C LYS A 337 23.16 -1.26 1.91
N TYR A 338 22.11 -0.80 2.58
CA TYR A 338 21.59 0.56 2.46
C TYR A 338 21.60 1.26 3.80
N LEU A 339 22.48 2.24 3.97
CA LEU A 339 22.63 2.95 5.24
C LEU A 339 22.11 4.38 5.12
N THR A 340 21.32 4.82 6.09
CA THR A 340 20.71 6.15 6.15
C THR A 340 21.34 6.97 7.27
N VAL A 341 21.81 8.16 6.95
CA VAL A 341 22.22 9.16 7.95
C VAL A 341 21.00 9.95 8.38
N ARG A 342 20.71 9.91 9.67
CA ARG A 342 19.62 10.66 10.30
C ARG A 342 20.19 11.65 11.32
N ALA A 343 19.52 12.78 11.55
CA ALA A 343 19.97 13.75 12.55
C ALA A 343 18.81 14.45 13.26
N ASP A 344 19.00 14.76 14.53
CA ASP A 344 18.09 15.60 15.29
C ASP A 344 18.29 17.06 14.93
N ILE A 345 17.21 17.82 14.89
CA ILE A 345 17.22 19.26 14.70
C ILE A 345 17.17 19.91 16.06
N ALA A 346 18.01 20.93 16.28
CA ALA A 346 18.00 21.67 17.53
C ALA A 346 16.61 22.30 17.77
N ALA A 347 16.21 22.47 19.04
CA ALA A 347 14.96 23.15 19.43
C ALA A 347 14.83 24.61 18.93
N ALA A 348 15.94 25.25 18.56
CA ALA A 348 15.95 26.61 18.03
C ALA A 348 17.00 26.77 16.90
N PRO A 349 16.79 26.16 15.73
CA PRO A 349 17.68 26.32 14.59
C PRO A 349 17.46 27.69 13.96
N ASN A 350 18.45 28.23 13.23
CA ASN A 350 18.21 29.47 12.48
C ASN A 350 17.33 29.18 11.25
N GLY A 351 16.19 29.88 11.13
CA GLY A 351 15.31 29.72 9.98
C GLY A 351 16.00 30.05 8.64
N GLY A 352 15.83 29.16 7.65
CA GLY A 352 16.39 29.29 6.31
C GLY A 352 17.84 28.81 6.16
N ASP A 353 18.52 28.40 7.25
CA ASP A 353 19.80 27.70 7.16
C ASP A 353 19.61 26.32 6.49
N THR A 354 20.64 25.85 5.79
CA THR A 354 20.58 24.58 5.04
C THR A 354 21.65 23.59 5.48
N ALA A 355 21.34 22.30 5.47
CA ALA A 355 22.25 21.20 5.77
C ALA A 355 22.12 20.02 4.79
N SER A 356 23.20 19.30 4.55
CA SER A 356 23.22 18.00 3.86
C SER A 356 24.37 17.15 4.41
N PHE A 357 24.29 15.82 4.33
CA PHE A 357 25.42 14.94 4.67
C PHE A 357 25.99 14.30 3.41
N TYR A 358 27.32 14.27 3.28
CA TYR A 358 27.99 13.66 2.15
C TYR A 358 29.24 12.86 2.53
N LEU A 359 29.51 11.79 1.78
CA LEU A 359 30.77 11.04 1.81
C LEU A 359 31.78 11.73 0.89
N SER A 360 32.82 12.29 1.48
CA SER A 360 33.73 13.21 0.79
C SER A 360 34.78 12.54 -0.09
N SER A 361 35.27 11.36 0.30
CA SER A 361 36.33 10.62 -0.39
C SER A 361 36.30 9.14 -0.03
N GLU A 362 37.04 8.31 -0.78
CA GLU A 362 37.20 6.87 -0.47
C GLU A 362 37.71 6.62 0.95
N SER A 363 38.56 7.52 1.47
CA SER A 363 39.07 7.46 2.84
C SER A 363 38.02 7.75 3.92
N SER A 364 36.81 8.20 3.55
CA SER A 364 35.68 8.31 4.47
C SER A 364 35.07 6.94 4.82
N VAL A 365 35.47 5.87 4.14
CA VAL A 365 35.01 4.50 4.37
C VAL A 365 36.20 3.62 4.78
N SER A 366 36.17 3.08 6.00
CA SER A 366 37.12 2.05 6.42
C SER A 366 36.50 0.69 6.14
N SER A 367 37.14 -0.09 5.28
CA SER A 367 36.66 -1.42 4.87
C SER A 367 37.83 -2.39 4.68
N SER A 368 37.56 -3.69 4.85
CA SER A 368 38.48 -4.77 4.45
C SER A 368 38.64 -4.89 2.92
N ALA A 369 37.75 -4.27 2.15
CA ALA A 369 37.75 -4.25 0.68
C ALA A 369 38.30 -2.93 0.10
N THR A 370 38.75 -2.98 -1.16
CA THR A 370 39.09 -1.80 -1.96
C THR A 370 37.82 -1.01 -2.27
N VAL A 371 37.71 0.18 -1.70
CA VAL A 371 36.55 1.06 -1.88
C VAL A 371 36.63 1.78 -3.23
N SER A 372 35.51 1.82 -3.96
CA SER A 372 35.38 2.50 -5.25
C SER A 372 34.02 3.21 -5.34
N GLY A 373 33.94 4.30 -6.11
CA GLY A 373 32.72 5.10 -6.25
C GLY A 373 33.01 6.50 -6.78
N ASN A 374 31.96 7.24 -7.16
CA ASN A 374 32.09 8.65 -7.54
C ASN A 374 31.93 9.54 -6.29
N PHE A 375 33.01 9.70 -5.53
CA PHE A 375 33.01 10.39 -4.24
C PHE A 375 32.68 11.89 -4.32
N SER A 376 32.23 12.46 -3.20
CA SER A 376 31.25 13.56 -3.11
C SER A 376 29.81 13.08 -3.27
N ILE A 377 29.51 11.91 -2.70
CA ILE A 377 28.17 11.32 -2.67
C ILE A 377 27.37 12.08 -1.62
N SER A 378 26.49 12.99 -2.07
CA SER A 378 25.68 13.86 -1.21
C SER A 378 24.21 13.52 -1.36
N GLY A 379 23.50 13.49 -0.23
CA GLY A 379 22.03 13.57 -0.23
C GLY A 379 21.56 14.97 -0.64
N ASN A 380 20.25 15.12 -0.72
CA ASN A 380 19.61 16.40 -1.00
C ASN A 380 19.80 17.38 0.17
N THR A 381 19.69 18.68 -0.11
CA THR A 381 19.83 19.72 0.90
C THR A 381 18.51 19.91 1.65
N MET A 382 18.54 19.87 2.98
CA MET A 382 17.40 20.23 3.84
C MET A 382 17.50 21.70 4.26
N THR A 383 16.35 22.35 4.48
CA THR A 383 16.23 23.74 4.97
C THR A 383 15.56 23.73 6.34
N PHE A 384 16.04 24.51 7.31
CA PHE A 384 15.43 24.55 8.65
C PHE A 384 14.36 25.63 8.79
N SER A 385 13.31 25.34 9.57
CA SER A 385 12.28 26.28 10.01
C SER A 385 12.40 26.56 11.52
N GLU A 386 11.89 27.70 11.97
CA GLU A 386 11.77 28.04 13.40
C GLU A 386 10.46 27.51 14.03
N THR A 387 9.57 26.91 13.23
CA THR A 387 8.34 26.25 13.70
C THR A 387 8.69 24.98 14.47
N GLN A 388 8.17 24.81 15.67
CA GLN A 388 8.41 23.64 16.53
C GLN A 388 7.56 22.44 16.07
N ALA A 389 8.19 21.28 15.89
CA ALA A 389 7.51 19.99 15.86
C ALA A 389 7.07 19.61 17.28
N GLY A 390 6.09 18.71 17.42
CA GLY A 390 5.68 18.26 18.73
C GLY A 390 6.63 17.26 19.37
N THR A 391 6.29 16.90 20.61
CA THR A 391 7.11 16.08 21.50
C THR A 391 6.29 14.94 22.08
N ILE A 392 6.89 13.75 22.18
CA ILE A 392 6.38 12.64 22.98
C ILE A 392 6.99 12.72 24.37
N VAL A 393 6.16 12.79 25.41
CA VAL A 393 6.62 12.73 26.79
C VAL A 393 6.44 11.32 27.33
N VAL A 394 7.49 10.75 27.90
CA VAL A 394 7.48 9.43 28.55
C VAL A 394 7.71 9.57 30.04
N ASP A 395 6.73 9.10 30.82
CA ASP A 395 6.75 9.18 32.29
C ASP A 395 6.49 7.81 32.92
N LYS A 396 7.15 7.53 34.04
CA LYS A 396 6.82 6.37 34.88
C LYS A 396 5.37 6.42 35.37
N THR A 397 4.69 5.28 35.35
CA THR A 397 3.38 5.15 35.99
C THR A 397 3.25 3.87 36.80
N GLY A 398 2.64 3.97 37.98
CA GLY A 398 2.42 2.82 38.86
C GLY A 398 3.70 2.18 39.42
N THR A 399 3.53 0.95 39.92
CA THR A 399 4.60 0.05 40.39
C THR A 399 4.35 -1.35 39.84
N ILE A 400 5.42 -2.13 39.71
CA ILE A 400 5.36 -3.56 39.37
C ILE A 400 5.50 -4.41 40.63
N SER A 401 5.03 -5.66 40.58
CA SER A 401 5.32 -6.69 41.57
C SER A 401 6.71 -7.27 41.33
N ASP A 402 7.28 -7.89 42.36
CA ASP A 402 8.51 -8.68 42.25
C ASP A 402 8.14 -9.99 41.51
N PRO A 403 8.73 -10.27 40.33
CA PRO A 403 8.40 -11.46 39.57
C PRO A 403 9.07 -12.72 40.11
N THR A 404 8.48 -13.89 39.84
CA THR A 404 9.01 -15.20 40.26
C THR A 404 9.75 -15.87 39.11
N ILE A 405 10.84 -16.61 39.38
CA ILE A 405 11.53 -17.39 38.34
C ILE A 405 10.56 -18.44 37.77
N GLY A 406 10.47 -18.48 36.44
CA GLY A 406 9.55 -19.33 35.68
C GLY A 406 8.15 -18.72 35.49
N GLU A 407 7.89 -17.51 36.01
CA GLU A 407 6.65 -16.78 35.76
C GLU A 407 6.62 -16.32 34.30
N GLU A 408 5.61 -16.76 33.56
CA GLU A 408 5.36 -16.35 32.18
C GLU A 408 4.52 -15.05 32.15
N GLY A 409 4.79 -14.18 31.18
CA GLY A 409 4.03 -12.95 30.99
C GLY A 409 4.10 -11.95 32.16
N ALA A 410 5.10 -12.05 33.03
CA ALA A 410 5.24 -11.20 34.21
C ALA A 410 5.39 -9.73 33.82
N VAL A 411 4.70 -8.82 34.53
CA VAL A 411 4.74 -7.39 34.22
C VAL A 411 6.04 -6.74 34.72
N ILE A 412 6.98 -6.49 33.81
CA ILE A 412 8.28 -5.92 34.13
C ILE A 412 8.38 -4.40 33.94
N ALA A 413 7.43 -3.78 33.23
CA ALA A 413 7.42 -2.33 33.05
C ALA A 413 6.03 -1.70 32.97
N LYS A 414 5.90 -0.47 33.49
CA LYS A 414 4.72 0.39 33.30
C LYS A 414 5.14 1.86 33.11
N PHE A 415 4.73 2.46 32.01
CA PHE A 415 4.99 3.88 31.71
C PHE A 415 3.85 4.48 30.87
N THR A 416 3.77 5.81 30.82
CA THR A 416 2.86 6.55 29.94
C THR A 416 3.62 7.20 28.80
N VAL A 417 2.99 7.26 27.64
CA VAL A 417 3.42 8.07 26.49
C VAL A 417 2.35 9.13 26.22
N GLU A 418 2.72 10.40 26.10
CA GLU A 418 1.83 11.54 25.84
C GLU A 418 2.28 12.33 24.61
N ALA A 419 1.37 12.63 23.69
CA ALA A 419 1.63 13.50 22.55
C ALA A 419 1.38 14.97 22.91
N GLN A 420 2.38 15.84 22.74
CA GLN A 420 2.31 17.28 22.98
C GLN A 420 2.55 18.09 21.71
N ASP A 421 1.90 19.25 21.62
CA ASP A 421 1.91 20.23 20.52
C ASP A 421 1.38 19.76 19.16
N GLU A 422 1.43 18.46 18.84
CA GLU A 422 0.72 17.84 17.72
C GLU A 422 0.25 16.40 18.06
N ALA A 423 -0.60 15.81 17.23
CA ALA A 423 -0.95 14.38 17.32
C ALA A 423 0.24 13.51 16.91
N ALA A 424 0.34 12.28 17.42
CA ALA A 424 1.46 11.39 17.18
C ALA A 424 1.02 9.99 16.72
N SER A 425 1.67 9.46 15.69
CA SER A 425 1.66 8.04 15.30
C SER A 425 2.93 7.38 15.82
N ILE A 426 2.86 6.58 16.89
CA ILE A 426 4.02 5.90 17.46
C ILE A 426 4.24 4.58 16.72
N GLU A 427 5.40 4.46 16.07
CA GLU A 427 5.78 3.35 15.18
C GLU A 427 6.70 2.34 15.89
N ARG A 428 7.50 2.81 16.86
CA ARG A 428 8.46 1.97 17.58
C ARG A 428 8.78 2.53 18.96
N ILE A 429 8.92 1.63 19.93
CA ILE A 429 9.47 1.90 21.26
C ILE A 429 10.58 0.89 21.53
N THR A 430 11.76 1.35 21.94
CA THR A 430 12.85 0.49 22.43
C THR A 430 13.09 0.79 23.90
N VAL A 431 13.17 -0.26 24.72
CA VAL A 431 13.48 -0.15 26.15
C VAL A 431 14.77 -0.92 26.44
N ARG A 432 15.52 -0.46 27.44
CA ARG A 432 16.58 -1.25 28.06
C ARG A 432 15.97 -2.10 29.17
N VAL A 433 16.28 -3.39 29.18
CA VAL A 433 15.98 -4.33 30.26
C VAL A 433 17.31 -4.85 30.79
N ASP A 434 17.54 -4.73 32.11
CA ASP A 434 18.78 -5.26 32.69
C ASP A 434 18.83 -6.78 32.58
N ASP A 435 20.01 -7.31 32.21
CA ASP A 435 20.24 -8.73 31.92
C ASP A 435 19.15 -9.34 31.03
N ALA A 436 18.66 -8.59 30.04
CA ALA A 436 17.60 -9.03 29.12
C ALA A 436 17.77 -10.45 28.54
N PRO A 437 18.98 -10.94 28.20
CA PRO A 437 19.17 -12.31 27.72
C PRO A 437 18.76 -13.42 28.70
N ASP A 438 18.60 -13.11 29.99
CA ASP A 438 18.14 -14.07 31.01
C ASP A 438 16.61 -14.22 31.02
N HIS A 439 15.89 -13.40 30.25
CA HIS A 439 14.43 -13.44 30.11
C HIS A 439 14.03 -13.67 28.64
N SER A 440 12.76 -14.00 28.40
CA SER A 440 12.22 -14.26 27.07
C SER A 440 10.83 -13.66 26.87
N ASN A 441 10.28 -13.79 25.66
CA ASN A 441 8.90 -13.43 25.30
C ASN A 441 8.46 -12.04 25.78
N TYR A 442 9.23 -11.04 25.36
CA TYR A 442 8.91 -9.66 25.66
C TYR A 442 7.72 -9.18 24.85
N ASP A 443 6.69 -8.64 25.51
CA ASP A 443 5.52 -8.08 24.81
C ASP A 443 5.15 -6.69 25.33
N LEU A 444 4.72 -5.82 24.42
CA LEU A 444 4.23 -4.48 24.72
C LEU A 444 2.70 -4.43 24.61
N TRP A 445 2.04 -4.06 25.69
CA TRP A 445 0.59 -4.00 25.81
C TRP A 445 0.08 -2.60 26.08
N GLN A 446 -1.10 -2.28 25.57
CA GLN A 446 -1.95 -1.18 26.03
C GLN A 446 -3.22 -1.78 26.64
N SER A 447 -3.37 -1.65 27.97
CA SER A 447 -4.40 -2.40 28.69
C SER A 447 -4.27 -3.90 28.42
N ASP A 448 -5.25 -4.51 27.75
CA ASP A 448 -5.30 -5.94 27.41
C ASP A 448 -5.05 -6.19 25.91
N THR A 449 -4.70 -5.14 25.14
CA THR A 449 -4.39 -5.25 23.71
C THR A 449 -2.88 -5.34 23.49
N LEU A 450 -2.42 -6.42 22.85
CA LEU A 450 -1.04 -6.59 22.43
C LEU A 450 -0.75 -5.61 21.28
N LEU A 451 0.27 -4.77 21.44
CA LEU A 451 0.70 -3.83 20.40
C LEU A 451 1.83 -4.41 19.54
N ALA A 452 2.80 -5.10 20.17
CA ALA A 452 3.94 -5.70 19.49
C ALA A 452 4.70 -6.68 20.40
N ALA A 453 5.24 -7.73 19.80
CA ALA A 453 6.29 -8.55 20.40
C ALA A 453 7.66 -7.84 20.29
N GLY A 454 8.53 -8.09 21.26
CA GLY A 454 9.84 -7.45 21.43
C GLY A 454 10.98 -8.22 20.80
N GLU A 455 11.79 -7.54 19.99
CA GLU A 455 13.04 -8.07 19.45
C GLU A 455 14.21 -7.71 20.38
N GLN A 456 14.76 -8.71 21.06
CA GLN A 456 15.88 -8.55 22.00
C GLN A 456 17.24 -8.53 21.28
N SER A 457 18.11 -7.59 21.67
CA SER A 457 19.50 -7.49 21.21
C SER A 457 20.39 -6.91 22.31
N GLY A 458 21.11 -7.77 23.03
CA GLY A 458 21.86 -7.37 24.22
C GLY A 458 20.89 -6.99 25.33
N ASP A 459 21.02 -5.81 25.93
CA ASP A 459 20.10 -5.34 26.97
C ASP A 459 18.91 -4.55 26.40
N LEU A 460 18.84 -4.38 25.07
CA LEU A 460 17.76 -3.62 24.43
C LEU A 460 16.69 -4.55 23.89
N VAL A 461 15.43 -4.16 24.08
CA VAL A 461 14.24 -4.82 23.55
C VAL A 461 13.46 -3.82 22.71
N ALA A 462 13.33 -4.08 21.41
CA ALA A 462 12.66 -3.19 20.47
C ALA A 462 11.27 -3.72 20.10
N PHE A 463 10.25 -2.89 20.29
CA PHE A 463 8.86 -3.16 19.93
C PHE A 463 8.51 -2.38 18.67
N ILE A 464 8.36 -3.09 17.54
CA ILE A 464 7.97 -2.49 16.25
C ILE A 464 6.47 -2.70 16.08
N LEU A 465 5.71 -1.60 16.01
CA LEU A 465 4.26 -1.65 15.95
C LEU A 465 3.82 -1.83 14.50
N THR A 466 3.20 -2.98 14.19
CA THR A 466 2.63 -3.22 12.85
C THR A 466 1.44 -2.28 12.58
N ASN A 467 0.66 -2.02 13.63
CA ASN A 467 -0.38 -1.00 13.67
C ASN A 467 0.11 0.13 14.61
N PRO A 468 0.45 1.31 14.09
CA PRO A 468 0.97 2.40 14.91
C PRO A 468 0.02 2.81 16.03
N LEU A 469 0.56 3.18 17.18
CA LEU A 469 -0.24 3.68 18.29
C LEU A 469 -0.53 5.18 18.07
N GLU A 470 -1.78 5.46 17.69
CA GLU A 470 -2.27 6.81 17.40
C GLU A 470 -2.70 7.57 18.67
N LEU A 471 -2.10 8.73 18.91
CA LEU A 471 -2.42 9.63 20.02
C LEU A 471 -2.80 11.01 19.49
N ALA A 472 -4.00 11.47 19.83
CA ALA A 472 -4.37 12.87 19.57
C ALA A 472 -3.57 13.84 20.47
N GLU A 473 -3.42 15.09 20.02
CA GLU A 473 -2.73 16.15 20.78
C GLU A 473 -3.27 16.26 22.22
N GLY A 474 -2.36 16.21 23.20
CA GLY A 474 -2.66 16.27 24.63
C GLY A 474 -3.29 14.99 25.21
N LYS A 475 -3.23 13.87 24.48
CA LYS A 475 -3.65 12.55 24.96
C LYS A 475 -2.46 11.68 25.31
N SER A 476 -2.67 10.82 26.30
CA SER A 476 -1.71 9.84 26.76
C SER A 476 -2.26 8.42 26.73
N ALA A 477 -1.37 7.46 26.55
CA ALA A 477 -1.63 6.03 26.72
C ALA A 477 -0.75 5.47 27.84
N THR A 478 -1.29 4.52 28.60
CA THR A 478 -0.50 3.74 29.57
C THR A 478 -0.10 2.42 28.91
N LEU A 479 1.19 2.15 28.90
CA LEU A 479 1.79 0.96 28.31
C LEU A 479 2.39 0.06 29.40
N LYS A 480 2.40 -1.24 29.11
CA LYS A 480 2.90 -2.31 29.98
C LYS A 480 3.83 -3.20 29.17
N VAL A 481 4.99 -3.53 29.72
CA VAL A 481 5.88 -4.57 29.14
C VAL A 481 5.80 -5.82 30.00
N THR A 482 5.62 -6.97 29.35
CA THR A 482 5.69 -8.30 29.98
C THR A 482 6.89 -9.08 29.48
N ALA A 483 7.35 -10.05 30.26
CA ALA A 483 8.39 -11.00 29.88
C ALA A 483 8.28 -12.28 30.71
N ASP A 484 8.83 -13.37 30.19
CA ASP A 484 9.00 -14.62 30.93
C ASP A 484 10.30 -14.58 31.72
N ILE A 485 10.22 -14.97 32.98
CA ILE A 485 11.24 -14.61 33.97
C ILE A 485 12.22 -15.76 34.18
N GLY A 486 13.41 -15.66 33.60
CA GLY A 486 14.55 -16.50 33.97
C GLY A 486 15.52 -15.83 34.96
N GLY A 487 16.80 -16.20 34.88
CA GLY A 487 17.87 -15.64 35.72
C GLY A 487 18.06 -16.36 37.07
N GLN A 488 18.52 -15.63 38.09
CA GLN A 488 18.77 -16.17 39.44
C GLN A 488 17.98 -15.43 40.52
N ALA A 489 17.73 -16.12 41.64
CA ALA A 489 17.04 -15.53 42.77
C ALA A 489 17.82 -14.34 43.33
N ASN A 490 17.11 -13.25 43.62
CA ASN A 490 17.61 -11.95 44.09
C ASN A 490 18.33 -11.09 43.02
N ASP A 491 18.36 -11.50 41.75
CA ASP A 491 18.70 -10.59 40.66
C ASP A 491 17.59 -9.54 40.48
N THR A 492 17.87 -8.48 39.72
CA THR A 492 16.94 -7.35 39.52
C THR A 492 16.49 -7.30 38.08
N VAL A 493 15.20 -7.09 37.88
CA VAL A 493 14.67 -6.68 36.57
C VAL A 493 14.32 -5.21 36.64
N HIS A 494 14.99 -4.40 35.82
CA HIS A 494 14.64 -3.00 35.69
C HIS A 494 14.59 -2.56 34.24
N VAL A 495 13.65 -1.67 33.96
CA VAL A 495 13.30 -1.26 32.60
C VAL A 495 13.21 0.26 32.51
N ALA A 496 13.91 0.85 31.54
CA ALA A 496 13.92 2.28 31.26
C ALA A 496 14.18 2.54 29.77
N ILE A 497 14.05 3.79 29.32
CA ILE A 497 14.50 4.20 27.98
C ILE A 497 15.92 4.79 28.09
N GLU A 498 16.81 4.40 27.17
CA GLU A 498 18.22 4.83 27.21
C GLU A 498 18.42 6.16 26.46
N GLU A 499 17.88 6.29 25.25
CA GLU A 499 18.02 7.47 24.39
C GLU A 499 16.67 7.97 23.84
N GLU A 500 16.55 9.28 23.60
CA GLU A 500 15.35 9.88 22.97
C GLU A 500 15.02 9.24 21.60
N ALA A 501 16.04 8.81 20.87
CA ALA A 501 15.89 8.14 19.57
C ALA A 501 15.37 6.69 19.64
N ASP A 502 15.19 6.15 20.85
CA ASP A 502 14.56 4.85 21.08
C ASP A 502 13.04 4.92 20.91
N ILE A 503 12.48 6.13 20.79
CA ILE A 503 11.09 6.38 20.44
C ILE A 503 11.01 6.91 18.99
N LEU A 504 10.19 6.24 18.17
CA LEU A 504 9.85 6.69 16.83
C LEU A 504 8.36 7.04 16.80
N ALA A 505 8.06 8.32 16.72
CA ALA A 505 6.70 8.86 16.70
C ALA A 505 6.58 9.95 15.63
N ILE A 506 5.70 9.76 14.65
CA ILE A 506 5.50 10.69 13.54
C ILE A 506 4.42 11.70 13.92
N GLY A 507 4.75 12.99 13.84
CA GLY A 507 3.83 14.09 14.09
C GLY A 507 2.79 14.25 12.98
N GLY A 508 1.52 14.41 13.35
CA GLY A 508 0.38 14.49 12.44
C GLY A 508 0.30 15.79 11.64
N ASP A 509 0.89 16.90 12.11
CA ASP A 509 0.80 18.19 11.43
C ASP A 509 1.87 18.35 10.34
N TYR A 510 3.09 17.90 10.63
CA TYR A 510 4.25 18.13 9.75
C TYR A 510 4.84 16.86 9.11
N GLY A 511 4.45 15.67 9.57
CA GLY A 511 4.95 14.39 9.04
C GLY A 511 6.43 14.14 9.32
N PHE A 512 7.00 14.78 10.35
CA PHE A 512 8.36 14.53 10.84
C PHE A 512 8.31 13.78 12.16
N ASN A 513 9.39 13.06 12.48
CA ASN A 513 9.50 12.39 13.76
C ASN A 513 9.61 13.44 14.90
N MET A 514 8.74 13.31 15.90
CA MET A 514 8.67 14.14 17.09
C MET A 514 9.90 13.91 17.97
N SER A 515 10.29 14.92 18.75
CA SER A 515 11.26 14.74 19.83
C SER A 515 10.66 13.87 20.94
N ALA A 516 11.49 13.24 21.76
CA ALA A 516 11.04 12.49 22.92
C ALA A 516 11.62 13.11 24.20
N ASP A 517 10.78 13.49 25.15
CA ASP A 517 11.18 13.80 26.52
C ASP A 517 11.04 12.52 27.36
N ILE A 518 12.17 11.87 27.62
CA ILE A 518 12.23 10.64 28.40
C ILE A 518 12.63 10.88 29.86
N THR A 519 12.73 12.13 30.31
CA THR A 519 13.32 12.44 31.63
C THR A 519 12.53 11.88 32.82
N GLY A 520 11.25 11.52 32.63
CA GLY A 520 10.42 10.83 33.61
C GLY A 520 10.49 9.30 33.54
N TYR A 521 11.29 8.74 32.63
CA TYR A 521 11.47 7.30 32.43
C TYR A 521 12.85 6.91 31.82
N ASP A 522 13.95 7.47 32.35
CA ASP A 522 15.32 7.26 31.84
C ASP A 522 16.32 6.64 32.85
N GLU A 523 17.41 6.07 32.31
CA GLU A 523 18.56 5.60 33.09
C GLU A 523 19.66 6.66 33.27
N THR A 524 19.68 7.70 32.42
CA THR A 524 20.78 8.68 32.43
C THR A 524 20.65 9.68 33.59
N GLY A 525 19.43 9.92 34.08
CA GLY A 525 19.11 10.79 35.21
C GLY A 525 19.05 10.09 36.58
N SER A 526 18.86 8.76 36.62
CA SER A 526 18.73 7.96 37.84
C SER A 526 19.43 6.61 37.72
N SER A 527 20.04 6.11 38.80
CA SER A 527 20.77 4.83 38.79
C SER A 527 19.86 3.58 38.68
N CYS A 528 18.57 3.78 38.42
CA CYS A 528 17.51 2.77 38.44
C CYS A 528 17.72 1.69 39.52
N ALA A 529 17.94 2.12 40.76
CA ALA A 529 18.39 1.25 41.84
C ALA A 529 17.26 0.88 42.81
N SER A 530 16.07 1.45 42.61
CA SER A 530 14.89 1.20 43.43
C SER A 530 13.60 1.55 42.71
N SER A 531 12.47 1.03 43.21
CA SER A 531 11.13 1.34 42.72
C SER A 531 10.68 2.81 42.90
N ALA A 532 11.48 3.66 43.55
CA ALA A 532 11.22 5.10 43.67
C ALA A 532 11.87 5.94 42.56
N ASP A 533 12.74 5.35 41.76
CA ASP A 533 13.45 6.01 40.66
C ASP A 533 12.56 6.13 39.41
N ASP A 534 12.99 6.90 38.42
CA ASP A 534 12.29 7.15 37.14
C ASP A 534 12.44 5.96 36.16
N CYS A 535 12.17 4.75 36.64
CA CYS A 535 12.21 3.49 35.88
C CYS A 535 11.31 2.42 36.52
N SER A 536 10.98 1.35 35.81
CA SER A 536 10.35 0.17 36.43
C SER A 536 11.41 -0.73 37.08
N TYR A 537 11.14 -1.25 38.27
CA TYR A 537 12.12 -1.99 39.07
C TYR A 537 11.43 -3.06 39.92
N GLY A 538 11.95 -4.29 39.86
CA GLY A 538 11.53 -5.46 40.64
C GLY A 538 12.71 -6.36 41.00
N THR A 539 12.56 -7.18 42.03
CA THR A 539 13.54 -8.21 42.43
C THR A 539 13.00 -9.59 42.12
N ILE A 540 13.82 -10.44 41.51
CA ILE A 540 13.41 -11.80 41.11
C ILE A 540 13.33 -12.71 42.36
N ILE A 541 12.18 -13.35 42.53
CA ILE A 541 11.86 -14.28 43.62
C ILE A 541 12.20 -15.70 43.18
N GLY A 542 12.93 -16.47 44.01
CA GLY A 542 13.22 -17.88 43.77
C GLY A 542 13.87 -18.61 44.95
N GLY A 543 13.82 -19.95 44.91
CA GLY A 543 14.38 -20.90 45.88
C GLY A 543 15.30 -21.94 45.25
N GLU A 544 15.61 -23.03 45.96
CA GLU A 544 16.30 -24.19 45.37
C GLU A 544 15.39 -24.92 44.38
N LEU A 545 14.09 -25.00 44.68
CA LEU A 545 13.01 -25.25 43.72
C LEU A 545 12.06 -24.04 43.72
N THR A 546 11.74 -23.56 42.53
CA THR A 546 10.80 -22.44 42.35
C THR A 546 9.64 -22.89 41.49
N PHE A 547 8.41 -22.64 41.95
CA PHE A 547 7.18 -22.90 41.22
C PHE A 547 6.52 -21.58 40.87
N ALA A 548 6.05 -21.43 39.63
CA ALA A 548 5.28 -20.28 39.19
C ALA A 548 4.00 -20.73 38.47
N PHE A 549 2.88 -20.08 38.75
CA PHE A 549 1.61 -20.31 38.05
C PHE A 549 1.57 -19.45 36.79
N ASN A 550 1.25 -20.08 35.65
CA ASN A 550 1.31 -19.45 34.33
C ASN A 550 -0.06 -19.40 33.62
N GLY A 551 -1.08 -20.11 34.12
CA GLY A 551 -2.41 -20.10 33.49
C GLY A 551 -3.14 -21.44 33.65
N PRO A 552 -4.11 -21.75 32.76
CA PRO A 552 -4.76 -20.84 31.83
C PRO A 552 -5.63 -19.81 32.58
N ALA A 553 -6.19 -18.82 31.87
CA ALA A 553 -7.28 -18.01 32.44
C ALA A 553 -8.51 -18.89 32.74
N SER A 554 -9.41 -18.43 33.62
CA SER A 554 -10.70 -19.11 33.83
C SER A 554 -11.51 -19.14 32.55
N ASP A 555 -11.98 -20.33 32.17
CA ASP A 555 -12.77 -20.52 30.96
C ASP A 555 -13.83 -21.62 31.13
N ASP A 556 -14.64 -21.81 30.08
CA ASP A 556 -15.50 -22.97 29.93
C ASP A 556 -14.68 -24.16 29.41
N VAL A 557 -15.01 -25.37 29.88
CA VAL A 557 -14.30 -26.61 29.53
C VAL A 557 -15.31 -27.64 29.05
N GLN A 558 -14.98 -28.33 27.97
CA GLN A 558 -15.87 -29.26 27.30
C GLN A 558 -16.18 -30.50 28.15
N ILE A 559 -17.48 -30.78 28.33
CA ILE A 559 -17.96 -32.11 28.77
C ILE A 559 -17.68 -33.14 27.68
N ASP A 560 -17.26 -34.35 28.07
CA ASP A 560 -16.72 -35.38 27.16
C ASP A 560 -15.38 -35.00 26.51
N GLY A 561 -14.72 -33.95 27.02
CA GLY A 561 -13.40 -33.53 26.54
C GLY A 561 -12.28 -34.37 27.15
N ASP A 562 -11.34 -34.79 26.30
CA ASP A 562 -10.12 -35.49 26.72
C ASP A 562 -9.01 -34.46 27.09
N ASP A 563 -8.15 -34.79 28.06
CA ASP A 563 -6.93 -34.05 28.41
C ASP A 563 -7.12 -32.52 28.63
N GLN A 564 -8.27 -32.12 29.17
CA GLN A 564 -8.60 -30.71 29.39
C GLN A 564 -7.66 -30.06 30.40
N VAL A 565 -7.14 -28.87 30.07
CA VAL A 565 -6.10 -28.18 30.86
C VAL A 565 -6.72 -27.35 31.97
N PHE A 566 -6.39 -27.66 33.22
CA PHE A 566 -6.89 -26.92 34.39
C PHE A 566 -5.85 -26.02 35.06
N MET A 567 -4.56 -26.28 34.85
CA MET A 567 -3.48 -25.49 35.45
C MET A 567 -2.18 -25.65 34.67
N GLU A 568 -1.56 -24.54 34.32
CA GLU A 568 -0.20 -24.43 33.77
C GLU A 568 0.72 -23.81 34.82
N PHE A 569 1.89 -24.39 34.98
CA PHE A 569 2.87 -23.95 35.95
C PHE A 569 4.28 -24.37 35.55
N SER A 570 5.27 -23.63 35.99
CA SER A 570 6.68 -24.00 35.77
C SER A 570 7.34 -24.47 37.05
N ILE A 571 8.37 -25.32 36.90
CA ILE A 571 9.28 -25.71 37.97
C ILE A 571 10.70 -25.36 37.54
N THR A 572 11.37 -24.50 38.31
CA THR A 572 12.77 -24.15 38.11
C THR A 572 13.66 -24.66 39.24
N ALA A 573 14.70 -25.43 38.90
CA ALA A 573 15.64 -25.96 39.87
C ALA A 573 16.96 -25.18 39.85
N GLN A 574 17.31 -24.51 40.96
CA GLN A 574 18.58 -23.78 41.06
C GLN A 574 19.78 -24.74 41.09
N ASN A 575 19.61 -25.92 41.69
CA ASN A 575 20.59 -26.98 41.77
C ASN A 575 20.01 -28.28 41.22
N TRP A 576 20.83 -29.31 41.07
CA TRP A 576 20.32 -30.64 40.77
C TRP A 576 19.40 -31.10 41.91
N THR A 577 18.18 -31.54 41.56
CA THR A 577 17.13 -31.92 42.50
C THR A 577 16.40 -33.18 42.03
N ASP A 578 16.07 -34.05 42.99
CA ASP A 578 15.25 -35.26 42.82
C ASP A 578 13.89 -35.02 43.48
N LEU A 579 12.88 -34.68 42.68
CA LEU A 579 11.50 -34.46 43.13
C LEU A 579 10.80 -35.83 43.23
N LYS A 580 10.25 -36.15 44.40
CA LYS A 580 9.69 -37.49 44.70
C LYS A 580 8.20 -37.49 44.89
N GLU A 581 7.66 -36.44 45.50
CA GLU A 581 6.23 -36.31 45.75
C GLU A 581 5.79 -34.89 45.41
N LEU A 582 4.71 -34.78 44.63
CA LEU A 582 3.98 -33.55 44.33
C LEU A 582 2.49 -33.84 44.52
N ALA A 583 1.77 -32.96 45.22
CA ALA A 583 0.35 -33.15 45.51
C ALA A 583 -0.51 -32.04 44.88
N VAL A 584 -1.66 -32.46 44.36
CA VAL A 584 -2.65 -31.60 43.71
C VAL A 584 -3.97 -31.75 44.48
N ILE A 585 -4.52 -30.63 44.92
CA ILE A 585 -5.85 -30.55 45.51
C ILE A 585 -6.82 -30.21 44.39
N ILE A 586 -7.80 -31.08 44.18
CA ILE A 586 -8.94 -30.86 43.27
C ILE A 586 -10.16 -30.47 44.09
N ALA A 587 -10.92 -29.49 43.62
CA ALA A 587 -12.12 -29.00 44.31
C ALA A 587 -13.24 -28.67 43.33
N CYS A 588 -14.47 -28.96 43.75
CA CYS A 588 -15.69 -28.40 43.18
C CYS A 588 -16.01 -27.08 43.92
N GLU A 589 -16.14 -25.97 43.21
CA GLU A 589 -16.33 -24.62 43.76
C GLU A 589 -17.79 -24.11 43.62
N ASP A 590 -18.39 -23.61 44.71
CA ASP A 590 -19.76 -23.04 44.70
C ASP A 590 -19.79 -21.64 44.04
N GLY A 591 -20.19 -21.58 42.76
CA GLY A 591 -20.25 -20.33 41.99
C GLY A 591 -21.61 -19.92 41.41
N SER A 592 -22.62 -20.80 41.32
CA SER A 592 -23.94 -20.44 40.79
C SER A 592 -25.07 -21.40 41.22
N ALA A 593 -26.33 -21.14 40.81
CA ALA A 593 -27.57 -21.69 41.39
C ALA A 593 -27.78 -23.23 41.33
N SER A 594 -26.81 -23.96 40.77
CA SER A 594 -26.77 -25.41 40.63
C SER A 594 -25.48 -26.05 41.19
N GLY A 595 -24.46 -25.25 41.54
CA GLY A 595 -23.11 -25.75 41.80
C GLY A 595 -22.92 -26.33 43.20
N CYS A 596 -22.01 -27.31 43.28
CA CYS A 596 -21.39 -27.91 44.47
C CYS A 596 -22.18 -27.71 45.79
N ASP A 597 -23.32 -28.40 45.95
CA ASP A 597 -24.18 -28.21 47.12
C ASP A 597 -23.67 -29.06 48.29
N ALA A 598 -23.18 -28.38 49.34
CA ALA A 598 -22.83 -29.06 50.58
C ALA A 598 -24.02 -29.76 51.31
N ASP A 599 -25.24 -29.83 50.73
CA ASP A 599 -26.42 -30.57 51.20
C ASP A 599 -26.46 -32.03 50.69
N PRO A 600 -26.06 -33.03 51.51
CA PRO A 600 -25.86 -34.43 51.11
C PRO A 600 -27.16 -35.23 50.92
N VAL A 601 -28.26 -34.58 50.52
CA VAL A 601 -29.60 -35.17 50.46
C VAL A 601 -30.24 -35.05 49.08
N ALA A 602 -29.60 -34.36 48.13
CA ALA A 602 -30.04 -34.26 46.74
C ALA A 602 -28.88 -34.14 45.73
N ASP A 603 -27.64 -34.28 46.18
CA ASP A 603 -26.46 -34.08 45.34
C ASP A 603 -25.98 -35.42 44.77
N ASP A 604 -26.17 -35.59 43.47
CA ASP A 604 -25.83 -36.82 42.74
C ASP A 604 -24.66 -36.55 41.74
N GLY A 605 -23.90 -35.44 41.83
CA GLY A 605 -22.74 -35.28 40.91
C GLY A 605 -21.79 -34.09 41.01
N ASP A 606 -21.11 -33.87 42.14
CA ASP A 606 -19.99 -32.91 42.26
C ASP A 606 -18.67 -33.45 41.66
N LEU A 607 -17.65 -33.82 42.45
CA LEU A 607 -16.46 -34.52 41.92
C LEU A 607 -16.80 -35.97 41.53
N TYR A 608 -17.83 -36.55 42.13
CA TYR A 608 -18.28 -37.92 41.87
C TYR A 608 -19.77 -38.00 41.53
N ASN A 609 -20.09 -38.58 40.37
CA ASN A 609 -21.46 -38.76 39.92
C ASN A 609 -22.06 -40.06 40.49
N ASP A 610 -22.89 -39.96 41.54
CA ASP A 610 -23.58 -41.12 42.15
C ASP A 610 -24.62 -41.74 41.20
N GLY A 611 -25.15 -40.96 40.25
CA GLY A 611 -26.06 -41.44 39.22
C GLY A 611 -25.41 -42.39 38.21
N ALA A 612 -24.16 -42.09 37.83
CA ALA A 612 -23.35 -42.85 36.88
C ALA A 612 -22.38 -43.87 37.55
N ASP A 613 -22.14 -43.76 38.86
CA ASP A 613 -21.17 -44.56 39.66
C ASP A 613 -19.71 -44.36 39.19
N GLU A 614 -19.36 -43.13 38.79
CA GLU A 614 -18.04 -42.75 38.30
C GLU A 614 -17.65 -41.28 38.63
N PRO A 615 -16.35 -40.95 38.67
CA PRO A 615 -15.92 -39.55 38.85
C PRO A 615 -16.12 -38.72 37.59
N ASN A 616 -16.41 -37.43 37.80
CA ASN A 616 -16.57 -36.45 36.71
C ASN A 616 -15.23 -36.04 36.09
N LEU A 617 -14.14 -36.11 36.85
CA LEU A 617 -12.76 -35.93 36.38
C LEU A 617 -11.99 -37.26 36.43
N GLN A 618 -11.38 -37.63 35.32
CA GLN A 618 -10.64 -38.89 35.11
C GLN A 618 -9.24 -38.60 34.54
N ASP A 619 -8.34 -39.59 34.56
CA ASP A 619 -6.97 -39.51 33.99
C ASP A 619 -6.17 -38.26 34.39
N ILE A 620 -6.24 -37.84 35.67
CA ILE A 620 -5.57 -36.61 36.12
C ILE A 620 -4.06 -36.79 35.99
N THR A 621 -3.45 -36.01 35.09
CA THR A 621 -2.07 -36.20 34.65
C THR A 621 -1.30 -34.90 34.68
N ILE A 622 -0.04 -34.94 35.14
CA ILE A 622 0.88 -33.80 34.96
C ILE A 622 1.70 -34.07 33.70
N ARG A 623 1.63 -33.17 32.72
CA ARG A 623 2.26 -33.29 31.41
C ARG A 623 3.26 -32.15 31.20
N GLU A 624 4.27 -32.38 30.37
CA GLU A 624 5.01 -31.28 29.74
C GLU A 624 4.10 -30.58 28.72
N THR A 625 4.43 -29.33 28.37
CA THR A 625 3.62 -28.52 27.44
C THR A 625 3.46 -29.10 26.04
N ASP A 626 4.25 -30.10 25.65
CA ASP A 626 4.10 -30.86 24.40
C ASP A 626 3.12 -32.06 24.50
N GLY A 627 2.42 -32.19 25.64
CA GLY A 627 1.46 -33.24 25.94
C GLY A 627 2.07 -34.55 26.47
N THR A 628 3.41 -34.63 26.57
CA THR A 628 4.05 -35.83 27.11
C THR A 628 3.81 -35.97 28.62
N THR A 629 3.41 -37.15 29.05
CA THR A 629 3.20 -37.44 30.48
C THR A 629 4.49 -37.31 31.28
N TRP A 630 4.47 -36.46 32.30
CA TRP A 630 5.57 -36.23 33.23
C TRP A 630 5.37 -36.97 34.55
N MET A 631 4.19 -36.85 35.18
CA MET A 631 3.79 -37.65 36.36
C MET A 631 2.35 -38.15 36.20
N GLY A 632 2.05 -39.32 36.80
CA GLY A 632 0.72 -39.93 36.74
C GLY A 632 0.54 -40.91 35.56
N PRO A 633 -0.70 -41.17 35.12
CA PRO A 633 -1.96 -40.61 35.64
C PRO A 633 -2.28 -41.06 37.06
N GLU A 634 -2.99 -40.22 37.80
CA GLU A 634 -3.65 -40.57 39.06
C GLU A 634 -5.17 -40.52 38.89
N GLU A 635 -5.90 -41.34 39.64
CA GLU A 635 -7.34 -41.47 39.52
C GLU A 635 -8.04 -41.02 40.80
N TYR A 636 -9.21 -40.40 40.64
CA TYR A 636 -10.08 -40.12 41.77
C TYR A 636 -10.65 -41.44 42.33
N ASP A 637 -10.27 -41.82 43.56
CA ASP A 637 -10.61 -43.12 44.17
C ASP A 637 -11.47 -43.06 45.43
N ASP A 638 -11.94 -41.87 45.81
CA ASP A 638 -12.72 -41.62 47.03
C ASP A 638 -14.22 -41.42 46.75
N THR A 639 -14.99 -41.16 47.80
CA THR A 639 -16.42 -40.80 47.78
C THR A 639 -16.62 -39.39 48.36
N SER A 640 -15.55 -38.58 48.38
CA SER A 640 -15.51 -37.24 48.98
C SER A 640 -15.82 -36.18 47.94
N ASP A 641 -17.09 -35.79 47.86
CA ASP A 641 -17.64 -35.08 46.69
C ASP A 641 -17.10 -33.67 46.44
N ILE A 642 -16.56 -32.98 47.44
CA ILE A 642 -16.27 -31.53 47.34
C ILE A 642 -14.79 -31.24 47.09
N THR A 643 -13.90 -31.94 47.78
CA THR A 643 -12.44 -31.73 47.64
C THR A 643 -11.68 -33.02 47.91
N HIS A 644 -10.59 -33.22 47.18
CA HIS A 644 -9.71 -34.37 47.33
C HIS A 644 -8.25 -33.99 47.00
N THR A 645 -7.29 -34.70 47.57
CA THR A 645 -5.85 -34.46 47.34
C THR A 645 -5.22 -35.69 46.69
N LEU A 646 -4.79 -35.56 45.45
CA LEU A 646 -4.03 -36.55 44.71
C LEU A 646 -2.53 -36.35 44.97
N THR A 647 -1.78 -37.43 45.20
CA THR A 647 -0.33 -37.37 45.43
C THR A 647 0.38 -38.17 44.35
N PHE A 648 1.10 -37.47 43.48
CA PHE A 648 1.97 -38.06 42.47
C PHE A 648 3.30 -38.44 43.11
N SER A 649 3.72 -39.69 42.95
CA SER A 649 4.90 -40.28 43.65
C SER A 649 5.99 -40.81 42.70
N ASP A 650 5.97 -40.34 41.45
CA ASP A 650 6.98 -40.65 40.44
C ASP A 650 8.25 -39.82 40.68
N ASP A 651 9.42 -40.47 40.80
CA ASP A 651 10.70 -39.79 40.97
C ASP A 651 11.08 -39.04 39.66
N GLN A 652 11.20 -37.70 39.74
CA GLN A 652 11.61 -36.83 38.63
C GLN A 652 12.90 -36.07 38.94
N ILE A 653 13.82 -36.05 37.97
CA ILE A 653 15.13 -35.41 38.12
C ILE A 653 15.16 -34.09 37.36
N LEU A 654 15.42 -33.00 38.07
CA LEU A 654 15.69 -31.68 37.53
C LEU A 654 17.19 -31.38 37.56
N GLN A 655 17.76 -30.94 36.44
CA GLN A 655 19.14 -30.49 36.34
C GLN A 655 19.32 -29.08 36.90
N THR A 656 20.57 -28.72 37.20
CA THR A 656 20.91 -27.37 37.66
C THR A 656 20.58 -26.32 36.60
N GLY A 657 19.74 -25.35 36.96
CA GLY A 657 19.27 -24.26 36.10
C GLY A 657 18.23 -24.69 35.08
N GLU A 658 17.63 -25.87 35.24
CA GLU A 658 16.54 -26.34 34.37
C GLU A 658 15.22 -25.76 34.84
N THR A 659 14.46 -25.21 33.88
CA THR A 659 13.06 -24.82 34.03
C THR A 659 12.24 -25.75 33.14
N LEU A 660 11.21 -26.37 33.70
CA LEU A 660 10.23 -27.16 32.98
C LEU A 660 8.88 -26.47 33.07
N ASP A 661 8.22 -26.30 31.92
CA ASP A 661 6.85 -25.81 31.84
C ASP A 661 5.92 -27.01 31.77
N LEU A 662 4.97 -27.06 32.69
CA LEU A 662 4.10 -28.21 32.95
C LEU A 662 2.64 -27.78 32.95
N MET A 663 1.77 -28.74 32.68
CA MET A 663 0.32 -28.59 32.77
C MET A 663 -0.31 -29.75 33.54
N ILE A 664 -1.45 -29.49 34.17
CA ILE A 664 -2.31 -30.50 34.77
C ILE A 664 -3.53 -30.66 33.87
N THR A 665 -3.70 -31.86 33.32
CA THR A 665 -4.83 -32.23 32.48
C THR A 665 -5.74 -33.23 33.19
N ALA A 666 -7.01 -33.27 32.81
CA ALA A 666 -7.96 -34.30 33.21
C ALA A 666 -8.99 -34.53 32.10
N ASP A 667 -9.43 -35.79 31.95
CA ASP A 667 -10.56 -36.15 31.11
C ASP A 667 -11.87 -35.83 31.84
N ILE A 668 -12.88 -35.35 31.12
CA ILE A 668 -14.17 -34.98 31.69
C ILE A 668 -15.23 -35.98 31.23
N SER A 669 -15.93 -36.63 32.16
CA SER A 669 -16.93 -37.66 31.81
C SER A 669 -18.07 -37.09 30.95
N THR A 670 -18.56 -37.89 29.98
CA THR A 670 -19.84 -37.69 29.26
C THR A 670 -21.05 -37.41 30.17
N ASP A 671 -21.01 -37.95 31.39
CA ASP A 671 -22.11 -37.86 32.37
C ASP A 671 -21.88 -36.69 33.35
N ALA A 672 -20.83 -35.88 33.17
CA ALA A 672 -20.55 -34.70 33.99
C ALA A 672 -21.68 -33.65 33.88
N ILE A 673 -21.83 -32.81 34.90
CA ILE A 673 -22.96 -31.88 35.00
C ILE A 673 -22.57 -30.53 34.43
N GLN A 674 -23.32 -30.08 33.41
CA GLN A 674 -23.18 -28.75 32.85
C GLN A 674 -23.40 -27.66 33.90
N GLY A 675 -22.45 -26.73 33.98
CA GLY A 675 -22.43 -25.59 34.89
C GLY A 675 -21.65 -25.82 36.19
N ASP A 676 -21.12 -27.01 36.42
CA ASP A 676 -20.21 -27.29 37.55
C ASP A 676 -18.87 -26.56 37.36
N ILE A 677 -18.23 -26.21 38.48
CA ILE A 677 -17.01 -25.43 38.48
C ILE A 677 -15.91 -26.17 39.22
N TYR A 678 -14.79 -26.43 38.55
CA TYR A 678 -13.64 -27.10 39.15
C TYR A 678 -12.43 -26.17 39.25
N SER A 679 -11.59 -26.42 40.26
CA SER A 679 -10.29 -25.76 40.44
C SER A 679 -9.23 -26.78 40.86
N MET A 680 -7.98 -26.51 40.49
CA MET A 680 -6.82 -27.31 40.89
C MET A 680 -5.82 -26.43 41.64
N THR A 681 -5.24 -26.96 42.72
CA THR A 681 -4.27 -26.25 43.57
C THR A 681 -3.07 -27.14 43.85
N LEU A 682 -1.86 -26.64 43.61
CA LEU A 682 -0.63 -27.33 44.01
C LEU A 682 -0.42 -27.17 45.54
N ASP A 683 -0.36 -28.27 46.28
CA ASP A 683 -0.09 -28.28 47.73
C ASP A 683 1.42 -28.22 47.98
N MET A 684 1.92 -27.02 48.27
CA MET A 684 3.34 -26.77 48.51
C MET A 684 3.83 -27.37 49.83
N SER A 685 2.92 -27.68 50.75
CA SER A 685 3.27 -28.26 52.05
C SER A 685 3.57 -29.76 51.97
N ALA A 686 3.14 -30.42 50.89
CA ALA A 686 3.29 -31.85 50.66
C ALA A 686 4.44 -32.22 49.72
N ILE A 687 5.17 -31.25 49.16
CA ILE A 687 6.32 -31.54 48.28
C ILE A 687 7.44 -32.26 49.05
N VAL A 688 7.97 -33.32 48.44
CA VAL A 688 9.18 -34.02 48.90
C VAL A 688 10.23 -33.99 47.79
N ALA A 689 11.39 -33.38 48.07
CA ALA A 689 12.51 -33.31 47.15
C ALA A 689 13.87 -33.47 47.86
N GLU A 690 14.87 -34.00 47.16
CA GLU A 690 16.24 -34.18 47.67
C GLU A 690 17.29 -33.50 46.77
N ASP A 691 18.34 -32.96 47.38
CA ASP A 691 19.49 -32.40 46.66
C ASP A 691 20.45 -33.49 46.12
N ALA A 692 21.50 -33.08 45.39
CA ALA A 692 22.53 -34.00 44.88
C ALA A 692 23.33 -34.75 45.96
N ASN A 693 23.16 -34.40 47.24
CA ASN A 693 23.74 -35.06 48.39
C ASN A 693 22.76 -36.02 49.12
N GLY A 694 21.50 -36.07 48.68
CA GLY A 694 20.43 -36.85 49.31
C GLY A 694 19.92 -36.21 50.60
N ASP A 695 20.13 -34.91 50.78
CA ASP A 695 19.55 -34.13 51.86
C ASP A 695 18.18 -33.59 51.39
N GLU A 696 17.15 -33.74 52.22
CA GLU A 696 15.77 -33.31 51.94
C GLU A 696 15.65 -31.77 51.95
N LEU A 697 14.98 -31.22 50.95
CA LEU A 697 14.72 -29.78 50.83
C LEU A 697 13.65 -29.33 51.82
N SER A 698 13.85 -28.18 52.45
CA SER A 698 12.88 -27.58 53.37
C SER A 698 11.77 -26.87 52.59
N THR A 699 10.52 -27.32 52.72
CA THR A 699 9.34 -26.65 52.13
C THR A 699 9.16 -25.19 52.59
N ALA A 700 9.79 -24.78 53.69
CA ALA A 700 9.68 -23.42 54.23
C ALA A 700 10.79 -22.47 53.77
N ASP A 701 11.96 -22.98 53.39
CA ASP A 701 13.17 -22.17 53.13
C ASP A 701 13.77 -22.41 51.73
N ASP A 702 13.65 -23.65 51.20
CA ASP A 702 14.28 -24.08 49.95
C ASP A 702 13.28 -24.15 48.78
N ILE A 703 11.97 -24.24 49.06
CA ILE A 703 10.89 -24.25 48.04
C ILE A 703 10.15 -22.90 48.06
N VAL A 704 9.98 -22.32 46.88
CA VAL A 704 9.34 -21.01 46.70
C VAL A 704 8.24 -21.11 45.64
N PRO A 705 7.01 -20.66 45.92
CA PRO A 705 6.49 -20.23 47.22
C PRO A 705 6.36 -21.40 48.22
N SER A 706 6.29 -21.08 49.52
CA SER A 706 6.05 -22.07 50.60
C SER A 706 4.56 -22.21 50.97
N SER A 707 3.68 -21.54 50.23
CA SER A 707 2.23 -21.60 50.36
C SER A 707 1.63 -22.15 49.07
N ASP A 708 0.53 -22.87 49.19
CA ASP A 708 -0.21 -23.47 48.08
C ASP A 708 -0.45 -22.49 46.94
N ILE A 709 -0.36 -23.01 45.72
CA ILE A 709 -0.54 -22.25 44.48
C ILE A 709 -1.88 -22.69 43.89
N GLY A 710 -2.90 -21.84 44.03
CA GLY A 710 -4.21 -22.10 43.44
C GLY A 710 -4.26 -21.71 41.98
N GLY A 711 -4.81 -22.59 41.15
CA GLY A 711 -5.19 -22.30 39.77
C GLY A 711 -6.51 -21.53 39.68
N ASN A 712 -6.98 -21.34 38.45
CA ASN A 712 -8.24 -20.66 38.17
C ASN A 712 -9.43 -21.62 38.22
N ASN A 713 -10.65 -21.05 38.20
CA ASN A 713 -11.89 -21.80 38.17
C ASN A 713 -12.32 -22.03 36.71
N PHE A 714 -12.77 -23.24 36.42
CA PHE A 714 -13.21 -23.67 35.09
C PHE A 714 -14.65 -24.19 35.14
N THR A 715 -15.51 -23.75 34.22
CA THR A 715 -16.93 -24.14 34.20
C THR A 715 -17.17 -25.22 33.17
N LEU A 716 -17.89 -26.29 33.50
CA LEU A 716 -18.23 -27.33 32.54
C LEU A 716 -19.36 -26.88 31.61
N THR A 717 -19.15 -26.98 30.30
CA THR A 717 -20.13 -26.61 29.27
C THR A 717 -20.11 -27.64 28.13
N ASP A 718 -21.27 -27.87 27.49
CA ASP A 718 -21.33 -28.73 26.30
C ASP A 718 -20.85 -27.95 25.06
N ALA A 719 -20.12 -28.61 24.16
CA ALA A 719 -19.86 -28.08 22.83
C ALA A 719 -21.20 -27.86 22.08
N SER A 720 -21.34 -26.72 21.39
CA SER A 720 -22.57 -26.39 20.68
C SER A 720 -22.32 -25.51 19.46
N LEU A 721 -23.10 -25.70 18.41
CA LEU A 721 -23.08 -24.88 17.20
C LEU A 721 -24.45 -24.26 16.95
N THR A 722 -24.53 -22.94 16.86
CA THR A 722 -25.74 -22.24 16.42
C THR A 722 -25.53 -21.64 15.05
N VAL A 723 -26.50 -21.78 14.14
CA VAL A 723 -26.44 -21.22 12.78
C VAL A 723 -27.61 -20.30 12.52
N ASP A 724 -27.28 -19.07 12.12
CA ASP A 724 -28.21 -17.97 11.87
C ASP A 724 -28.03 -17.44 10.43
N LEU A 725 -29.12 -16.91 9.85
CA LEU A 725 -29.05 -16.17 8.59
C LEU A 725 -28.25 -14.88 8.78
N ALA A 726 -27.30 -14.59 7.88
CA ALA A 726 -26.38 -13.47 8.00
C ALA A 726 -26.37 -12.56 6.77
N GLU A 727 -26.51 -11.25 6.99
CA GLU A 727 -26.35 -10.20 5.97
C GLU A 727 -24.94 -9.57 6.04
N PRO A 728 -24.38 -9.08 4.92
CA PRO A 728 -24.74 -9.35 3.51
C PRO A 728 -24.40 -10.81 3.09
N PRO A 729 -24.97 -11.38 2.01
CA PRO A 729 -25.77 -10.73 0.96
C PRO A 729 -27.23 -10.50 1.36
N SER A 730 -27.84 -9.49 0.75
CA SER A 730 -29.28 -9.18 0.84
C SER A 730 -29.94 -9.42 -0.51
N SER A 731 -31.27 -9.43 -0.56
CA SER A 731 -32.01 -9.57 -1.83
C SER A 731 -31.59 -8.52 -2.86
N GLY A 732 -31.52 -8.92 -4.13
CA GLY A 732 -31.06 -8.06 -5.23
C GLY A 732 -31.43 -8.60 -6.61
N THR A 733 -31.33 -7.74 -7.62
CA THR A 733 -31.60 -8.08 -9.03
C THR A 733 -30.29 -8.22 -9.81
N TYR A 734 -30.22 -9.25 -10.63
CA TYR A 734 -29.12 -9.55 -11.55
C TYR A 734 -29.72 -9.95 -12.90
N VAL A 735 -28.89 -10.09 -13.93
CA VAL A 735 -29.33 -10.54 -15.25
C VAL A 735 -29.00 -12.02 -15.47
N LYS A 736 -29.71 -12.67 -16.39
CA LYS A 736 -29.35 -14.02 -16.84
C LYS A 736 -27.88 -14.10 -17.27
N GLY A 737 -27.22 -15.21 -16.96
CA GLY A 737 -25.78 -15.36 -17.21
C GLY A 737 -24.88 -14.65 -16.19
N ALA A 738 -25.43 -14.06 -15.13
CA ALA A 738 -24.63 -13.49 -14.04
C ALA A 738 -23.79 -14.57 -13.35
N ASN A 739 -22.52 -14.27 -13.12
CA ASN A 739 -21.57 -15.17 -12.46
C ASN A 739 -21.11 -14.56 -11.14
N ASN A 740 -20.71 -15.40 -10.19
CA ASN A 740 -20.19 -14.99 -8.88
C ASN A 740 -21.17 -14.14 -8.07
N VAL A 741 -22.45 -14.51 -8.07
CA VAL A 741 -23.49 -13.81 -7.32
C VAL A 741 -23.53 -14.35 -5.89
N ASP A 742 -23.18 -13.51 -4.91
CA ASP A 742 -23.35 -13.83 -3.49
C ASP A 742 -24.85 -13.94 -3.19
N THR A 743 -25.31 -15.15 -2.92
CA THR A 743 -26.73 -15.53 -2.97
C THR A 743 -27.35 -15.60 -1.59
N VAL A 744 -26.67 -16.18 -0.60
CA VAL A 744 -27.10 -16.22 0.81
C VAL A 744 -25.88 -16.36 1.72
N GLY A 745 -25.96 -15.88 2.96
CA GLY A 745 -24.91 -16.03 3.97
C GLY A 745 -25.45 -16.58 5.29
N PHE A 746 -24.64 -17.37 5.98
CA PHE A 746 -24.96 -17.94 7.28
C PHE A 746 -23.81 -17.72 8.26
N SER A 747 -24.14 -17.26 9.47
CA SER A 747 -23.20 -17.18 10.59
C SER A 747 -23.29 -18.45 11.42
N PHE A 748 -22.12 -19.01 11.72
CA PHE A 748 -21.89 -20.19 12.52
C PHE A 748 -21.24 -19.73 13.82
N VAL A 749 -21.90 -19.98 14.94
CA VAL A 749 -21.48 -19.55 16.28
C VAL A 749 -21.15 -20.78 17.10
N ALA A 750 -19.88 -20.97 17.44
CA ALA A 750 -19.47 -22.01 18.36
C ALA A 750 -19.70 -21.55 19.81
N GLY A 751 -20.15 -22.45 20.67
CA GLY A 751 -20.17 -22.22 22.12
C GLY A 751 -18.76 -22.04 22.68
N GLY A 752 -18.64 -21.55 23.91
CA GLY A 752 -17.35 -21.29 24.54
C GLY A 752 -16.54 -22.54 24.92
N ALA A 753 -17.11 -23.74 24.78
CA ALA A 753 -16.51 -24.97 25.29
C ALA A 753 -15.43 -25.58 24.37
N SER A 754 -15.55 -25.44 23.04
CA SER A 754 -14.67 -26.12 22.09
C SER A 754 -14.68 -25.49 20.70
N ASP A 755 -13.53 -25.57 20.02
CA ASP A 755 -13.41 -25.26 18.61
C ASP A 755 -14.18 -26.30 17.78
N LEU A 756 -14.90 -25.85 16.76
CA LEU A 756 -15.72 -26.73 15.94
C LEU A 756 -15.23 -26.76 14.50
N THR A 757 -15.14 -27.95 13.92
CA THR A 757 -14.86 -28.16 12.50
C THR A 757 -16.13 -28.54 11.77
N VAL A 758 -16.62 -27.66 10.90
CA VAL A 758 -17.71 -27.96 9.96
C VAL A 758 -17.13 -28.69 8.76
N THR A 759 -17.72 -29.84 8.42
CA THR A 759 -17.22 -30.73 7.35
C THR A 759 -18.20 -30.96 6.20
N GLU A 760 -19.48 -30.67 6.43
CA GLU A 760 -20.52 -30.73 5.40
C GLU A 760 -21.55 -29.62 5.64
N VAL A 761 -21.97 -28.95 4.56
CA VAL A 761 -23.16 -28.09 4.55
C VAL A 761 -23.96 -28.35 3.27
N LYS A 762 -25.26 -28.62 3.42
CA LYS A 762 -26.20 -28.77 2.30
C LYS A 762 -27.20 -27.61 2.27
N TYR A 763 -27.30 -26.99 1.10
CA TYR A 763 -28.28 -25.95 0.80
C TYR A 763 -29.40 -26.52 -0.05
N THR A 764 -30.64 -26.09 0.26
CA THR A 764 -31.83 -26.33 -0.57
C THR A 764 -32.17 -25.03 -1.29
N ALA A 765 -32.49 -25.13 -2.58
CA ALA A 765 -32.88 -24.01 -3.41
C ALA A 765 -34.37 -24.07 -3.78
N MET A 766 -34.93 -22.92 -4.10
CA MET A 766 -36.26 -22.78 -4.71
C MET A 766 -36.25 -21.68 -5.74
N GLY A 767 -37.08 -21.85 -6.79
CA GLY A 767 -37.25 -20.88 -7.86
C GLY A 767 -38.73 -20.54 -8.08
N ASP A 768 -39.00 -19.29 -8.46
CA ASP A 768 -40.33 -18.73 -8.71
C ASP A 768 -40.30 -17.88 -9.99
N ASN A 769 -41.27 -18.07 -10.90
CA ASN A 769 -41.29 -17.40 -12.21
C ASN A 769 -42.00 -16.04 -12.27
N ASP A 770 -42.56 -15.54 -11.15
CA ASP A 770 -43.24 -14.25 -11.09
C ASP A 770 -42.57 -13.20 -10.19
N GLY A 771 -41.36 -13.53 -9.71
CA GLY A 771 -40.49 -12.60 -8.98
C GLY A 771 -40.86 -12.41 -7.51
N ALA A 772 -41.87 -13.13 -6.99
CA ALA A 772 -42.29 -13.01 -5.61
C ALA A 772 -42.75 -14.33 -4.99
N PHE A 773 -41.99 -14.82 -4.00
CA PHE A 773 -42.25 -16.02 -3.16
C PHE A 773 -43.54 -15.98 -2.30
N THR A 774 -44.55 -15.16 -2.66
CA THR A 774 -45.79 -14.96 -1.92
C THR A 774 -46.76 -16.14 -2.00
N ASP A 775 -46.64 -16.98 -3.03
CA ASP A 775 -47.27 -18.28 -3.15
C ASP A 775 -46.15 -19.25 -3.57
N LEU A 776 -45.65 -20.10 -2.66
CA LEU A 776 -44.55 -21.07 -2.89
C LEU A 776 -44.92 -22.15 -3.93
N ASP A 777 -45.22 -21.76 -5.16
CA ASP A 777 -45.35 -22.65 -6.30
C ASP A 777 -43.95 -22.75 -6.92
N GLY A 778 -43.11 -23.64 -6.37
CA GLY A 778 -41.79 -24.00 -6.93
C GLY A 778 -41.94 -24.57 -8.34
N ASP A 779 -42.05 -23.68 -9.31
CA ASP A 779 -42.40 -23.98 -10.70
C ASP A 779 -41.24 -23.82 -11.68
N ILE A 780 -40.07 -23.40 -11.16
CA ILE A 780 -38.77 -23.43 -11.82
C ILE A 780 -37.94 -24.59 -11.27
N ASP A 781 -37.37 -25.39 -12.17
CA ASP A 781 -36.29 -26.35 -11.86
C ASP A 781 -34.99 -25.53 -11.72
N VAL A 782 -34.53 -25.30 -10.48
CA VAL A 782 -33.42 -24.38 -10.21
C VAL A 782 -32.13 -24.87 -10.87
N GLY A 783 -31.94 -26.19 -10.96
CA GLY A 783 -30.79 -26.80 -11.62
C GLY A 783 -30.64 -26.47 -13.12
N ASP A 784 -31.71 -26.10 -13.82
CA ASP A 784 -31.65 -25.67 -15.22
C ASP A 784 -31.10 -24.22 -15.36
N HIS A 785 -31.30 -23.40 -14.33
CA HIS A 785 -31.01 -21.96 -14.34
C HIS A 785 -29.82 -21.56 -13.46
N VAL A 786 -29.40 -22.40 -12.52
CA VAL A 786 -28.20 -22.21 -11.70
C VAL A 786 -27.17 -23.28 -12.07
N SER A 787 -26.09 -22.85 -12.70
CA SER A 787 -25.07 -23.76 -13.25
C SER A 787 -24.18 -24.39 -12.20
N SER A 788 -23.82 -23.63 -11.15
CA SER A 788 -23.00 -24.11 -10.04
C SER A 788 -23.01 -23.12 -8.88
N CYS A 789 -22.75 -23.60 -7.67
CA CYS A 789 -22.49 -22.77 -6.49
C CYS A 789 -21.19 -23.19 -5.80
N SER A 790 -20.61 -22.25 -5.03
CA SER A 790 -19.41 -22.43 -4.22
C SER A 790 -19.63 -21.75 -2.87
N VAL A 791 -19.01 -22.28 -1.82
CA VAL A 791 -19.05 -21.69 -0.49
C VAL A 791 -17.73 -20.99 -0.20
N TYR A 792 -17.82 -19.78 0.32
CA TYR A 792 -16.66 -18.97 0.69
C TYR A 792 -16.73 -18.58 2.16
N ASP A 793 -15.55 -18.51 2.77
CA ASP A 793 -15.38 -17.85 4.06
C ASP A 793 -15.49 -16.33 3.84
N SER A 794 -16.40 -15.69 4.57
CA SER A 794 -16.75 -14.28 4.35
C SER A 794 -15.66 -13.32 4.81
N GLU A 795 -14.84 -13.71 5.76
CA GLU A 795 -13.84 -12.83 6.38
C GLU A 795 -12.54 -12.83 5.58
N SER A 796 -12.03 -14.03 5.28
CA SER A 796 -10.82 -14.22 4.47
C SER A 796 -11.06 -14.11 2.96
N GLY A 797 -12.30 -14.35 2.50
CA GLY A 797 -12.64 -14.50 1.09
C GLY A 797 -12.14 -15.81 0.46
N ALA A 798 -11.65 -16.75 1.27
CA ALA A 798 -11.15 -18.04 0.81
C ALA A 798 -12.29 -18.94 0.32
N LEU A 799 -12.03 -19.72 -0.72
CA LEU A 799 -12.93 -20.78 -1.17
C LEU A 799 -12.89 -21.91 -0.15
N VAL A 800 -14.03 -22.25 0.44
CA VAL A 800 -14.18 -23.42 1.32
C VAL A 800 -14.37 -24.65 0.44
N ASP A 801 -15.38 -24.64 -0.43
CA ASP A 801 -15.65 -25.75 -1.35
C ASP A 801 -16.41 -25.31 -2.62
N GLY A 802 -16.36 -26.15 -3.65
CA GLY A 802 -17.01 -25.99 -4.95
C GLY A 802 -16.05 -25.64 -6.10
N PRO A 803 -16.58 -25.38 -7.31
CA PRO A 803 -18.00 -25.29 -7.65
C PRO A 803 -18.70 -26.64 -7.76
N GLU A 804 -19.89 -26.75 -7.16
CA GLU A 804 -20.79 -27.90 -7.22
C GLU A 804 -22.10 -27.52 -7.92
N SER A 805 -22.76 -28.48 -8.57
CA SER A 805 -24.05 -28.27 -9.26
C SER A 805 -25.21 -28.80 -8.42
N LEU A 806 -26.40 -28.20 -8.58
CA LEU A 806 -27.61 -28.69 -7.93
C LEU A 806 -27.99 -30.08 -8.46
N ASN A 807 -28.59 -30.88 -7.58
CA ASN A 807 -29.15 -32.18 -7.91
C ASN A 807 -30.60 -32.04 -8.48
N SER A 808 -31.27 -33.16 -8.74
CA SER A 808 -32.65 -33.16 -9.28
C SER A 808 -33.75 -32.78 -8.29
N ASP A 809 -33.39 -32.56 -7.03
CA ASP A 809 -34.27 -32.14 -5.94
C ASP A 809 -33.95 -30.68 -5.53
N ASP A 810 -33.22 -29.93 -6.37
CA ASP A 810 -32.78 -28.54 -6.14
C ASP A 810 -31.90 -28.35 -4.89
N GLU A 811 -31.12 -29.37 -4.52
CA GLU A 811 -30.16 -29.29 -3.41
C GLU A 811 -28.71 -29.27 -3.92
N VAL A 812 -27.83 -28.59 -3.19
CA VAL A 812 -26.37 -28.63 -3.38
C VAL A 812 -25.68 -28.94 -2.06
N THR A 813 -24.81 -29.96 -2.06
CA THR A 813 -24.04 -30.41 -0.88
C THR A 813 -22.57 -30.10 -1.09
N PHE A 814 -21.98 -29.44 -0.11
CA PHE A 814 -20.53 -29.22 0.01
C PHE A 814 -20.04 -30.12 1.13
N SER A 815 -19.00 -30.92 0.87
CA SER A 815 -18.52 -31.96 1.79
C SER A 815 -17.01 -32.20 1.61
N ASP A 816 -16.40 -32.98 2.50
CA ASP A 816 -14.96 -33.30 2.45
C ASP A 816 -14.06 -32.04 2.59
N PHE A 817 -14.51 -31.02 3.32
CA PHE A 817 -13.72 -29.85 3.72
C PHE A 817 -13.56 -29.79 5.24
N ASP A 818 -12.59 -29.02 5.73
CA ASP A 818 -12.41 -28.75 7.15
C ASP A 818 -12.46 -27.21 7.33
N TRP A 819 -13.58 -26.69 7.85
CA TRP A 819 -13.74 -25.25 8.12
C TRP A 819 -13.98 -25.04 9.61
N SER A 820 -13.03 -24.37 10.26
CA SER A 820 -13.02 -24.18 11.71
C SER A 820 -13.81 -22.94 12.14
N VAL A 821 -14.52 -23.06 13.25
CA VAL A 821 -15.13 -21.98 14.02
C VAL A 821 -14.56 -22.05 15.43
N GLU A 822 -13.80 -21.05 15.83
CA GLU A 822 -13.15 -21.02 17.15
C GLU A 822 -14.19 -20.92 18.29
N ALA A 823 -13.89 -21.50 19.45
CA ALA A 823 -14.76 -21.51 20.61
C ALA A 823 -15.20 -20.08 21.00
N GLY A 824 -16.50 -19.89 21.22
CA GLY A 824 -17.09 -18.59 21.57
C GLY A 824 -17.14 -17.55 20.44
N GLU A 825 -16.60 -17.86 19.27
CA GLU A 825 -16.54 -16.95 18.13
C GLU A 825 -17.65 -17.20 17.10
N THR A 826 -17.79 -16.23 16.18
CA THR A 826 -18.73 -16.30 15.07
C THR A 826 -18.00 -16.23 13.74
N SER A 827 -18.08 -17.28 12.94
CA SER A 827 -17.56 -17.31 11.58
C SER A 827 -18.72 -17.31 10.57
N LYS A 828 -18.46 -16.88 9.33
CA LYS A 828 -19.53 -16.72 8.33
C LYS A 828 -19.17 -17.35 7.01
N MET A 829 -20.08 -18.19 6.50
CA MET A 829 -20.03 -18.72 5.15
C MET A 829 -20.98 -17.96 4.23
N VAL A 830 -20.55 -17.71 2.99
CA VAL A 830 -21.37 -17.13 1.92
C VAL A 830 -21.46 -18.12 0.76
N LEU A 831 -22.69 -18.45 0.38
CA LEU A 831 -22.98 -19.21 -0.83
C LEU A 831 -22.96 -18.27 -2.03
N ARG A 832 -22.13 -18.58 -3.01
CA ARG A 832 -21.98 -17.82 -4.26
C ARG A 832 -22.33 -18.70 -5.45
N CYS A 833 -23.25 -18.26 -6.30
CA CYS A 833 -23.76 -19.04 -7.42
C CYS A 833 -23.50 -18.38 -8.78
N ASN A 834 -23.45 -19.22 -9.82
CA ASN A 834 -23.38 -18.84 -11.23
C ASN A 834 -24.71 -19.16 -11.90
N TYR A 835 -25.42 -18.12 -12.34
CA TYR A 835 -26.68 -18.25 -13.05
C TYR A 835 -26.42 -18.49 -14.53
N SER A 836 -27.09 -19.49 -15.09
CA SER A 836 -27.04 -19.84 -16.50
C SER A 836 -27.58 -18.70 -17.36
N ASN A 837 -27.07 -18.58 -18.58
CA ASN A 837 -27.66 -17.70 -19.59
C ASN A 837 -28.82 -18.44 -20.29
N GLN A 838 -29.89 -18.68 -19.53
CA GLN A 838 -31.17 -19.18 -20.04
C GLN A 838 -32.19 -18.05 -20.00
N ASP A 839 -33.13 -18.06 -20.93
CA ASP A 839 -34.25 -17.13 -20.91
C ASP A 839 -35.13 -17.41 -19.68
N THR A 840 -35.71 -16.35 -19.11
CA THR A 840 -36.68 -16.49 -18.02
C THR A 840 -37.86 -17.35 -18.46
N GLU A 841 -38.43 -18.15 -17.56
CA GLU A 841 -39.51 -19.09 -17.90
C GLU A 841 -40.82 -18.36 -18.29
N SER A 842 -40.96 -17.11 -17.85
CA SER A 842 -42.12 -16.27 -18.12
C SER A 842 -41.72 -14.85 -18.59
N ALA A 843 -42.73 -13.99 -18.79
CA ALA A 843 -42.52 -12.59 -19.19
C ALA A 843 -42.16 -11.67 -18.01
N THR A 844 -42.09 -12.21 -16.79
CA THR A 844 -41.61 -11.56 -15.57
C THR A 844 -40.25 -12.13 -15.18
N ASP A 845 -39.54 -11.42 -14.31
CA ASP A 845 -38.24 -11.86 -13.78
C ASP A 845 -38.41 -13.10 -12.89
N ASP A 846 -37.41 -13.98 -12.90
CA ASP A 846 -37.39 -15.21 -12.09
C ASP A 846 -36.69 -14.93 -10.75
N ALA A 847 -37.20 -15.45 -9.62
CA ALA A 847 -36.58 -15.31 -8.30
C ALA A 847 -36.06 -16.63 -7.76
N TYR A 848 -34.90 -16.60 -7.10
CA TYR A 848 -34.23 -17.76 -6.51
C TYR A 848 -33.88 -17.50 -5.05
N ALA A 849 -34.10 -18.50 -4.19
CA ALA A 849 -33.73 -18.44 -2.78
C ALA A 849 -33.03 -19.73 -2.37
N PHE A 850 -32.04 -19.60 -1.47
CA PHE A 850 -31.26 -20.71 -0.92
C PHE A 850 -31.31 -20.65 0.59
N TYR A 851 -31.44 -21.81 1.24
CA TYR A 851 -31.54 -21.95 2.68
C TYR A 851 -31.03 -23.31 3.15
N ILE A 852 -30.81 -23.46 4.46
CA ILE A 852 -30.45 -24.75 5.07
C ILE A 852 -31.74 -25.34 5.67
N ALA A 853 -32.20 -26.49 5.18
CA ALA A 853 -33.57 -26.96 5.48
C ALA A 853 -33.71 -27.60 6.87
N ALA A 854 -32.66 -28.24 7.38
CA ALA A 854 -32.65 -28.86 8.71
C ALA A 854 -31.25 -28.85 9.34
N ALA A 855 -31.18 -28.92 10.67
CA ALA A 855 -29.91 -28.99 11.39
C ALA A 855 -29.00 -30.14 10.92
N GLY A 856 -29.60 -31.28 10.59
CA GLY A 856 -28.87 -32.44 10.04
C GLY A 856 -28.38 -32.28 8.59
N ASP A 857 -28.57 -31.11 7.98
CA ASP A 857 -27.93 -30.74 6.71
C ASP A 857 -26.55 -30.08 6.92
N ILE A 858 -26.12 -29.98 8.18
CA ILE A 858 -24.78 -29.55 8.59
C ILE A 858 -24.16 -30.72 9.35
N THR A 859 -22.90 -31.03 9.05
CA THR A 859 -22.07 -31.92 9.87
C THR A 859 -20.96 -31.09 10.48
N ALA A 860 -20.84 -31.12 11.80
CA ALA A 860 -19.77 -30.51 12.56
C ALA A 860 -19.26 -31.48 13.61
N GLU A 861 -17.96 -31.43 13.87
CA GLU A 861 -17.28 -32.19 14.91
C GLU A 861 -16.49 -31.22 15.79
N ASP A 862 -16.31 -31.53 17.06
CA ASP A 862 -15.42 -30.77 17.95
C ASP A 862 -13.94 -31.19 17.77
N ALA A 863 -13.07 -30.68 18.64
CA ALA A 863 -11.64 -30.97 18.61
C ALA A 863 -11.29 -32.46 18.87
N ASP A 864 -12.14 -33.18 19.60
CA ASP A 864 -11.96 -34.59 19.96
C ASP A 864 -12.54 -35.54 18.88
N GLY A 865 -13.29 -34.98 17.92
CA GLY A 865 -13.88 -35.69 16.79
C GLY A 865 -15.28 -36.22 17.08
N ASP A 866 -15.93 -35.70 18.12
CA ASP A 866 -17.31 -36.03 18.45
C ASP A 866 -18.29 -35.16 17.66
N GLN A 867 -19.39 -35.80 17.24
CA GLN A 867 -20.37 -35.16 16.36
C GLN A 867 -21.25 -34.17 17.14
N ILE A 868 -21.26 -32.92 16.71
CA ILE A 868 -22.09 -31.87 17.28
C ILE A 868 -23.39 -31.73 16.49
N ASP A 869 -24.53 -31.80 17.19
CA ASP A 869 -25.85 -31.53 16.62
C ASP A 869 -26.10 -30.00 16.56
N PRO A 870 -26.12 -29.37 15.37
CA PRO A 870 -26.26 -27.92 15.28
C PRO A 870 -27.68 -27.45 15.62
N THR A 871 -27.81 -26.22 16.08
CA THR A 871 -29.10 -25.55 16.27
C THR A 871 -29.32 -24.51 15.17
N LEU A 872 -30.37 -24.70 14.37
CA LEU A 872 -30.79 -23.71 13.38
C LEU A 872 -31.76 -22.69 13.98
N SER A 873 -31.57 -21.42 13.65
CA SER A 873 -32.47 -20.33 13.99
C SER A 873 -33.75 -20.32 13.17
N ASP A 874 -34.84 -19.78 13.75
CA ASP A 874 -36.16 -19.66 13.11
C ASP A 874 -36.15 -18.68 11.90
N ASP A 875 -35.15 -17.78 11.82
CA ASP A 875 -35.04 -16.77 10.76
C ASP A 875 -34.51 -17.35 9.42
N ASN A 876 -33.95 -18.56 9.44
CA ASN A 876 -33.57 -19.33 8.26
C ASN A 876 -34.82 -19.95 7.61
N SER A 877 -35.56 -19.14 6.86
CA SER A 877 -36.82 -19.52 6.22
C SER A 877 -36.78 -19.37 4.69
N ASP A 878 -37.59 -20.18 4.02
CA ASP A 878 -37.83 -20.17 2.58
C ASP A 878 -38.09 -18.72 2.08
N GLY A 879 -37.21 -18.21 1.22
CA GLY A 879 -37.37 -16.89 0.58
C GLY A 879 -36.96 -15.67 1.42
N ALA A 880 -36.25 -15.84 2.55
CA ALA A 880 -35.76 -14.72 3.36
C ALA A 880 -34.78 -13.80 2.61
N VAL A 881 -33.90 -14.39 1.79
CA VAL A 881 -33.03 -13.69 0.83
C VAL A 881 -33.38 -14.18 -0.57
N ALA A 882 -33.69 -13.25 -1.48
CA ALA A 882 -34.18 -13.53 -2.81
C ALA A 882 -33.28 -12.88 -3.87
N ILE A 883 -32.75 -13.68 -4.79
CA ILE A 883 -32.01 -13.24 -5.96
C ILE A 883 -32.94 -13.24 -7.16
N VAL A 884 -33.22 -12.05 -7.69
CA VAL A 884 -34.07 -11.86 -8.88
C VAL A 884 -33.18 -11.86 -10.12
N ILE A 885 -33.53 -12.63 -11.14
CA ILE A 885 -32.85 -12.73 -12.42
C ILE A 885 -33.76 -12.14 -13.50
N ALA A 886 -33.38 -10.96 -13.98
CA ALA A 886 -33.98 -10.27 -15.11
C ALA A 886 -33.42 -10.78 -16.44
N SER A 887 -34.20 -10.62 -17.50
CA SER A 887 -33.81 -11.04 -18.86
C SER A 887 -32.71 -10.17 -19.50
N THR A 888 -32.65 -8.89 -19.14
CA THR A 888 -31.65 -7.89 -19.57
C THR A 888 -31.57 -6.78 -18.50
N GLY A 889 -30.47 -6.03 -18.46
CA GLY A 889 -30.40 -4.79 -17.68
C GLY A 889 -30.93 -3.58 -18.45
N ASP A 890 -30.86 -2.40 -17.81
CA ASP A 890 -31.37 -1.13 -18.34
C ASP A 890 -30.24 -0.17 -18.74
N LEU A 891 -30.51 0.69 -19.72
CA LEU A 891 -29.58 1.73 -20.19
C LEU A 891 -30.28 3.08 -20.35
N ASP A 892 -29.97 4.01 -19.46
CA ASP A 892 -30.51 5.38 -19.49
C ASP A 892 -29.58 6.34 -20.24
N ILE A 893 -30.17 7.24 -21.06
CA ILE A 893 -29.44 8.26 -21.82
C ILE A 893 -29.97 9.65 -21.50
N THR A 894 -29.09 10.58 -21.09
CA THR A 894 -29.47 11.96 -20.76
C THR A 894 -28.48 13.00 -21.29
N LEU A 895 -28.88 14.28 -21.31
CA LEU A 895 -27.98 15.37 -21.71
C LEU A 895 -27.00 15.71 -20.57
N ASP A 896 -25.71 15.81 -20.88
CA ASP A 896 -24.70 16.22 -19.91
C ASP A 896 -24.74 17.74 -19.69
N GLY A 897 -24.71 18.18 -18.42
CA GLY A 897 -24.74 19.61 -18.06
C GLY A 897 -23.52 20.43 -18.52
N SER A 898 -22.44 19.78 -18.97
CA SER A 898 -21.29 20.43 -19.62
C SER A 898 -21.41 20.54 -21.15
N THR A 899 -22.58 20.23 -21.70
CA THR A 899 -22.92 20.50 -23.10
C THR A 899 -22.73 21.99 -23.43
N ALA A 900 -22.21 22.28 -24.62
CA ALA A 900 -21.98 23.64 -25.07
C ALA A 900 -23.30 24.42 -25.14
N LYS A 901 -23.32 25.66 -24.61
CA LYS A 901 -24.47 26.57 -24.71
C LYS A 901 -24.68 27.00 -26.16
N SER A 902 -25.93 27.33 -26.51
CA SER A 902 -26.25 27.90 -27.82
C SER A 902 -25.40 29.15 -28.10
N THR A 903 -24.78 29.19 -29.29
CA THR A 903 -23.87 30.27 -29.68
C THR A 903 -23.64 30.33 -31.19
N ILE A 904 -23.00 31.41 -31.65
CA ILE A 904 -22.49 31.52 -33.03
C ILE A 904 -21.25 30.66 -33.21
N ILE A 905 -21.35 29.71 -34.14
CA ILE A 905 -20.25 28.91 -34.65
C ILE A 905 -19.77 29.45 -36.00
N LEU A 906 -18.44 29.53 -36.17
CA LEU A 906 -17.86 30.08 -37.40
C LEU A 906 -17.67 28.99 -38.45
N GLY A 907 -17.96 29.30 -39.71
CA GLY A 907 -17.67 28.41 -40.84
C GLY A 907 -16.18 28.05 -40.95
N SER A 908 -15.87 26.95 -41.64
CA SER A 908 -14.49 26.45 -41.83
C SER A 908 -13.73 26.28 -40.50
N SER A 909 -14.40 25.78 -39.46
CA SER A 909 -13.83 25.49 -38.14
C SER A 909 -13.77 23.99 -37.92
N THR A 910 -12.80 23.51 -37.13
CA THR A 910 -12.65 22.09 -36.82
C THR A 910 -12.89 21.84 -35.33
N GLY A 911 -13.57 20.75 -35.00
CA GLY A 911 -13.79 20.33 -33.61
C GLY A 911 -14.64 21.29 -32.79
N VAL A 912 -15.64 21.93 -33.41
CA VAL A 912 -16.61 22.76 -32.70
C VAL A 912 -17.42 21.86 -31.77
N SER A 913 -17.47 22.17 -30.47
CA SER A 913 -18.23 21.38 -29.50
C SER A 913 -19.73 21.58 -29.71
N MET A 914 -20.48 20.49 -29.86
CA MET A 914 -21.92 20.52 -30.13
C MET A 914 -22.71 20.05 -28.91
N ALA A 915 -22.54 18.78 -28.52
CA ALA A 915 -23.32 18.13 -27.47
C ALA A 915 -22.48 17.15 -26.66
N LYS A 916 -22.95 16.82 -25.45
CA LYS A 916 -22.45 15.70 -24.66
C LYS A 916 -23.61 14.92 -24.06
N TYR A 917 -23.58 13.60 -24.18
CA TYR A 917 -24.61 12.70 -23.69
C TYR A 917 -24.07 11.78 -22.61
N LYS A 918 -24.82 11.57 -21.53
CA LYS A 918 -24.53 10.62 -20.47
C LYS A 918 -25.27 9.31 -20.72
N PHE A 919 -24.59 8.22 -20.39
CA PHE A 919 -25.10 6.86 -20.45
C PHE A 919 -24.88 6.23 -19.08
N ASP A 920 -25.95 5.70 -18.49
CA ASP A 920 -25.98 5.07 -17.18
C ASP A 920 -26.59 3.67 -17.34
N ALA A 921 -25.87 2.64 -16.90
CA ALA A 921 -26.30 1.26 -17.02
C ALA A 921 -26.68 0.69 -15.66
N THR A 922 -27.78 -0.06 -15.58
CA THR A 922 -28.26 -0.73 -14.37
C THR A 922 -28.30 -2.24 -14.60
N ASP A 923 -27.98 -3.02 -13.55
CA ASP A 923 -27.93 -4.50 -13.49
C ASP A 923 -26.92 -5.21 -14.41
N GLU A 924 -26.55 -4.64 -15.56
CA GLU A 924 -25.43 -5.11 -16.37
C GLU A 924 -24.73 -4.01 -17.17
N ALA A 925 -23.48 -4.27 -17.60
CA ALA A 925 -22.74 -3.34 -18.44
C ALA A 925 -23.16 -3.48 -19.91
N PHE A 926 -23.18 -2.38 -20.67
CA PHE A 926 -23.54 -2.38 -22.09
C PHE A 926 -22.39 -2.00 -23.00
N THR A 927 -22.35 -2.58 -24.20
CA THR A 927 -21.58 -2.05 -25.31
C THR A 927 -22.49 -1.48 -26.38
N VAL A 928 -22.59 -0.16 -26.48
CA VAL A 928 -23.34 0.52 -27.53
C VAL A 928 -22.64 0.28 -28.87
N LYS A 929 -23.39 -0.27 -29.83
CA LYS A 929 -22.95 -0.64 -31.19
C LYS A 929 -23.39 0.36 -32.23
N LYS A 930 -24.57 0.95 -32.04
CA LYS A 930 -25.18 1.88 -32.98
C LYS A 930 -25.91 3.00 -32.25
N LEU A 931 -25.79 4.22 -32.76
CA LEU A 931 -26.60 5.36 -32.34
C LEU A 931 -26.77 6.34 -33.50
N THR A 932 -27.82 7.16 -33.41
CA THR A 932 -28.16 8.16 -34.42
C THR A 932 -28.21 9.54 -33.78
N LEU A 933 -27.66 10.53 -34.49
CA LEU A 933 -27.87 11.93 -34.16
C LEU A 933 -28.72 12.59 -35.24
N ARG A 934 -29.84 13.22 -34.85
CA ARG A 934 -30.69 14.02 -35.74
C ARG A 934 -30.30 15.49 -35.73
N ASN A 935 -30.38 16.09 -36.91
CA ASN A 935 -30.19 17.51 -37.15
C ASN A 935 -31.55 18.22 -37.18
N CYS A 936 -32.17 18.34 -36.01
CA CYS A 936 -33.51 18.87 -35.84
C CYS A 936 -33.42 20.06 -34.91
N VAL A 937 -33.89 21.26 -35.31
CA VAL A 937 -33.90 22.44 -34.45
C VAL A 937 -35.25 22.51 -33.74
N ALA A 938 -35.28 22.02 -32.51
CA ALA A 938 -36.45 21.88 -31.67
C ALA A 938 -36.24 22.54 -30.29
N ALA A 939 -37.31 23.14 -29.77
CA ALA A 939 -37.31 23.78 -28.44
C ALA A 939 -37.55 22.79 -27.28
N ALA A 940 -38.06 21.59 -27.58
CA ALA A 940 -38.31 20.50 -26.65
C ALA A 940 -38.17 19.16 -27.38
N ALA A 941 -38.08 18.05 -26.64
CA ALA A 941 -38.17 16.73 -27.23
C ALA A 941 -39.60 16.50 -27.72
N ASP A 942 -39.79 16.33 -29.02
CA ASP A 942 -41.01 15.79 -29.61
C ASP A 942 -40.74 14.39 -30.16
N ALA A 943 -41.75 13.54 -30.07
CA ALA A 943 -41.66 12.09 -30.15
C ALA A 943 -42.06 11.54 -31.54
N ASP A 944 -41.79 12.30 -32.61
CA ASP A 944 -42.09 11.85 -33.97
C ASP A 944 -40.88 11.88 -34.92
N ASP A 945 -40.86 10.90 -35.83
CA ASP A 945 -39.77 10.59 -36.76
C ASP A 945 -39.53 11.70 -37.82
N ASP A 946 -40.15 12.87 -37.68
CA ASP A 946 -39.95 14.00 -38.58
C ASP A 946 -39.77 15.34 -37.83
N CYS A 947 -38.90 16.19 -38.37
CA CYS A 947 -38.70 17.56 -37.85
C CYS A 947 -39.83 18.50 -38.31
N ALA A 948 -41.07 18.01 -38.42
CA ALA A 948 -42.15 18.69 -39.14
C ALA A 948 -43.37 19.04 -38.27
N ASP A 949 -43.40 18.66 -37.00
CA ASP A 949 -44.48 19.03 -36.09
C ASP A 949 -44.30 20.45 -35.48
N GLY A 950 -45.41 20.98 -34.96
CA GLY A 950 -45.66 22.42 -34.79
C GLY A 950 -44.77 23.14 -33.78
N GLY A 951 -43.52 23.43 -34.16
CA GLY A 951 -42.50 24.10 -33.36
C GLY A 951 -41.07 23.78 -33.77
N GLU A 952 -40.88 22.77 -34.64
CA GLU A 952 -39.58 22.27 -35.06
C GLU A 952 -39.23 22.69 -36.50
N ALA A 953 -37.94 22.77 -36.79
CA ALA A 953 -37.43 23.04 -38.12
C ALA A 953 -36.24 22.14 -38.46
N ASP A 954 -36.16 21.70 -39.71
CA ASP A 954 -34.97 21.01 -40.24
C ASP A 954 -33.72 21.88 -40.01
N GLY A 955 -32.73 21.34 -39.30
CA GLY A 955 -31.42 21.96 -39.22
C GLY A 955 -30.70 21.91 -40.57
N SER A 956 -29.78 22.84 -40.81
CA SER A 956 -29.09 22.91 -42.10
C SER A 956 -27.91 21.96 -42.17
N ASP A 957 -28.10 20.81 -42.85
CA ASP A 957 -27.05 19.80 -43.09
C ASP A 957 -25.78 20.40 -43.70
N SER A 958 -25.91 21.48 -44.47
CA SER A 958 -24.81 22.15 -45.14
C SER A 958 -23.80 22.80 -44.18
N ILE A 959 -24.16 23.00 -42.91
CA ILE A 959 -23.30 23.59 -41.87
C ILE A 959 -22.18 22.64 -41.48
N ALA A 960 -22.44 21.35 -41.32
CA ALA A 960 -21.44 20.39 -40.86
C ALA A 960 -20.80 19.65 -42.05
N SER A 961 -19.50 19.85 -42.24
CA SER A 961 -18.71 19.06 -43.20
C SER A 961 -18.35 17.67 -42.67
N ALA A 962 -18.33 17.50 -41.35
CA ALA A 962 -18.21 16.22 -40.66
C ALA A 962 -18.72 16.35 -39.21
N VAL A 963 -19.30 15.29 -38.67
CA VAL A 963 -19.66 15.16 -37.25
C VAL A 963 -18.77 14.09 -36.64
N LYS A 964 -18.21 14.33 -35.46
CA LYS A 964 -17.35 13.39 -34.75
C LYS A 964 -17.91 13.10 -33.38
N ILE A 965 -17.93 11.83 -33.02
CA ILE A 965 -18.21 11.38 -31.66
C ILE A 965 -16.94 10.86 -31.00
N SER A 966 -16.81 11.08 -29.70
CA SER A 966 -15.70 10.60 -28.87
C SER A 966 -16.25 9.93 -27.61
N TYR A 967 -15.77 8.73 -27.31
CA TYR A 967 -16.23 7.91 -26.19
C TYR A 967 -15.11 6.99 -25.68
N LEU A 968 -15.35 6.25 -24.58
CA LEU A 968 -14.40 5.29 -24.03
C LEU A 968 -14.81 3.84 -24.36
N ASP A 969 -13.83 3.02 -24.75
CA ASP A 969 -14.02 1.57 -24.88
C ASP A 969 -13.84 0.83 -23.54
N LYS A 970 -14.00 -0.50 -23.56
CA LYS A 970 -13.86 -1.36 -22.36
C LYS A 970 -12.47 -1.30 -21.72
N ALA A 971 -11.42 -0.97 -22.49
CA ALA A 971 -10.06 -0.80 -21.98
C ALA A 971 -9.81 0.62 -21.41
N GLY A 972 -10.82 1.49 -21.44
CA GLY A 972 -10.71 2.89 -21.02
C GLY A 972 -10.01 3.78 -22.05
N ALA A 973 -9.82 3.32 -23.29
CA ALA A 973 -9.19 4.13 -24.33
C ALA A 973 -10.21 5.01 -25.05
N THR A 974 -9.81 6.25 -25.36
CA THR A 974 -10.65 7.18 -26.11
C THR A 974 -10.71 6.79 -27.59
N GLN A 975 -11.91 6.47 -28.05
CA GLN A 975 -12.22 6.22 -29.46
C GLN A 975 -12.85 7.46 -30.09
N THR A 976 -12.59 7.67 -31.38
CA THR A 976 -13.21 8.75 -32.15
C THR A 976 -13.73 8.22 -33.47
N LYS A 977 -15.00 8.50 -33.78
CA LYS A 977 -15.62 8.14 -35.07
C LYS A 977 -16.07 9.40 -35.78
N THR A 978 -16.01 9.38 -37.12
CA THR A 978 -16.44 10.49 -37.97
C THR A 978 -17.59 10.03 -38.86
N GLY A 979 -18.69 10.76 -38.81
CA GLY A 979 -19.88 10.59 -39.63
C GLY A 979 -20.18 11.86 -40.43
N PHE A 980 -21.15 11.76 -41.34
CA PHE A 980 -21.56 12.84 -42.22
C PHE A 980 -23.09 12.91 -42.23
N ILE A 981 -23.63 14.13 -42.09
CA ILE A 981 -25.07 14.34 -42.10
C ILE A 981 -25.60 14.12 -43.53
N SER A 982 -26.68 13.34 -43.65
CA SER A 982 -27.36 13.09 -44.91
C SER A 982 -28.85 12.94 -44.68
N GLY A 983 -29.63 13.95 -45.09
CA GLY A 983 -31.09 13.92 -44.97
C GLY A 983 -31.52 14.13 -43.52
N GLY A 984 -30.89 15.09 -42.84
CA GLY A 984 -31.25 15.47 -41.47
C GLY A 984 -30.72 14.56 -40.37
N LYS A 985 -29.91 13.52 -40.67
CA LYS A 985 -29.32 12.66 -39.63
C LYS A 985 -27.92 12.13 -39.95
N VAL A 986 -27.23 11.68 -38.91
CA VAL A 986 -25.96 10.94 -38.98
C VAL A 986 -26.03 9.69 -38.12
N VAL A 987 -25.73 8.54 -38.73
CA VAL A 987 -25.74 7.23 -38.06
C VAL A 987 -24.30 6.80 -37.80
N PHE A 988 -24.02 6.40 -36.57
CA PHE A 988 -22.75 5.80 -36.16
C PHE A 988 -22.97 4.31 -35.87
N ASP A 989 -22.21 3.45 -36.53
CA ASP A 989 -22.32 1.99 -36.46
C ASP A 989 -20.94 1.36 -36.20
N ASN A 990 -20.91 0.09 -35.78
CA ASN A 990 -19.72 -0.65 -35.37
C ASN A 990 -18.95 0.09 -34.27
N LEU A 991 -19.71 0.56 -33.27
CA LEU A 991 -19.19 1.16 -32.05
C LEU A 991 -18.76 0.08 -31.05
N ASP A 992 -17.82 0.47 -30.20
CA ASP A 992 -17.26 -0.29 -29.09
C ASP A 992 -17.37 0.53 -27.79
N PHE A 993 -18.39 1.39 -27.71
CA PHE A 993 -18.62 2.29 -26.60
C PHE A 993 -19.11 1.49 -25.38
N TYR A 994 -18.32 1.45 -24.32
CA TYR A 994 -18.56 0.61 -23.15
C TYR A 994 -19.10 1.43 -21.97
N VAL A 995 -20.27 1.04 -21.47
CA VAL A 995 -20.98 1.65 -20.33
C VAL A 995 -21.01 0.62 -19.19
N PRO A 996 -20.21 0.78 -18.13
CA PRO A 996 -20.27 -0.09 -16.95
C PRO A 996 -21.43 0.30 -16.02
N THR A 997 -21.77 -0.60 -15.09
CA THR A 997 -22.80 -0.35 -14.06
C THR A 997 -22.32 0.53 -12.90
N ASP A 998 -21.00 0.63 -12.71
CA ASP A 998 -20.38 1.33 -11.57
C ASP A 998 -20.09 2.82 -11.86
N SER A 999 -20.28 3.29 -13.09
CA SER A 999 -19.93 4.65 -13.49
C SER A 999 -20.64 5.13 -14.76
N THR A 1000 -21.12 6.38 -14.70
CA THR A 1000 -21.66 7.10 -15.86
C THR A 1000 -20.60 7.28 -16.94
N ARG A 1001 -20.97 7.07 -18.21
CA ARG A 1001 -20.11 7.36 -19.36
C ARG A 1001 -20.62 8.52 -20.20
N THR A 1002 -19.70 9.31 -20.72
CA THR A 1002 -20.02 10.46 -21.56
C THR A 1002 -19.59 10.25 -23.02
N LEU A 1003 -20.53 10.46 -23.94
CA LEU A 1003 -20.30 10.58 -25.37
C LEU A 1003 -20.20 12.07 -25.75
N SER A 1004 -19.07 12.50 -26.30
CA SER A 1004 -18.87 13.88 -26.76
C SER A 1004 -19.07 14.02 -28.26
N VAL A 1005 -19.87 15.00 -28.69
CA VAL A 1005 -20.16 15.31 -30.10
C VAL A 1005 -19.50 16.63 -30.49
N THR A 1006 -18.73 16.59 -31.58
CA THR A 1006 -18.12 17.77 -32.19
C THR A 1006 -18.43 17.83 -33.69
N ALA A 1007 -18.40 19.01 -34.29
CA ALA A 1007 -18.57 19.20 -35.73
C ALA A 1007 -17.40 19.97 -36.35
N ASP A 1008 -16.99 19.55 -37.54
CA ASP A 1008 -16.18 20.38 -38.43
C ASP A 1008 -17.13 21.17 -39.34
N THR A 1009 -17.16 22.49 -39.23
CA THR A 1009 -18.09 23.33 -39.98
C THR A 1009 -17.60 23.55 -41.42
N ALA A 1010 -18.53 23.48 -42.38
CA ALA A 1010 -18.28 23.82 -43.77
C ALA A 1010 -18.09 25.34 -43.95
N THR A 1011 -17.72 25.74 -45.16
CA THR A 1011 -17.60 27.17 -45.48
C THR A 1011 -18.98 27.82 -45.56
N VAL A 1012 -19.19 28.87 -44.77
CA VAL A 1012 -20.37 29.75 -44.86
C VAL A 1012 -20.17 30.72 -46.04
N SER A 1013 -21.05 30.63 -47.04
CA SER A 1013 -21.00 31.44 -48.26
C SER A 1013 -22.29 31.28 -49.08
N SER A 1014 -22.48 32.12 -50.11
CA SER A 1014 -23.61 32.01 -51.06
C SER A 1014 -23.66 30.71 -51.89
N THR A 1015 -22.61 29.88 -51.82
CA THR A 1015 -22.56 28.55 -52.46
C THR A 1015 -22.33 27.40 -51.47
N GLY A 1016 -22.25 27.70 -50.17
CA GLY A 1016 -22.00 26.75 -49.08
C GLY A 1016 -23.14 26.78 -48.07
N ALA A 1017 -22.82 26.69 -46.77
CA ALA A 1017 -23.82 26.94 -45.74
C ALA A 1017 -24.29 28.40 -45.82
N ALA A 1018 -25.60 28.62 -45.75
CA ALA A 1018 -26.14 29.97 -45.62
C ALA A 1018 -25.76 30.53 -44.24
N SER A 1019 -25.49 31.83 -44.18
CA SER A 1019 -25.32 32.51 -42.89
C SER A 1019 -26.67 32.48 -42.16
N GLY A 1020 -26.64 32.54 -40.82
CA GLY A 1020 -27.84 32.53 -40.00
C GLY A 1020 -28.55 31.18 -39.88
N SER A 1021 -28.11 30.15 -40.61
CA SER A 1021 -28.69 28.81 -40.49
C SER A 1021 -28.30 28.13 -39.17
N SER A 1022 -29.23 27.36 -38.60
CA SER A 1022 -29.02 26.62 -37.35
C SER A 1022 -28.71 25.14 -37.58
N ILE A 1023 -27.99 24.55 -36.62
CA ILE A 1023 -27.71 23.11 -36.51
C ILE A 1023 -27.88 22.70 -35.04
N GLN A 1024 -28.54 21.58 -34.78
CA GLN A 1024 -28.72 21.02 -33.44
C GLN A 1024 -28.63 19.50 -33.57
N LEU A 1025 -27.73 18.86 -32.84
CA LEU A 1025 -27.42 17.43 -33.02
C LEU A 1025 -27.97 16.61 -31.85
N ASN A 1026 -29.27 16.29 -31.91
CA ASN A 1026 -30.02 15.55 -30.88
C ASN A 1026 -29.72 14.05 -30.96
N LEU A 1027 -29.66 13.36 -29.82
CA LEU A 1027 -29.52 11.91 -29.80
C LEU A 1027 -30.91 11.28 -29.91
N ASP A 1028 -31.05 10.36 -30.87
CA ASP A 1028 -32.30 9.66 -31.15
C ASP A 1028 -32.12 8.17 -30.92
N ALA A 1029 -32.86 7.65 -29.95
CA ALA A 1029 -33.02 6.24 -29.62
C ALA A 1029 -34.49 5.94 -29.30
N GLU A 1030 -35.43 6.62 -29.96
CA GLU A 1030 -36.87 6.48 -29.73
C GLU A 1030 -37.51 5.46 -30.68
N SER A 1031 -38.56 4.77 -30.21
CA SER A 1031 -39.30 3.77 -30.99
C SER A 1031 -40.31 4.40 -31.96
N THR A 1032 -39.83 5.21 -32.92
CA THR A 1032 -40.67 5.86 -33.94
C THR A 1032 -40.51 5.22 -35.32
N GLY A 1033 -40.82 3.92 -35.44
CA GLY A 1033 -40.88 3.22 -36.73
C GLY A 1033 -39.59 2.51 -37.14
N ALA A 1034 -39.57 1.90 -38.34
CA ALA A 1034 -38.57 0.89 -38.75
C ALA A 1034 -37.21 1.46 -39.17
N ILE A 1035 -36.53 2.18 -38.27
CA ILE A 1035 -35.29 2.92 -38.59
C ILE A 1035 -34.03 2.34 -37.93
N GLY A 1036 -34.13 1.48 -36.91
CA GLY A 1036 -32.97 0.79 -36.34
C GLY A 1036 -31.94 1.78 -35.83
N ASP A 1037 -32.36 2.83 -35.13
CA ASP A 1037 -31.52 4.00 -34.88
C ASP A 1037 -30.61 3.82 -33.64
N PHE A 1038 -30.84 2.78 -32.82
CA PHE A 1038 -30.03 2.44 -31.64
C PHE A 1038 -29.77 0.92 -31.51
N GLU A 1039 -28.58 0.55 -31.02
CA GLU A 1039 -28.26 -0.85 -30.67
C GLU A 1039 -27.22 -0.87 -29.54
N ALA A 1040 -27.50 -1.56 -28.44
CA ALA A 1040 -26.55 -1.84 -27.37
C ALA A 1040 -26.62 -3.31 -26.94
N ILE A 1041 -25.48 -3.91 -26.63
CA ILE A 1041 -25.41 -5.33 -26.24
C ILE A 1041 -25.02 -5.44 -24.78
N GLY A 1042 -25.85 -6.12 -23.98
CA GLY A 1042 -25.60 -6.46 -22.58
C GLY A 1042 -24.40 -7.40 -22.45
N ALA A 1043 -23.51 -7.12 -21.52
CA ALA A 1043 -22.28 -7.89 -21.33
C ALA A 1043 -22.51 -9.22 -20.60
N GLY A 1044 -23.54 -9.29 -19.75
CA GLY A 1044 -23.91 -10.49 -18.99
C GLY A 1044 -24.94 -11.32 -19.74
N SER A 1045 -26.10 -10.70 -20.03
CA SER A 1045 -27.24 -11.34 -20.69
C SER A 1045 -26.92 -11.71 -22.15
N GLY A 1046 -26.10 -10.89 -22.83
CA GLY A 1046 -25.91 -10.97 -24.27
C GLY A 1046 -27.10 -10.43 -25.08
N GLU A 1047 -28.12 -9.89 -24.40
CA GLU A 1047 -29.29 -9.31 -25.04
C GLU A 1047 -28.94 -8.03 -25.78
N THR A 1048 -29.71 -7.75 -26.84
CA THR A 1048 -29.56 -6.55 -27.65
C THR A 1048 -30.69 -5.60 -27.33
N LEU A 1049 -30.38 -4.51 -26.63
CA LEU A 1049 -31.26 -3.37 -26.49
C LEU A 1049 -31.32 -2.60 -27.81
N THR A 1050 -32.52 -2.27 -28.22
CA THR A 1050 -32.88 -1.49 -29.39
C THR A 1050 -33.58 -0.20 -28.99
N GLU A 1051 -33.97 0.61 -29.96
CA GLU A 1051 -34.84 1.76 -29.70
C GLU A 1051 -36.17 1.41 -28.98
N ASP A 1052 -36.68 0.17 -29.12
CA ASP A 1052 -37.90 -0.27 -28.44
C ASP A 1052 -37.70 -0.44 -26.92
N ASP A 1053 -36.46 -0.62 -26.47
CA ASP A 1053 -36.13 -0.90 -25.08
C ASP A 1053 -35.71 0.38 -24.33
N VAL A 1054 -34.97 1.28 -25.01
CA VAL A 1054 -34.50 2.55 -24.43
C VAL A 1054 -35.53 3.68 -24.58
N ASP A 1055 -36.20 3.74 -25.74
CA ASP A 1055 -37.28 4.66 -26.08
C ASP A 1055 -37.06 6.13 -25.63
N THR A 1056 -35.97 6.76 -26.11
CA THR A 1056 -35.60 8.13 -25.67
C THR A 1056 -35.12 9.05 -26.79
N TYR A 1057 -35.52 10.32 -26.71
CA TYR A 1057 -35.05 11.41 -27.56
C TYR A 1057 -34.44 12.54 -26.71
N VAL A 1058 -33.14 12.79 -26.89
CA VAL A 1058 -32.37 13.74 -26.06
C VAL A 1058 -31.97 14.98 -26.87
N VAL A 1059 -32.64 16.10 -26.57
CA VAL A 1059 -32.42 17.40 -27.23
C VAL A 1059 -31.13 18.08 -26.72
N ALA A 1060 -30.26 18.47 -27.65
CA ALA A 1060 -29.06 19.27 -27.39
C ALA A 1060 -29.32 20.78 -27.50
N ASN A 1061 -28.30 21.62 -27.36
CA ASN A 1061 -28.43 23.05 -27.68
C ASN A 1061 -28.18 23.28 -29.18
N ASP A 1062 -28.94 24.19 -29.78
CA ASP A 1062 -28.76 24.61 -31.16
C ASP A 1062 -27.53 25.54 -31.31
N MET A 1063 -27.01 25.65 -32.53
CA MET A 1063 -25.88 26.52 -32.86
C MET A 1063 -26.16 27.24 -34.18
N VAL A 1064 -25.84 28.53 -34.25
CA VAL A 1064 -26.07 29.35 -35.45
C VAL A 1064 -24.77 29.52 -36.22
N ALA A 1065 -24.75 29.16 -37.50
CA ALA A 1065 -23.59 29.31 -38.36
C ALA A 1065 -23.50 30.73 -38.93
N ARG A 1066 -22.37 31.42 -38.70
CA ARG A 1066 -22.04 32.71 -39.34
C ARG A 1066 -20.66 32.68 -39.98
N LYS A 1067 -20.40 33.54 -40.95
CA LYS A 1067 -19.09 33.60 -41.63
C LYS A 1067 -18.03 34.27 -40.76
N THR A 1068 -18.41 35.32 -40.05
CA THR A 1068 -17.58 36.06 -39.11
C THR A 1068 -18.39 36.43 -37.87
N LYS A 1069 -17.73 36.93 -36.83
CA LYS A 1069 -18.39 37.58 -35.69
C LYS A 1069 -17.47 38.62 -35.05
N PRO A 1070 -18.01 39.71 -34.50
CA PRO A 1070 -17.20 40.71 -33.81
C PRO A 1070 -16.66 40.18 -32.48
N THR A 1071 -15.48 40.70 -32.12
CA THR A 1071 -14.99 40.70 -30.75
C THR A 1071 -14.77 42.14 -30.32
N ILE A 1072 -15.39 42.53 -29.21
CA ILE A 1072 -15.28 43.90 -28.67
C ILE A 1072 -14.39 43.88 -27.45
N SER A 1073 -13.63 44.95 -27.21
CA SER A 1073 -12.83 45.09 -25.99
C SER A 1073 -12.52 46.55 -25.69
N LEU A 1074 -12.28 46.88 -24.42
CA LEU A 1074 -11.78 48.18 -24.04
C LEU A 1074 -10.36 48.40 -24.62
N ALA A 1075 -10.14 49.52 -25.29
CA ALA A 1075 -8.81 49.84 -25.80
C ALA A 1075 -7.90 50.31 -24.65
N SER A 1076 -6.62 49.91 -24.66
CA SER A 1076 -5.64 50.22 -23.60
C SER A 1076 -5.34 51.72 -23.40
N GLY A 1077 -5.90 52.59 -24.24
CA GLY A 1077 -5.82 54.04 -24.15
C GLY A 1077 -7.17 54.72 -23.90
N SER A 1078 -8.20 53.98 -23.48
CA SER A 1078 -9.48 54.58 -23.11
C SER A 1078 -9.29 55.57 -21.95
N PRO A 1079 -9.82 56.80 -22.05
CA PRO A 1079 -9.67 57.82 -21.02
C PRO A 1079 -10.17 57.39 -19.62
N SER A 1080 -9.48 57.89 -18.58
CA SER A 1080 -9.87 57.77 -17.18
C SER A 1080 -9.16 58.84 -16.34
N GLY A 1081 -9.70 59.20 -15.18
CA GLY A 1081 -9.11 60.16 -14.26
C GLY A 1081 -9.48 61.62 -14.57
N ALA A 1082 -8.63 62.56 -14.14
CA ALA A 1082 -8.94 63.99 -14.25
C ALA A 1082 -8.92 64.49 -15.70
N SER A 1083 -9.91 65.28 -16.09
CA SER A 1083 -10.02 65.97 -17.38
C SER A 1083 -10.55 67.39 -17.20
N VAL A 1084 -10.64 68.16 -18.29
CA VAL A 1084 -11.22 69.53 -18.25
C VAL A 1084 -12.51 69.57 -19.06
N PRO A 1085 -13.56 70.28 -18.61
CA PRO A 1085 -14.81 70.39 -19.34
C PRO A 1085 -14.62 70.91 -20.77
N GLY A 1086 -15.32 70.28 -21.73
CA GLY A 1086 -15.29 70.61 -23.14
C GLY A 1086 -15.33 69.37 -24.03
N LEU A 1087 -15.27 69.58 -25.35
CA LEU A 1087 -15.21 68.49 -26.32
C LEU A 1087 -13.91 67.69 -26.14
N SER A 1088 -14.03 66.52 -25.54
CA SER A 1088 -12.92 65.64 -25.18
C SER A 1088 -13.27 64.18 -25.44
N GLU A 1089 -12.25 63.36 -25.62
CA GLU A 1089 -12.40 61.92 -25.70
C GLU A 1089 -12.84 61.37 -24.34
N VAL A 1090 -13.88 60.53 -24.34
CA VAL A 1090 -14.43 59.93 -23.12
C VAL A 1090 -14.34 58.41 -23.10
N PHE A 1091 -14.28 57.76 -24.27
CA PHE A 1091 -14.30 56.30 -24.38
C PHE A 1091 -13.59 55.83 -25.64
N ARG A 1092 -12.84 54.74 -25.51
CA ARG A 1092 -12.12 54.10 -26.62
C ARG A 1092 -12.22 52.58 -26.53
N PHE A 1093 -12.65 51.95 -27.61
CA PHE A 1093 -12.82 50.50 -27.67
C PHE A 1093 -12.34 49.96 -29.01
N ASN A 1094 -12.07 48.66 -29.05
CA ASN A 1094 -11.68 47.94 -30.25
C ASN A 1094 -12.82 47.04 -30.71
N VAL A 1095 -13.05 47.00 -32.01
CA VAL A 1095 -13.89 45.99 -32.68
C VAL A 1095 -13.00 45.22 -33.63
N SER A 1096 -12.98 43.90 -33.49
CA SER A 1096 -12.21 43.00 -34.34
C SER A 1096 -13.12 42.07 -35.10
N ALA A 1097 -12.90 41.94 -36.41
CA ALA A 1097 -13.55 40.93 -37.24
C ALA A 1097 -12.70 39.66 -37.30
N ASP A 1098 -13.34 38.51 -37.39
CA ASP A 1098 -12.62 37.26 -37.64
C ASP A 1098 -11.96 37.28 -39.04
N SER A 1099 -10.84 36.58 -39.19
CA SER A 1099 -10.12 36.47 -40.48
C SER A 1099 -10.94 35.91 -41.65
N ARG A 1100 -12.09 35.29 -41.37
CA ARG A 1100 -12.98 34.65 -42.36
C ARG A 1100 -13.89 35.63 -43.12
N GLY A 1101 -14.18 36.81 -42.59
CA GLY A 1101 -15.09 37.79 -43.22
C GLY A 1101 -15.12 39.13 -42.50
N TYR A 1102 -15.54 40.19 -43.19
CA TYR A 1102 -15.68 41.51 -42.57
C TYR A 1102 -16.89 41.55 -41.62
N VAL A 1103 -16.82 42.41 -40.61
CA VAL A 1103 -17.97 42.80 -39.78
C VAL A 1103 -18.37 44.22 -40.16
N ALA A 1104 -19.63 44.44 -40.49
CA ALA A 1104 -20.18 45.77 -40.66
C ALA A 1104 -20.89 46.18 -39.37
N LEU A 1105 -20.46 47.27 -38.75
CA LEU A 1105 -21.01 47.74 -37.47
C LEU A 1105 -22.16 48.71 -37.73
N ASN A 1106 -23.37 48.28 -37.38
CA ASN A 1106 -24.62 48.98 -37.65
C ASN A 1106 -25.07 49.87 -36.49
N ALA A 1107 -25.00 49.39 -35.24
CA ALA A 1107 -25.39 50.19 -34.09
C ALA A 1107 -24.60 49.83 -32.82
N ILE A 1108 -24.53 50.78 -31.88
CA ILE A 1108 -23.96 50.58 -30.54
C ILE A 1108 -24.77 51.35 -29.50
N THR A 1109 -25.10 50.69 -28.40
CA THR A 1109 -25.73 51.32 -27.23
C THR A 1109 -24.69 51.63 -26.15
N PHE A 1110 -24.53 52.92 -25.85
CA PHE A 1110 -23.65 53.41 -24.80
C PHE A 1110 -24.43 53.77 -23.53
N LYS A 1111 -24.04 53.22 -22.40
CA LYS A 1111 -24.54 53.62 -21.08
C LYS A 1111 -23.71 54.76 -20.52
N VAL A 1112 -24.40 55.80 -20.07
CA VAL A 1112 -23.84 57.00 -19.46
C VAL A 1112 -24.05 56.94 -17.96
N THR A 1113 -22.96 56.87 -17.22
CA THR A 1113 -22.98 57.03 -15.76
C THR A 1113 -22.31 58.36 -15.42
N SER A 1114 -23.04 59.29 -14.81
CA SER A 1114 -22.53 60.63 -14.52
C SER A 1114 -22.92 61.12 -13.13
N THR A 1115 -22.18 62.10 -12.62
CA THR A 1115 -22.51 62.83 -11.39
C THR A 1115 -22.40 64.34 -11.61
N ASP A 1116 -23.37 65.09 -11.10
CA ASP A 1116 -23.31 66.55 -10.96
C ASP A 1116 -23.24 66.92 -9.47
N GLY A 1117 -22.06 67.33 -9.02
CA GLY A 1117 -21.81 67.79 -7.65
C GLY A 1117 -22.27 69.24 -7.41
N GLY A 1118 -22.57 69.98 -8.48
CA GLY A 1118 -23.00 71.37 -8.49
C GLY A 1118 -24.50 71.57 -8.73
N ALA A 1119 -24.89 72.79 -9.13
CA ALA A 1119 -26.24 73.10 -9.62
C ALA A 1119 -26.22 73.36 -11.14
N GLY A 1120 -25.37 72.62 -11.85
CA GLY A 1120 -25.03 72.84 -13.25
C GLY A 1120 -26.06 72.25 -14.21
N ASP A 1121 -26.76 71.20 -13.77
CA ASP A 1121 -27.65 70.36 -14.57
C ASP A 1121 -26.99 70.05 -15.92
N TRP A 1122 -25.71 69.67 -15.92
CA TRP A 1122 -24.93 69.52 -17.16
C TRP A 1122 -25.09 68.15 -17.79
N ASN A 1123 -25.39 67.14 -16.96
CA ASN A 1123 -25.54 65.74 -17.32
C ASN A 1123 -27.00 65.35 -17.63
N ILE A 1124 -27.94 66.29 -17.55
CA ILE A 1124 -29.34 66.04 -17.92
C ILE A 1124 -29.55 66.04 -19.43
N CYS A 1125 -30.62 65.40 -19.86
CA CYS A 1125 -31.04 65.28 -21.26
C CYS A 1125 -31.10 66.61 -22.04
N SER A 1126 -31.59 67.70 -21.44
CA SER A 1126 -31.64 69.00 -22.12
C SER A 1126 -30.28 69.67 -22.32
N ALA A 1127 -29.23 69.17 -21.66
CA ALA A 1127 -27.87 69.69 -21.74
C ALA A 1127 -26.92 68.73 -22.51
N LEU A 1128 -26.90 67.45 -22.15
CA LEU A 1128 -25.99 66.43 -22.69
C LEU A 1128 -26.64 65.55 -23.78
N GLY A 1129 -27.96 65.36 -23.74
CA GLY A 1129 -28.76 64.57 -24.69
C GLY A 1129 -29.03 65.27 -26.02
N SER A 1130 -28.00 65.89 -26.60
CA SER A 1130 -28.06 66.57 -27.90
C SER A 1130 -27.02 65.98 -28.83
N ALA A 1131 -27.43 65.50 -30.01
CA ALA A 1131 -26.53 64.88 -30.99
C ALA A 1131 -25.33 65.78 -31.39
N THR A 1132 -25.47 67.10 -31.30
CA THR A 1132 -24.36 68.04 -31.56
C THR A 1132 -23.23 67.99 -30.53
N LYS A 1133 -23.43 67.29 -29.41
CA LYS A 1133 -22.48 67.15 -28.30
C LYS A 1133 -21.67 65.87 -28.40
N TRP A 1134 -22.04 64.95 -29.27
CA TRP A 1134 -21.46 63.63 -29.43
C TRP A 1134 -20.74 63.57 -30.77
N GLU A 1135 -19.59 62.89 -30.79
CA GLU A 1135 -18.81 62.67 -32.01
C GLU A 1135 -18.15 61.30 -31.95
N PHE A 1136 -18.27 60.53 -33.04
CA PHE A 1136 -17.74 59.18 -33.18
C PHE A 1136 -16.71 59.11 -34.31
N TYR A 1137 -15.55 58.51 -34.03
CA TYR A 1137 -14.42 58.47 -34.95
C TYR A 1137 -13.77 57.09 -35.01
N ASP A 1138 -13.20 56.75 -36.16
CA ASP A 1138 -12.09 55.80 -36.23
C ASP A 1138 -10.82 56.50 -35.72
N ASN A 1139 -10.13 55.90 -34.75
CA ASN A 1139 -8.86 56.42 -34.22
C ASN A 1139 -7.77 56.55 -35.31
N ALA A 1140 -7.84 55.77 -36.39
CA ALA A 1140 -6.94 55.86 -37.51
C ALA A 1140 -7.20 57.08 -38.41
N ASP A 1141 -8.44 57.60 -38.45
CA ASP A 1141 -8.82 58.85 -39.11
C ASP A 1141 -9.64 59.76 -38.18
N PRO A 1142 -9.01 60.42 -37.19
CA PRO A 1142 -9.70 61.29 -36.24
C PRO A 1142 -10.15 62.64 -36.86
N SER A 1143 -10.03 62.80 -38.18
CA SER A 1143 -10.38 64.02 -38.92
C SER A 1143 -11.72 63.94 -39.65
N THR A 1144 -12.28 62.74 -39.76
CA THR A 1144 -13.57 62.45 -40.40
C THR A 1144 -14.50 61.85 -39.36
N LYS A 1145 -15.66 62.48 -39.13
CA LYS A 1145 -16.70 61.90 -38.26
C LYS A 1145 -17.35 60.71 -38.96
N LEU A 1146 -17.65 59.67 -38.20
CA LEU A 1146 -18.42 58.52 -38.66
C LEU A 1146 -19.92 58.69 -38.40
N ASP A 1147 -20.28 59.60 -37.50
CA ASP A 1147 -21.65 59.93 -37.12
C ASP A 1147 -22.13 61.26 -37.71
N ASP A 1148 -23.46 61.38 -37.81
CA ASP A 1148 -24.17 62.63 -38.03
C ASP A 1148 -25.26 62.86 -36.98
N ALA A 1149 -25.82 64.07 -36.94
CA ALA A 1149 -26.79 64.46 -35.91
C ALA A 1149 -28.11 63.65 -35.93
N THR A 1150 -28.38 62.91 -37.00
CA THR A 1150 -29.54 62.01 -37.14
C THR A 1150 -29.29 60.61 -36.62
N ASP A 1151 -28.04 60.26 -36.33
CA ASP A 1151 -27.61 58.90 -36.02
C ASP A 1151 -27.65 58.62 -34.50
N TRP A 1152 -27.92 59.67 -33.70
CA TRP A 1152 -27.95 59.59 -32.24
C TRP A 1152 -29.36 59.64 -31.68
N PHE A 1153 -29.64 58.68 -30.81
CA PHE A 1153 -30.84 58.62 -29.99
C PHE A 1153 -30.47 58.56 -28.50
N PHE A 1154 -31.32 59.10 -27.62
CA PHE A 1154 -30.97 59.30 -26.20
C PHE A 1154 -32.15 58.94 -25.27
N LEU A 1155 -31.83 58.22 -24.19
CA LEU A 1155 -32.79 57.81 -23.15
C LEU A 1155 -32.39 58.38 -21.78
N ASP A 1156 -33.38 58.76 -20.98
CA ASP A 1156 -33.19 59.30 -19.64
C ASP A 1156 -33.13 58.21 -18.55
N ASN A 1157 -32.94 58.63 -17.29
CA ASN A 1157 -32.76 57.74 -16.15
C ASN A 1157 -34.03 57.44 -15.34
N THR A 1158 -35.22 57.65 -15.93
CA THR A 1158 -36.48 57.33 -15.26
C THR A 1158 -36.66 55.83 -15.07
N THR A 1159 -37.70 55.43 -14.34
CA THR A 1159 -37.94 54.01 -14.02
C THR A 1159 -38.34 53.18 -15.23
N ASP A 1160 -38.74 53.89 -16.29
CA ASP A 1160 -39.24 53.36 -17.55
C ASP A 1160 -38.36 53.88 -18.72
N ASP A 1161 -37.06 54.16 -18.49
CA ASP A 1161 -36.02 54.59 -19.45
C ASP A 1161 -36.53 55.40 -20.68
N ASP A 1162 -37.33 56.43 -20.41
CA ASP A 1162 -38.08 57.19 -21.41
C ASP A 1162 -37.17 57.97 -22.38
N ALA A 1163 -37.71 58.30 -23.56
CA ALA A 1163 -37.05 59.20 -24.51
C ALA A 1163 -36.66 60.53 -23.84
N CYS A 1164 -35.41 60.96 -24.04
CA CYS A 1164 -34.74 62.02 -23.28
C CYS A 1164 -35.64 63.25 -22.93
N THR A 1165 -36.11 63.35 -21.68
CA THR A 1165 -36.93 64.47 -21.23
C THR A 1165 -36.13 65.56 -20.50
N ALA A 1166 -36.53 66.83 -20.63
CA ALA A 1166 -35.67 67.99 -20.36
C ALA A 1166 -35.16 68.19 -18.91
N ALA A 1167 -35.51 67.32 -17.95
CA ALA A 1167 -35.19 67.47 -16.52
C ALA A 1167 -34.64 66.18 -15.85
N GLN A 1168 -34.27 65.16 -16.63
CA GLN A 1168 -33.76 63.87 -16.12
C GLN A 1168 -32.33 63.65 -16.59
N ASP A 1169 -31.54 62.86 -15.85
CA ASP A 1169 -30.15 62.58 -16.23
C ASP A 1169 -30.13 61.72 -17.50
N LEU A 1170 -29.16 61.97 -18.38
CA LEU A 1170 -28.94 61.11 -19.53
C LEU A 1170 -28.41 59.74 -19.06
N LYS A 1171 -29.08 58.66 -19.46
CA LYS A 1171 -28.70 57.28 -19.08
C LYS A 1171 -28.15 56.47 -20.25
N TYR A 1172 -28.73 56.59 -21.44
CA TYR A 1172 -28.23 55.89 -22.63
C TYR A 1172 -28.11 56.81 -23.84
N ALA A 1173 -27.08 56.57 -24.64
CA ALA A 1173 -26.86 57.16 -25.96
C ALA A 1173 -26.70 56.03 -26.97
N ILE A 1174 -27.64 55.94 -27.90
CA ILE A 1174 -27.71 54.90 -28.93
C ILE A 1174 -27.22 55.51 -30.23
N LEU A 1175 -26.22 54.89 -30.83
CA LEU A 1175 -25.67 55.26 -32.13
C LEU A 1175 -26.17 54.26 -33.18
N ASP A 1176 -26.95 54.73 -34.15
CA ASP A 1176 -27.41 53.96 -35.31
C ASP A 1176 -26.75 54.48 -36.59
N LEU A 1177 -25.83 53.69 -37.13
CA LEU A 1177 -25.11 53.95 -38.38
C LEU A 1177 -25.79 53.31 -39.60
N ALA A 1178 -26.73 52.39 -39.41
CA ALA A 1178 -27.38 51.66 -40.50
C ALA A 1178 -28.32 52.55 -41.32
N THR A 1179 -28.98 53.51 -40.65
CA THR A 1179 -29.94 54.43 -41.28
C THR A 1179 -29.35 55.77 -41.70
N SER A 1180 -28.03 55.97 -41.52
CA SER A 1180 -27.37 57.25 -41.80
C SER A 1180 -27.48 57.68 -43.26
N ALA A 1181 -27.91 58.92 -43.49
CA ALA A 1181 -28.14 59.47 -44.83
C ALA A 1181 -26.85 59.99 -45.51
N THR A 1182 -25.75 60.04 -44.78
CA THR A 1182 -24.55 60.84 -45.12
C THR A 1182 -23.23 60.12 -44.88
N THR A 1183 -23.18 59.09 -44.04
CA THR A 1183 -22.03 58.19 -43.85
C THR A 1183 -22.43 56.73 -44.14
N PRO A 1184 -21.61 55.93 -44.85
CA PRO A 1184 -21.86 54.50 -45.00
C PRO A 1184 -21.53 53.74 -43.71
N VAL A 1185 -22.21 52.61 -43.49
CA VAL A 1185 -21.93 51.64 -42.42
C VAL A 1185 -20.43 51.31 -42.36
N GLU A 1186 -19.93 51.22 -41.13
CA GLU A 1186 -18.50 51.07 -40.86
C GLU A 1186 -18.06 49.61 -40.97
N GLU A 1187 -17.25 49.31 -41.99
CA GLU A 1187 -16.76 47.96 -42.27
C GLU A 1187 -15.39 47.72 -41.60
N ILE A 1188 -15.31 46.70 -40.74
CA ILE A 1188 -14.07 46.17 -40.18
C ILE A 1188 -13.64 44.99 -41.06
N GLY A 1189 -12.54 45.15 -41.80
CA GLY A 1189 -12.05 44.14 -42.74
C GLY A 1189 -11.71 42.80 -42.05
N ALA A 1190 -11.76 41.71 -42.81
CA ALA A 1190 -11.51 40.36 -42.28
C ALA A 1190 -10.14 40.26 -41.58
N GLY A 1191 -10.14 39.89 -40.29
CA GLY A 1191 -8.94 39.77 -39.46
C GLY A 1191 -8.34 41.11 -39.02
N GLU A 1192 -9.02 42.22 -39.32
CA GLU A 1192 -8.63 43.55 -38.87
C GLU A 1192 -9.27 43.88 -37.52
N THR A 1193 -8.59 44.75 -36.78
CA THR A 1193 -9.12 45.39 -35.58
C THR A 1193 -9.14 46.89 -35.84
N LYS A 1194 -10.31 47.51 -35.72
CA LYS A 1194 -10.46 48.96 -35.70
C LYS A 1194 -10.66 49.44 -34.28
N THR A 1195 -10.09 50.61 -33.98
CA THR A 1195 -10.22 51.26 -32.66
C THR A 1195 -11.09 52.49 -32.82
N TYR A 1196 -12.22 52.51 -32.13
CA TYR A 1196 -13.16 53.62 -32.18
C TYR A 1196 -13.01 54.53 -30.98
N VAL A 1197 -13.31 55.81 -31.22
CA VAL A 1197 -13.14 56.89 -30.28
C VAL A 1197 -14.46 57.65 -30.18
N LEU A 1198 -14.99 57.72 -28.96
CA LEU A 1198 -16.14 58.54 -28.63
C LEU A 1198 -15.69 59.83 -27.94
N ARG A 1199 -16.12 60.98 -28.47
CA ARG A 1199 -15.92 62.29 -27.86
C ARG A 1199 -17.26 62.89 -27.46
N ILE A 1200 -17.28 63.51 -26.29
CA ILE A 1200 -18.45 64.21 -25.76
C ILE A 1200 -18.05 65.63 -25.36
N ASP A 1201 -18.88 66.61 -25.72
CA ASP A 1201 -18.74 68.00 -25.28
C ASP A 1201 -19.41 68.22 -23.92
N THR A 1202 -18.63 67.99 -22.86
CA THR A 1202 -19.01 68.17 -21.46
C THR A 1202 -19.00 69.64 -21.01
N THR A 1203 -19.03 70.61 -21.96
CA THR A 1203 -19.20 72.03 -21.61
C THR A 1203 -20.49 72.23 -20.81
N GLY A 1204 -20.34 72.55 -19.53
CA GLY A 1204 -21.43 72.62 -18.56
C GLY A 1204 -21.03 72.00 -17.22
N ALA A 1205 -20.18 70.96 -17.26
CA ALA A 1205 -19.55 70.38 -16.09
C ALA A 1205 -18.70 71.43 -15.34
N SER A 1206 -18.72 71.31 -14.02
CA SER A 1206 -17.92 72.05 -13.07
C SER A 1206 -16.43 71.87 -13.36
N SER A 1207 -15.64 72.84 -12.91
CA SER A 1207 -14.18 72.82 -13.01
C SER A 1207 -13.52 72.56 -11.65
N THR A 1208 -14.24 71.94 -10.71
CA THR A 1208 -13.80 71.76 -9.31
C THR A 1208 -13.62 70.32 -8.86
N ASP A 1209 -13.33 69.38 -9.77
CA ASP A 1209 -13.15 67.94 -9.51
C ASP A 1209 -14.37 67.33 -8.76
N ASP A 1210 -15.58 67.81 -9.03
CA ASP A 1210 -16.84 67.39 -8.39
C ASP A 1210 -17.85 66.74 -9.34
N ASP A 1211 -17.59 66.78 -10.65
CA ASP A 1211 -18.42 66.14 -11.66
C ASP A 1211 -17.71 64.93 -12.28
N SER A 1212 -18.47 63.93 -12.73
CA SER A 1212 -17.88 62.75 -13.37
C SER A 1212 -18.72 62.17 -14.49
N ILE A 1213 -18.07 61.46 -15.41
CA ILE A 1213 -18.71 60.69 -16.47
C ILE A 1213 -17.95 59.38 -16.71
N ARG A 1214 -18.68 58.29 -16.93
CA ARG A 1214 -18.19 57.02 -17.44
C ARG A 1214 -19.12 56.55 -18.55
N ILE A 1215 -18.54 56.03 -19.62
CA ILE A 1215 -19.26 55.42 -20.73
C ILE A 1215 -18.96 53.93 -20.77
N ASP A 1216 -20.00 53.12 -20.87
CA ASP A 1216 -19.90 51.66 -21.01
C ASP A 1216 -20.64 51.22 -22.29
N ILE A 1217 -20.23 50.11 -22.90
CA ILE A 1217 -21.09 49.34 -23.82
C ILE A 1217 -21.77 48.26 -22.99
N ILE A 1218 -23.10 48.18 -23.07
CA ILE A 1218 -23.91 47.25 -22.28
C ILE A 1218 -23.82 45.81 -22.80
N ASP A 1219 -24.39 44.86 -22.07
CA ASP A 1219 -24.66 43.52 -22.59
C ASP A 1219 -26.03 43.48 -23.26
N GLU A 1220 -26.28 42.43 -24.04
CA GLU A 1220 -27.51 42.32 -24.83
C GLU A 1220 -28.74 42.23 -23.93
N THR A 1221 -28.65 41.52 -22.80
CA THR A 1221 -29.76 41.42 -21.84
C THR A 1221 -30.17 42.78 -21.26
N GLU A 1222 -29.22 43.67 -20.98
CA GLU A 1222 -29.53 45.05 -20.58
C GLU A 1222 -30.14 45.85 -21.74
N ALA A 1223 -29.75 45.58 -22.99
CA ALA A 1223 -30.25 46.28 -24.17
C ALA A 1223 -31.70 45.88 -24.53
N ASP A 1224 -32.00 44.59 -24.51
CA ASP A 1224 -33.35 44.03 -24.75
C ASP A 1224 -34.38 44.63 -23.76
N GLY A 1225 -33.95 44.92 -22.53
CA GLY A 1225 -34.78 45.55 -21.51
C GLY A 1225 -35.17 47.01 -21.78
N LEU A 1226 -34.56 47.69 -22.77
CA LEU A 1226 -34.78 49.12 -23.04
C LEU A 1226 -36.00 49.40 -23.95
N VAL A 1227 -36.64 48.36 -24.47
CA VAL A 1227 -37.61 48.44 -25.58
C VAL A 1227 -39.06 48.56 -25.12
N GLU A 1228 -39.40 47.88 -24.03
CA GLU A 1228 -40.76 47.90 -23.47
C GLU A 1228 -41.18 49.34 -23.08
N ASP A 1229 -40.19 50.21 -22.90
CA ASP A 1229 -40.24 51.53 -22.30
C ASP A 1229 -40.18 52.68 -23.32
N CYS A 1230 -39.37 52.59 -24.38
CA CYS A 1230 -39.27 53.67 -25.39
C CYS A 1230 -40.55 53.87 -26.24
N VAL A 1231 -41.31 52.79 -26.49
CA VAL A 1231 -42.53 52.82 -27.31
C VAL A 1231 -43.73 53.41 -26.55
N ALA A 1232 -43.75 53.31 -25.22
CA ALA A 1232 -44.85 53.81 -24.38
C ALA A 1232 -44.89 55.35 -24.25
N GLY A 1233 -43.73 56.02 -24.34
CA GLY A 1233 -43.56 57.47 -24.18
C GLY A 1233 -43.97 58.34 -25.39
N GLY A 1234 -44.24 57.74 -26.56
CA GLY A 1234 -44.71 58.45 -27.76
C GLY A 1234 -43.66 59.30 -28.49
N ALA A 1235 -42.37 58.95 -28.36
CA ALA A 1235 -41.30 59.56 -29.15
C ALA A 1235 -41.39 59.12 -30.62
N PRO A 1236 -41.38 60.04 -31.60
CA PRO A 1236 -41.60 59.71 -33.00
C PRO A 1236 -40.45 58.93 -33.69
N ASP A 1237 -39.27 58.83 -33.06
CA ASP A 1237 -38.07 58.18 -33.64
C ASP A 1237 -37.78 56.77 -33.07
N CYS A 1238 -38.46 56.31 -32.01
CA CYS A 1238 -38.35 54.89 -31.60
C CYS A 1238 -39.18 53.95 -32.50
N ALA A 1239 -40.14 54.49 -33.26
CA ALA A 1239 -40.96 53.72 -34.20
C ALA A 1239 -40.28 53.40 -35.55
N SER A 1240 -39.05 53.88 -35.77
CA SER A 1240 -38.24 53.55 -36.96
C SER A 1240 -37.22 52.45 -36.73
N TYR A 1241 -37.05 51.99 -35.49
CA TYR A 1241 -36.32 50.76 -35.13
C TYR A 1241 -37.30 49.57 -35.18
N ASP A 1242 -38.01 49.45 -36.30
CA ASP A 1242 -38.91 48.32 -36.62
C ASP A 1242 -38.07 47.30 -37.39
N ASP A 1243 -37.13 46.68 -36.69
CA ASP A 1243 -36.72 45.30 -37.00
C ASP A 1243 -37.82 44.40 -36.40
N ASP A 1244 -38.11 43.26 -37.03
CA ASP A 1244 -39.34 42.48 -36.82
C ASP A 1244 -39.56 42.01 -35.34
N ASP A 1245 -38.57 42.20 -34.45
CA ASP A 1245 -38.58 41.88 -33.01
C ASP A 1245 -38.66 43.08 -32.04
N ASN A 1246 -38.72 44.33 -32.51
CA ASN A 1246 -38.77 45.58 -31.72
C ASN A 1246 -37.59 45.85 -30.74
N ASP A 1247 -36.58 44.99 -30.61
CA ASP A 1247 -35.58 45.12 -29.54
C ASP A 1247 -34.38 46.07 -29.85
N LEU A 1248 -33.88 46.77 -28.83
CA LEU A 1248 -32.70 47.64 -28.88
C LEU A 1248 -31.48 46.77 -28.61
N GLN A 1249 -30.49 46.85 -29.48
CA GLN A 1249 -29.34 45.96 -29.41
C GLN A 1249 -28.15 46.62 -28.70
N ALA A 1250 -27.38 45.86 -27.91
CA ALA A 1250 -26.16 46.39 -27.29
C ALA A 1250 -25.17 46.75 -28.39
N ILE A 1251 -25.08 45.88 -29.39
CA ILE A 1251 -24.51 46.16 -30.70
C ILE A 1251 -25.36 45.53 -31.79
N ALA A 1252 -25.39 46.19 -32.94
CA ALA A 1252 -25.96 45.62 -34.16
C ALA A 1252 -24.87 45.49 -35.22
N TRP A 1253 -24.82 44.35 -35.93
CA TRP A 1253 -23.78 44.13 -36.94
C TRP A 1253 -24.21 43.19 -38.06
N ASP A 1254 -23.62 43.37 -39.24
CA ASP A 1254 -23.80 42.51 -40.40
C ASP A 1254 -22.53 41.70 -40.69
N ASP A 1255 -22.73 40.54 -41.31
CA ASP A 1255 -21.64 39.72 -41.83
C ASP A 1255 -21.50 39.88 -43.36
N ASP A 1256 -20.39 39.38 -43.92
CA ASP A 1256 -20.04 39.51 -45.35
C ASP A 1256 -20.95 38.69 -46.30
N VAL A 1257 -22.07 38.14 -45.82
CA VAL A 1257 -23.00 37.32 -46.62
C VAL A 1257 -24.46 37.75 -46.43
N GLU A 1258 -24.82 38.26 -45.26
CA GLU A 1258 -26.20 38.59 -44.88
C GLU A 1258 -26.26 39.92 -44.08
N ALA A 1259 -27.23 40.76 -44.43
CA ALA A 1259 -27.45 42.08 -43.83
C ALA A 1259 -28.70 42.02 -42.94
N ASP A 1260 -28.57 41.32 -41.81
CA ASP A 1260 -29.66 40.94 -40.92
C ASP A 1260 -29.59 41.63 -39.55
N ASN A 1261 -28.73 42.64 -39.38
CA ASN A 1261 -28.62 43.42 -38.14
C ASN A 1261 -28.52 42.53 -36.88
N VAL A 1262 -27.53 41.62 -36.90
CA VAL A 1262 -27.34 40.61 -35.86
C VAL A 1262 -27.07 41.30 -34.52
N ASN A 1263 -27.78 40.86 -33.50
CA ASN A 1263 -27.72 41.40 -32.15
C ASN A 1263 -26.42 40.99 -31.40
N GLY A 1264 -26.26 41.49 -30.18
CA GLY A 1264 -25.06 41.29 -29.35
C GLY A 1264 -25.01 40.00 -28.53
N ASP A 1265 -26.04 39.15 -28.52
CA ASP A 1265 -26.19 38.00 -27.60
C ASP A 1265 -24.98 37.06 -27.57
N PHE A 1266 -24.36 36.87 -28.73
CA PHE A 1266 -23.26 35.94 -28.93
C PHE A 1266 -21.92 36.62 -29.21
N VAL A 1267 -21.84 37.94 -28.99
CA VAL A 1267 -20.65 38.75 -29.19
C VAL A 1267 -19.70 38.63 -27.99
N LYS A 1268 -18.43 38.41 -28.29
CA LYS A 1268 -17.43 38.16 -27.24
C LYS A 1268 -17.03 39.46 -26.51
N ASN A 1269 -17.01 39.38 -25.17
CA ASN A 1269 -16.63 40.41 -24.20
C ASN A 1269 -17.58 41.63 -24.08
N LEU A 1270 -18.88 41.44 -24.29
CA LEU A 1270 -19.88 42.36 -23.75
C LEU A 1270 -20.24 41.95 -22.30
N PRO A 1271 -20.51 42.90 -21.38
CA PRO A 1271 -20.41 44.35 -21.55
C PRO A 1271 -18.94 44.84 -21.54
N VAL A 1272 -18.69 46.05 -22.07
CA VAL A 1272 -17.38 46.72 -22.01
C VAL A 1272 -17.46 47.97 -21.15
N THR A 1273 -16.91 47.90 -19.95
CA THR A 1273 -16.90 49.02 -19.00
C THR A 1273 -15.75 50.00 -19.26
N GLY A 1274 -16.06 51.30 -19.34
CA GLY A 1274 -15.07 52.36 -19.52
C GLY A 1274 -14.45 52.88 -18.23
N GLY A 1275 -13.53 53.83 -18.37
CA GLY A 1275 -12.93 54.54 -17.25
C GLY A 1275 -13.77 55.73 -16.81
N THR A 1276 -13.83 56.01 -15.52
CA THR A 1276 -14.47 57.23 -15.00
C THR A 1276 -13.55 58.44 -15.20
N ILE A 1277 -14.07 59.47 -15.85
CA ILE A 1277 -13.46 60.80 -15.97
C ILE A 1277 -14.05 61.72 -14.89
N VAL A 1278 -13.20 62.54 -14.27
CA VAL A 1278 -13.58 63.53 -13.25
C VAL A 1278 -13.20 64.93 -13.74
N TYR A 1279 -14.10 65.91 -13.58
CA TYR A 1279 -13.97 67.29 -14.08
C TYR A 1279 -13.98 68.34 -12.97
#